data_AF-A0A934CET8-F1
#
_entry.id   AF-A0A934CET8-F1
#
_cell.length_a   1.000
_cell.length_b   1.000
_cell.length_c   1.000
_cell.angle_alpha   90.00
_cell.angle_beta   90.00
_cell.angle_gamma   90.00
#
_symmetry.space_group_name_H-M   'P 1'
#
loop_
_entity.id
_entity.type
_entity.pdbx_description
1 polymer ?
#
loop_
_entity_poly.entity_id
_entity_poly.type
_entity_poly.pdbx_seq_one_letter_code
_entity_poly.pdbx_strand_id
1 'polypeptide(L)'
;MLATTQLDANLLAWAGASILLLGEIFALLSMRNLPRLILISTIAETGYILLGLGLGGPAGDSGAAMHLGYQAVMRGLLVVTAWWLIRRTGSGLLDDLAGSGRRMPVMAMLFGFAMFSVMGLSPFKGSFSKFMILYAAMEQGHWLLAAAGTLASIIAAFYYLRVIQRVCFEAPQANPLLLAAPSGAVLPIALLTVATVVMSIWPEPFLHEAAVLMGVTELAMLPQFESPWSTLVLLPYLGGFALYAVGTRVPRLRDLLTVPLALATLLLTLSATGLDAASYLFAVVVAGIAFLVVLYSHGYMGHAEHTNRYTFFVFLMTGSMLGLATAHDFGNFYLFWELMTWTSYFLVIHEQTPKALRAGFIYFIMCASGAYVMHFGILMVHAQVGSFEFAVVAEQIGSIDATAGAIAAFCLFIGFAVKAGLVPLQSWLPLAHPEAPASISAPLSGILTKAGIFGMVKILMVVFGAGALARFGGPGIEIGPLLVLLGCATLVYGEVMALVQKELKRMLAYSTLAQIGEIAAILGIGTTLATTASLLHVGNHAVMKTLLFFAAGAFILQSGRRQLSELAGLGRVMPFTAGCYALATVAIMGLPPFSGFISKFLMITAAADAGRVDVAALILIGSIVAAFYYLRIVRLLFFHPYEGPAVKEAPASMLAAIGILAAAIVLGGVAPNLQIEAASAVGNLVGARAGLPPVVVPDLVMVWPAAALIATLGGVAVWLLGKTAPAFATRLAIAVPAAAFVAVLLQPERYDGLSFAFALLVSGVGTLNMAYATGYLAHHPHAQHRFYAAFALMMAGLMGMAGSHDFFNFFAFWELMSSWALYVALVHEETEDARREAFKYFIFNTVGASFMFLGVAMLGTAAGSFDFAAIAAAAPAMSTAWAGSALVLVLVGMLMKAAMLPIRIDYQMHPATAPTPVSGYISAVLLKSGPYGVLKLMVLFGGATLLDRLGLVEGQSVIANAIAIIGGVTVLYAGAMAVVQTGIKRLLIYSTVCQLGYITMALALGTTLGVAGGLMHFVNHMMLKDVLFLCAGAIMVASHARTLDELGGLGRKMPVTFGIFLFAGLSLAGIPPLNGFGSKWLIYVAAFESGHYVLGIFALIASLFTLAAVLKFAHAAFMGAPGAAAEHAKEAPAVMLVPMILLAAGCFAVGMLPGLLLVPIAAIQQELGMVPVAATWTGPLPGTGGWHPALLSILLLVLGGVGYLYLRLGRAGGAVIRSPIHLCGVKDIASGQAHMGAGSLYEAPDAVIRGLLHAKHDTGYSDDGDVPHPVHTA
;
A
#
# COMPACT_ATOMS: atom_id res chain seq x y z
N MET A 1 37.87 -40.48 54.11
CA MET A 1 37.48 -41.71 53.37
C MET A 1 36.50 -41.41 52.21
N LEU A 2 36.59 -40.24 51.57
CA LEU A 2 35.84 -39.82 50.37
C LEU A 2 36.84 -39.44 49.26
N ALA A 3 37.83 -40.30 49.01
CA ALA A 3 38.89 -40.08 48.02
C ALA A 3 38.93 -41.16 46.93
N THR A 4 37.90 -42.00 46.79
CA THR A 4 37.94 -43.19 45.93
C THR A 4 36.68 -43.45 45.09
N THR A 5 35.92 -42.41 44.76
CA THR A 5 34.95 -42.45 43.64
C THR A 5 34.96 -41.09 42.93
N GLN A 6 36.02 -40.80 42.17
CA GLN A 6 35.91 -39.80 41.11
C GLN A 6 34.96 -40.39 40.06
N LEU A 7 33.66 -40.13 40.20
CA LEU A 7 32.74 -40.20 39.07
C LEU A 7 33.38 -39.35 37.96
N ASP A 8 33.60 -39.94 36.79
CA ASP A 8 34.08 -39.20 35.63
C ASP A 8 33.15 -38.00 35.42
N ALA A 9 33.68 -36.79 35.61
CA ALA A 9 32.91 -35.55 35.63
C ALA A 9 32.14 -35.38 34.31
N ASN A 10 32.73 -35.83 33.20
CA ASN A 10 32.10 -35.84 31.89
C ASN A 10 30.93 -36.84 31.81
N LEU A 11 31.09 -38.04 32.41
CA LEU A 11 29.99 -39.01 32.53
C LEU A 11 28.85 -38.45 33.39
N LEU A 12 29.16 -37.70 34.46
CA LEU A 12 28.18 -37.03 35.30
C LEU A 12 27.40 -35.96 34.52
N ALA A 13 28.09 -35.17 33.70
CA ALA A 13 27.49 -34.14 32.86
C ALA A 13 26.54 -34.73 31.80
N TRP A 14 26.97 -35.79 31.10
CA TRP A 14 26.13 -36.52 30.12
C TRP A 14 24.95 -37.25 30.78
N ALA A 15 25.15 -37.83 31.96
CA ALA A 15 24.07 -38.41 32.75
C ALA A 15 23.06 -37.33 33.15
N GLY A 16 23.53 -36.17 33.60
CA GLY A 16 22.71 -35.00 33.92
C GLY A 16 21.87 -34.53 32.73
N ALA A 17 22.49 -34.35 31.56
CA ALA A 17 21.79 -33.97 30.33
C ALA A 17 20.77 -35.03 29.86
N SER A 18 21.09 -36.31 30.03
CA SER A 18 20.18 -37.41 29.68
C SER A 18 18.97 -37.46 30.61
N ILE A 19 19.18 -37.31 31.92
CA ILE A 19 18.11 -37.22 32.93
C ILE A 19 17.24 -36.00 32.65
N LEU A 20 17.84 -34.87 32.32
CA LEU A 20 17.14 -33.64 31.97
C LEU A 20 16.24 -33.86 30.75
N LEU A 21 16.80 -34.29 29.61
CA LEU A 21 16.03 -34.42 28.37
C LEU A 21 14.93 -35.48 28.46
N LEU A 22 15.25 -36.68 28.96
CA LEU A 22 14.25 -37.74 29.14
C LEU A 22 13.21 -37.35 30.19
N GLY A 23 13.64 -36.70 31.28
CA GLY A 23 12.76 -36.20 32.34
C GLY A 23 11.74 -35.20 31.80
N GLU A 24 12.17 -34.22 30.99
CA GLU A 24 11.27 -33.24 30.37
C GLU A 24 10.29 -33.90 29.38
N ILE A 25 10.73 -34.90 28.62
CA ILE A 25 9.85 -35.69 27.73
C ILE A 25 8.83 -36.49 28.55
N PHE A 26 9.24 -37.17 29.62
CA PHE A 26 8.31 -37.90 30.49
C PHE A 26 7.35 -36.99 31.25
N ALA A 27 7.80 -35.77 31.61
CA ALA A 27 6.94 -34.73 32.17
C ALA A 27 5.87 -34.33 31.15
N LEU A 28 6.26 -34.02 29.90
CA LEU A 28 5.34 -33.73 28.80
C LEU A 28 4.30 -34.84 28.60
N LEU A 29 4.71 -36.12 28.65
CA LEU A 29 3.81 -37.26 28.53
C LEU A 29 2.87 -37.44 29.75
N SER A 30 3.26 -36.93 30.92
CA SER A 30 2.51 -37.04 32.18
C SER A 30 1.60 -35.85 32.48
N MET A 31 1.45 -34.90 31.54
CA MET A 31 0.78 -33.62 31.73
C MET A 31 -0.67 -33.71 32.24
N ARG A 32 -1.35 -34.83 32.00
CA ARG A 32 -2.74 -35.06 32.48
C ARG A 32 -2.86 -35.12 34.00
N ASN A 33 -1.78 -35.50 34.71
CA ASN A 33 -1.77 -35.64 36.16
C ASN A 33 -0.74 -34.69 36.77
N LEU A 34 -1.22 -33.64 37.44
CA LEU A 34 -0.37 -32.56 37.94
C LEU A 34 0.66 -33.03 39.00
N PRO A 35 0.31 -33.85 40.01
CA PRO A 35 1.30 -34.42 40.94
C PRO A 35 2.43 -35.18 40.23
N ARG A 36 2.08 -36.04 39.27
CA ARG A 36 3.05 -36.83 38.52
C ARG A 36 3.94 -35.94 37.65
N LEU A 37 3.36 -34.93 37.00
CA LEU A 37 4.09 -33.93 36.23
C LEU A 37 5.11 -33.18 37.09
N ILE A 38 4.68 -32.67 38.25
CA ILE A 38 5.55 -31.93 39.16
C ILE A 38 6.68 -32.85 39.65
N LEU A 39 6.38 -34.09 40.04
CA LEU A 39 7.40 -35.04 40.49
C LEU A 39 8.44 -35.31 39.39
N ILE A 40 8.00 -35.68 38.18
CA ILE A 40 8.90 -36.03 37.07
C ILE A 40 9.72 -34.82 36.62
N SER A 41 9.08 -33.65 36.47
CA SER A 41 9.82 -32.41 36.14
C SER A 41 10.78 -32.00 37.25
N THR A 42 10.58 -32.43 38.51
CA THR A 42 11.55 -32.15 39.59
C THR A 42 12.79 -33.01 39.41
N ILE A 43 12.61 -34.28 39.03
CA ILE A 43 13.71 -35.17 38.67
C ILE A 43 14.44 -34.67 37.41
N ALA A 44 13.72 -34.09 36.45
CA ALA A 44 14.35 -33.50 35.26
C ALA A 44 15.30 -32.35 35.63
N GLU A 45 14.88 -31.44 36.53
CA GLU A 45 15.72 -30.30 36.96
C GLU A 45 16.92 -30.73 37.81
N THR A 46 16.91 -31.90 38.48
CA THR A 46 18.16 -32.42 39.09
C THR A 46 19.21 -32.73 38.02
N GLY A 47 18.78 -32.97 36.77
CA GLY A 47 19.66 -33.05 35.61
C GLY A 47 20.47 -31.77 35.37
N TYR A 48 19.91 -30.56 35.58
CA TYR A 48 20.67 -29.31 35.51
C TYR A 48 21.74 -29.22 36.61
N ILE A 49 21.43 -29.66 37.82
CA ILE A 49 22.38 -29.66 38.95
C ILE A 49 23.54 -30.62 38.65
N LEU A 50 23.23 -31.84 38.21
CA LEU A 50 24.25 -32.83 37.83
C LEU A 50 25.06 -32.37 36.62
N LEU A 51 24.42 -31.70 35.66
CA LEU A 51 25.09 -31.11 34.51
C LEU A 51 26.10 -30.04 34.96
N GLY A 52 25.69 -29.10 35.81
CA GLY A 52 26.58 -28.04 36.32
C GLY A 52 27.75 -28.59 37.14
N LEU A 53 27.50 -29.52 38.07
CA LEU A 53 28.56 -30.17 38.87
C LEU A 53 29.48 -31.08 38.03
N GLY A 54 28.95 -31.70 36.97
CA GLY A 54 29.71 -32.54 36.07
C GLY A 54 30.61 -31.75 35.12
N LEU A 55 30.18 -30.55 34.71
CA LEU A 55 31.03 -29.59 34.01
C LEU A 55 32.09 -29.00 34.96
N GLY A 56 31.70 -28.71 36.20
CA GLY A 56 32.57 -28.10 37.19
C GLY A 56 32.97 -26.67 36.85
N GLY A 57 33.95 -26.13 37.57
CA GLY A 57 34.46 -24.78 37.38
C GLY A 57 33.54 -23.71 38.00
N PRO A 58 34.03 -22.45 38.13
CA PRO A 58 33.33 -21.42 38.91
C PRO A 58 31.87 -21.22 38.51
N ALA A 59 31.58 -21.13 37.21
CA ALA A 59 30.22 -20.93 36.71
C ALA A 59 29.33 -22.19 36.82
N GLY A 60 29.88 -23.38 36.55
CA GLY A 60 29.13 -24.64 36.59
C GLY A 60 28.72 -25.02 38.01
N ASP A 61 29.68 -24.95 38.94
CA ASP A 61 29.48 -25.28 40.36
C ASP A 61 28.55 -24.28 41.05
N SER A 62 28.83 -22.98 40.91
CA SER A 62 27.98 -21.92 41.45
C SER A 62 26.57 -21.96 40.84
N GLY A 63 26.48 -22.27 39.54
CA GLY A 63 25.21 -22.39 38.82
C GLY A 63 24.38 -23.56 39.32
N ALA A 64 25.00 -24.71 39.58
CA ALA A 64 24.34 -25.89 40.15
C ALA A 64 23.83 -25.64 41.58
N ALA A 65 24.64 -25.01 42.44
CA ALA A 65 24.26 -24.65 43.80
C ALA A 65 23.12 -23.60 43.80
N MET A 66 23.21 -22.59 42.95
CA MET A 66 22.15 -21.60 42.75
C MET A 66 20.87 -22.25 42.21
N HIS A 67 20.99 -23.19 41.26
CA HIS A 67 19.85 -23.92 40.72
C HIS A 67 19.14 -24.73 41.80
N LEU A 68 19.88 -25.43 42.66
CA LEU A 68 19.31 -26.15 43.80
C LEU A 68 18.53 -25.22 44.72
N GLY A 69 19.07 -24.04 45.04
CA GLY A 69 18.37 -23.01 45.84
C GLY A 69 17.11 -22.50 45.16
N TYR A 70 17.16 -22.23 43.85
CA TYR A 70 16.01 -21.78 43.07
C TYR A 70 14.93 -22.86 43.00
N GLN A 71 15.29 -24.13 42.83
CA GLN A 71 14.33 -25.22 42.88
C GLN A 71 13.74 -25.37 44.28
N ALA A 72 14.53 -25.26 45.36
CA ALA A 72 14.01 -25.33 46.72
C ALA A 72 12.93 -24.26 47.00
N VAL A 73 13.13 -23.03 46.51
CA VAL A 73 12.21 -21.92 46.72
C VAL A 73 11.06 -21.87 45.70
N MET A 74 11.38 -21.76 44.41
CA MET A 74 10.39 -21.55 43.34
C MET A 74 9.54 -22.79 43.10
N ARG A 75 10.17 -23.98 43.10
CA ARG A 75 9.45 -25.24 42.98
C ARG A 75 8.77 -25.63 44.29
N GLY A 76 9.33 -25.23 45.43
CA GLY A 76 8.63 -25.26 46.71
C GLY A 76 7.30 -24.51 46.64
N LEU A 77 7.31 -23.26 46.13
CA LEU A 77 6.09 -22.48 45.93
C LEU A 77 5.12 -23.20 44.97
N LEU A 78 5.62 -23.76 43.88
CA LEU A 78 4.82 -24.54 42.93
C LEU A 78 4.15 -25.75 43.60
N VAL A 79 4.90 -26.54 44.37
CA VAL A 79 4.39 -27.74 45.06
C VAL A 79 3.35 -27.37 46.09
N VAL A 80 3.60 -26.36 46.94
CA VAL A 80 2.66 -25.98 48.00
C VAL A 80 1.38 -25.37 47.41
N THR A 81 1.49 -24.53 46.38
CA THR A 81 0.31 -23.97 45.70
C THR A 81 -0.47 -25.03 44.92
N ALA A 82 0.21 -25.96 44.24
CA ALA A 82 -0.42 -27.10 43.57
C ALA A 82 -1.14 -28.01 44.57
N TRP A 83 -0.48 -28.38 45.67
CA TRP A 83 -1.06 -29.19 46.74
C TRP A 83 -2.32 -28.54 47.31
N TRP A 84 -2.29 -27.23 47.53
CA TRP A 84 -3.44 -26.48 48.01
C TRP A 84 -4.61 -26.54 47.01
N LEU A 85 -4.34 -26.34 45.70
CA LEU A 85 -5.34 -26.43 44.64
C LEU A 85 -5.94 -27.84 44.54
N ILE A 86 -5.10 -28.88 44.60
CA ILE A 86 -5.50 -30.29 44.54
C ILE A 86 -6.36 -30.66 45.76
N ARG A 87 -5.94 -30.28 46.97
CA ARG A 87 -6.73 -30.55 48.19
C ARG A 87 -8.08 -29.85 48.17
N ARG A 88 -8.14 -28.64 47.60
CA ARG A 88 -9.38 -27.87 47.52
C ARG A 88 -10.33 -28.37 46.43
N THR A 89 -9.81 -28.95 45.36
CA THR A 89 -10.61 -29.53 44.27
C THR A 89 -10.89 -31.02 44.43
N GLY A 90 -10.13 -31.73 45.29
CA GLY A 90 -10.25 -33.16 45.51
C GLY A 90 -9.59 -34.04 44.44
N SER A 91 -8.95 -33.46 43.41
CA SER A 91 -8.36 -34.20 42.28
C SER A 91 -7.03 -33.60 41.84
N GLY A 92 -6.11 -34.48 41.42
CA GLY A 92 -4.83 -34.13 40.80
C GLY A 92 -4.86 -34.09 39.28
N LEU A 93 -6.00 -34.39 38.65
CA LEU A 93 -6.12 -34.37 37.20
C LEU A 93 -6.21 -32.93 36.70
N LEU A 94 -5.49 -32.64 35.62
CA LEU A 94 -5.39 -31.29 35.08
C LEU A 94 -6.75 -30.73 34.62
N ASP A 95 -7.64 -31.61 34.14
CA ASP A 95 -8.99 -31.23 33.71
C ASP A 95 -9.89 -30.79 34.88
N ASP A 96 -9.74 -31.38 36.06
CA ASP A 96 -10.51 -31.01 37.26
C ASP A 96 -10.01 -29.70 37.89
N LEU A 97 -8.71 -29.43 37.72
CA LEU A 97 -8.06 -28.18 38.12
C LEU A 97 -8.33 -27.03 37.15
N ALA A 98 -8.93 -27.31 35.98
CA ALA A 98 -9.17 -26.30 34.96
C ALA A 98 -10.07 -25.16 35.47
N GLY A 99 -9.72 -23.91 35.15
CA GLY A 99 -10.47 -22.75 35.60
C GLY A 99 -10.39 -22.47 37.11
N SER A 100 -9.37 -22.99 37.79
CA SER A 100 -9.04 -22.59 39.17
C SER A 100 -8.79 -21.09 39.29
N GLY A 101 -8.34 -20.41 38.24
CA GLY A 101 -8.18 -18.95 38.20
C GLY A 101 -9.45 -18.15 38.48
N ARG A 102 -10.63 -18.67 38.11
CA ARG A 102 -11.91 -18.02 38.41
C ARG A 102 -12.41 -18.33 39.81
N ARG A 103 -12.14 -19.55 40.31
CA ARG A 103 -12.60 -20.05 41.60
C ARG A 103 -11.73 -19.58 42.77
N MET A 104 -10.43 -19.52 42.55
CA MET A 104 -9.38 -19.33 43.55
C MET A 104 -8.27 -18.40 42.99
N PRO A 105 -8.61 -17.14 42.66
CA PRO A 105 -7.78 -16.27 41.81
C PRO A 105 -6.37 -16.03 42.37
N VAL A 106 -6.25 -15.80 43.69
CA VAL A 106 -4.94 -15.54 44.32
C VAL A 106 -4.05 -16.78 44.25
N MET A 107 -4.58 -17.95 44.60
CA MET A 107 -3.79 -19.19 44.62
C MET A 107 -3.42 -19.66 43.21
N ALA A 108 -4.34 -19.51 42.24
CA ALA A 108 -4.04 -19.80 40.84
C ALA A 108 -3.03 -18.80 40.24
N MET A 109 -3.06 -17.52 40.66
CA MET A 109 -2.05 -16.53 40.28
C MET A 109 -0.68 -16.88 40.84
N LEU A 110 -0.58 -17.24 42.13
CA LEU A 110 0.67 -17.66 42.76
C LEU A 110 1.21 -18.97 42.16
N PHE A 111 0.33 -19.93 41.85
CA PHE A 111 0.68 -21.14 41.13
C PHE A 111 1.25 -20.83 39.73
N GLY A 112 0.55 -19.98 38.96
CA GLY A 112 1.01 -19.54 37.66
C GLY A 112 2.36 -18.80 37.73
N PHE A 113 2.50 -17.89 38.70
CA PHE A 113 3.77 -17.18 38.97
C PHE A 113 4.90 -18.14 39.33
N ALA A 114 4.64 -19.15 40.15
CA ALA A 114 5.62 -20.17 40.50
C ALA A 114 6.04 -20.98 39.27
N MET A 115 5.10 -21.42 38.44
CA MET A 115 5.41 -22.14 37.20
C MET A 115 6.24 -21.31 36.22
N PHE A 116 5.85 -20.05 36.03
CA PHE A 116 6.59 -19.08 35.22
C PHE A 116 8.02 -18.86 35.76
N SER A 117 8.17 -18.76 37.09
CA SER A 117 9.48 -18.59 37.74
C SER A 117 10.37 -19.83 37.58
N VAL A 118 9.82 -21.04 37.73
CA VAL A 118 10.55 -22.32 37.51
C VAL A 118 10.95 -22.49 36.04
N MET A 119 10.08 -22.06 35.10
CA MET A 119 10.41 -21.99 33.68
C MET A 119 11.55 -21.00 33.39
N GLY A 120 11.78 -20.04 34.29
CA GLY A 120 12.79 -18.99 34.16
C GLY A 120 12.25 -17.67 33.58
N LEU A 121 10.93 -17.53 33.47
CA LEU A 121 10.25 -16.35 32.91
C LEU A 121 9.28 -15.77 33.94
N SER A 122 9.74 -14.82 34.76
CA SER A 122 8.90 -14.16 35.77
C SER A 122 8.56 -12.71 35.34
N PRO A 123 7.56 -12.04 35.96
CA PRO A 123 7.38 -10.58 35.88
C PRO A 123 8.56 -9.76 36.42
N PHE A 124 9.56 -10.42 36.97
CA PHE A 124 10.80 -9.85 37.45
C PHE A 124 11.95 -10.42 36.59
N LYS A 125 13.19 -10.37 37.07
CA LYS A 125 14.28 -11.03 36.37
C LYS A 125 14.10 -12.56 36.51
N GLY A 126 14.46 -13.30 35.46
CA GLY A 126 14.22 -14.74 35.36
C GLY A 126 15.07 -15.58 36.32
N SER A 127 15.11 -16.90 36.10
CA SER A 127 16.02 -17.80 36.83
C SER A 127 17.40 -17.85 36.15
N PHE A 128 18.39 -17.17 36.75
CA PHE A 128 19.77 -17.09 36.21
C PHE A 128 20.54 -18.40 36.28
N SER A 129 20.13 -19.32 37.15
CA SER A 129 20.84 -20.58 37.38
C SER A 129 20.97 -21.44 36.10
N LYS A 130 19.90 -21.53 35.29
CA LYS A 130 19.93 -22.26 34.01
C LYS A 130 20.88 -21.59 33.02
N PHE A 131 20.89 -20.27 32.98
CA PHE A 131 21.81 -19.49 32.14
C PHE A 131 23.26 -19.84 32.48
N MET A 132 23.63 -19.82 33.76
CA MET A 132 25.00 -20.13 34.20
C MET A 132 25.45 -21.55 33.86
N ILE A 133 24.57 -22.54 34.03
CA ILE A 133 24.92 -23.94 33.74
C ILE A 133 25.13 -24.14 32.23
N LEU A 134 24.27 -23.54 31.40
CA LEU A 134 24.43 -23.58 29.95
C LEU A 134 25.66 -22.79 29.50
N TYR A 135 25.97 -21.69 30.19
CA TYR A 135 27.18 -20.90 29.98
C TYR A 135 28.44 -21.72 30.29
N ALA A 136 28.50 -22.40 31.43
CA ALA A 136 29.62 -23.26 31.80
C ALA A 136 29.87 -24.37 30.77
N ALA A 137 28.79 -24.96 30.23
CA ALA A 137 28.88 -25.93 29.15
C ALA A 137 29.50 -25.34 27.88
N MET A 138 29.19 -24.08 27.56
CA MET A 138 29.74 -23.37 26.39
C MET A 138 31.20 -22.98 26.57
N GLU A 139 31.54 -22.42 27.73
CA GLU A 139 32.89 -22.00 28.10
C GLU A 139 33.88 -23.17 28.07
N GLN A 140 33.44 -24.36 28.48
CA GLN A 140 34.25 -25.58 28.46
C GLN A 140 34.24 -26.32 27.11
N GLY A 141 33.57 -25.78 26.07
CA GLY A 141 33.52 -26.39 24.74
C GLY A 141 32.54 -27.56 24.58
N HIS A 142 31.67 -27.81 25.56
CA HIS A 142 30.67 -28.88 25.54
C HIS A 142 29.34 -28.44 24.90
N TRP A 143 29.37 -28.01 23.63
CA TRP A 143 28.22 -27.40 22.94
C TRP A 143 26.99 -28.31 22.83
N LEU A 144 27.18 -29.63 22.71
CA LEU A 144 26.07 -30.60 22.66
C LEU A 144 25.30 -30.68 23.98
N LEU A 145 25.98 -30.52 25.13
CA LEU A 145 25.34 -30.52 26.44
C LEU A 145 24.49 -29.24 26.63
N ALA A 146 25.02 -28.09 26.19
CA ALA A 146 24.28 -26.84 26.17
C ALA A 146 23.06 -26.90 25.21
N ALA A 147 23.21 -27.54 24.04
CA ALA A 147 22.11 -27.75 23.11
C ALA A 147 21.02 -28.65 23.71
N ALA A 148 21.40 -29.74 24.38
CA ALA A 148 20.47 -30.63 25.07
C ALA A 148 19.69 -29.89 26.17
N GLY A 149 20.37 -29.06 26.97
CA GLY A 149 19.71 -28.24 27.98
C GLY A 149 18.79 -27.17 27.38
N THR A 150 19.16 -26.57 26.25
CA THR A 150 18.30 -25.62 25.52
C THR A 150 17.04 -26.31 24.99
N LEU A 151 17.17 -27.50 24.39
CA LEU A 151 16.06 -28.30 23.90
C LEU A 151 15.12 -28.74 25.05
N ALA A 152 15.70 -29.14 26.18
CA ALA A 152 14.94 -29.48 27.38
C ALA A 152 14.10 -28.28 27.88
N SER A 153 14.67 -27.06 27.89
CA SER A 153 13.93 -25.84 28.23
C SER A 153 12.76 -25.55 27.27
N ILE A 154 12.93 -25.80 25.97
CA ILE A 154 11.85 -25.67 24.96
C ILE A 154 10.71 -26.67 25.25
N ILE A 155 11.05 -27.93 25.54
CA ILE A 155 10.07 -28.96 25.89
C ILE A 155 9.35 -28.58 27.19
N ALA A 156 10.08 -28.06 28.18
CA ALA A 156 9.55 -27.61 29.45
C ALA A 156 8.53 -26.48 29.27
N ALA A 157 8.89 -25.47 28.48
CA ALA A 157 8.02 -24.32 28.20
C ALA A 157 6.67 -24.74 27.61
N PHE A 158 6.64 -25.78 26.76
CA PHE A 158 5.41 -26.31 26.17
C PHE A 158 4.40 -26.75 27.24
N TYR A 159 4.80 -27.66 28.14
CA TYR A 159 3.87 -28.18 29.13
C TYR A 159 3.60 -27.19 30.26
N TYR A 160 4.57 -26.36 30.65
CA TYR A 160 4.37 -25.30 31.63
C TYR A 160 3.28 -24.34 31.17
N LEU A 161 3.37 -23.84 29.93
CA LEU A 161 2.36 -22.94 29.41
C LEU A 161 0.99 -23.61 29.30
N ARG A 162 0.93 -24.88 28.88
CA ARG A 162 -0.33 -25.61 28.76
C ARG A 162 -1.01 -25.80 30.12
N VAL A 163 -0.26 -26.13 31.16
CA VAL A 163 -0.77 -26.25 32.53
C VAL A 163 -1.23 -24.89 33.06
N ILE A 164 -0.45 -23.83 32.85
CA ILE A 164 -0.83 -22.46 33.23
C ILE A 164 -2.14 -22.06 32.55
N GLN A 165 -2.28 -22.28 31.24
CA GLN A 165 -3.52 -21.99 30.55
C GLN A 165 -4.70 -22.77 31.12
N ARG A 166 -4.53 -24.07 31.31
CA ARG A 166 -5.59 -24.95 31.81
C ARG A 166 -6.05 -24.54 33.21
N VAL A 167 -5.12 -24.37 34.14
CA VAL A 167 -5.42 -24.06 35.55
C VAL A 167 -5.85 -22.60 35.75
N CYS A 168 -5.15 -21.64 35.14
CA CYS A 168 -5.32 -20.21 35.44
C CYS A 168 -6.35 -19.50 34.52
N PHE A 169 -6.57 -19.96 33.28
CA PHE A 169 -7.32 -19.18 32.29
C PHE A 169 -8.49 -19.90 31.62
N GLU A 170 -8.41 -21.22 31.38
CA GLU A 170 -9.50 -21.95 30.72
C GLU A 170 -10.76 -22.01 31.60
N ALA A 171 -11.94 -22.13 30.96
CA ALA A 171 -13.19 -22.29 31.69
C ALA A 171 -13.34 -23.72 32.25
N PRO A 172 -13.93 -23.89 33.45
CA PRO A 172 -14.16 -25.21 34.02
C PRO A 172 -15.18 -26.00 33.19
N GLN A 173 -14.96 -27.30 32.99
CA GLN A 173 -15.92 -28.19 32.31
C GLN A 173 -17.11 -28.57 33.22
N ALA A 174 -16.90 -28.58 34.53
CA ALA A 174 -17.90 -28.75 35.57
C ALA A 174 -17.54 -27.90 36.80
N ASN A 175 -18.51 -27.55 37.65
CA ASN A 175 -18.26 -26.92 38.94
C ASN A 175 -18.16 -28.00 40.04
N PRO A 176 -16.98 -28.59 40.30
CA PRO A 176 -16.85 -29.52 41.41
C PRO A 176 -17.08 -28.78 42.74
N LEU A 177 -17.72 -29.44 43.70
CA LEU A 177 -17.86 -28.94 45.07
C LEU A 177 -16.45 -28.73 45.65
N LEU A 178 -16.11 -27.49 46.00
CA LEU A 178 -14.83 -27.18 46.61
C LEU A 178 -14.80 -27.71 48.04
N LEU A 179 -13.77 -28.48 48.37
CA LEU A 179 -13.51 -28.94 49.73
C LEU A 179 -13.04 -27.78 50.62
N ALA A 180 -13.03 -28.00 51.94
CA ALA A 180 -12.55 -27.02 52.90
C ALA A 180 -11.11 -26.60 52.60
N ALA A 181 -10.83 -25.30 52.82
CA ALA A 181 -9.50 -24.76 52.60
C ALA A 181 -8.48 -25.43 53.55
N PRO A 182 -7.32 -25.88 53.05
CA PRO A 182 -6.26 -26.38 53.91
C PRO A 182 -5.81 -25.31 54.92
N SER A 183 -5.90 -25.59 56.22
CA SER A 183 -5.37 -24.72 57.28
C SER A 183 -3.83 -24.83 57.34
N GLY A 184 -3.14 -23.72 57.61
CA GLY A 184 -1.68 -23.69 57.81
C GLY A 184 -0.81 -23.51 56.56
N ALA A 185 -1.34 -23.57 55.35
CA ALA A 185 -0.55 -23.44 54.11
C ALA A 185 -0.24 -21.98 53.69
N VAL A 186 -0.95 -20.99 54.23
CA VAL A 186 -0.87 -19.59 53.79
C VAL A 186 0.49 -18.96 54.12
N LEU A 187 1.01 -19.18 55.34
CA LEU A 187 2.29 -18.60 55.77
C LEU A 187 3.47 -19.16 54.94
N PRO A 188 3.60 -20.50 54.72
CA PRO A 188 4.60 -21.04 53.80
C PRO A 188 4.51 -20.47 52.39
N ILE A 189 3.30 -20.35 51.83
CA ILE A 189 3.10 -19.77 50.49
C ILE A 189 3.56 -18.31 50.45
N ALA A 190 3.22 -17.50 51.47
CA ALA A 190 3.63 -16.10 51.54
C ALA A 190 5.16 -15.95 51.62
N LEU A 191 5.82 -16.72 52.50
CA LEU A 191 7.27 -16.73 52.65
C LEU A 191 7.97 -17.14 51.35
N LEU A 192 7.53 -18.23 50.71
CA LEU A 192 8.09 -18.71 49.45
C LEU A 192 7.83 -17.74 48.29
N THR A 193 6.69 -17.04 48.30
CA THR A 193 6.39 -15.99 47.30
C THR A 193 7.35 -14.82 47.45
N VAL A 194 7.54 -14.30 48.67
CA VAL A 194 8.48 -13.21 48.93
C VAL A 194 9.90 -13.63 48.57
N ALA A 195 10.32 -14.83 48.98
CA ALA A 195 11.62 -15.37 48.62
C ALA A 195 11.80 -15.48 47.09
N THR A 196 10.80 -15.98 46.37
CA THR A 196 10.83 -16.05 44.89
C THR A 196 10.98 -14.66 44.28
N VAL A 197 10.22 -13.67 44.74
CA VAL A 197 10.31 -12.28 44.25
C VAL A 197 11.68 -11.67 44.53
N VAL A 198 12.21 -11.84 45.75
CA VAL A 198 13.52 -11.30 46.15
C VAL A 198 14.63 -11.95 45.32
N MET A 199 14.62 -13.28 45.16
CA MET A 199 15.58 -14.01 44.32
C MET A 199 15.52 -13.58 42.86
N SER A 200 14.33 -13.26 42.34
CA SER A 200 14.14 -12.81 40.97
C SER A 200 14.45 -11.31 40.75
N ILE A 201 14.31 -10.44 41.74
CA ILE A 201 14.66 -9.00 41.59
C ILE A 201 16.14 -8.78 41.84
N TRP A 202 16.70 -9.48 42.84
CA TRP A 202 18.06 -9.31 43.30
C TRP A 202 18.76 -10.67 43.40
N PRO A 203 19.20 -11.23 42.26
CA PRO A 203 19.81 -12.56 42.19
C PRO A 203 21.25 -12.59 42.74
N GLU A 204 21.97 -11.46 42.72
CA GLU A 204 23.41 -11.37 43.03
C GLU A 204 23.79 -11.88 44.43
N PRO A 205 23.05 -11.58 45.53
CA PRO A 205 23.39 -12.09 46.85
C PRO A 205 23.30 -13.62 46.89
N PHE A 206 22.32 -14.21 46.19
CA PHE A 206 22.17 -15.67 46.13
C PHE A 206 23.24 -16.32 45.29
N LEU A 207 23.67 -15.65 44.21
CA LEU A 207 24.82 -16.09 43.42
C LEU A 207 26.10 -16.05 44.25
N HIS A 208 26.31 -14.99 45.03
CA HIS A 208 27.47 -14.85 45.91
C HIS A 208 27.54 -15.98 46.94
N GLU A 209 26.44 -16.25 47.64
CA GLU A 209 26.35 -17.35 48.60
C GLU A 209 26.57 -18.71 47.94
N ALA A 210 25.99 -18.94 46.75
CA ALA A 210 26.18 -20.17 45.99
C ALA A 210 27.65 -20.36 45.57
N ALA A 211 28.32 -19.28 45.16
CA ALA A 211 29.73 -19.28 44.78
C ALA A 211 30.65 -19.58 45.97
N VAL A 212 30.41 -18.93 47.11
CA VAL A 212 31.15 -19.16 48.36
C VAL A 212 30.97 -20.60 48.83
N LEU A 213 29.76 -21.15 48.78
CA LEU A 213 29.45 -22.52 49.18
C LEU A 213 30.20 -23.57 48.33
N MET A 214 30.49 -23.25 47.07
CA MET A 214 31.25 -24.10 46.15
C MET A 214 32.76 -23.79 46.14
N GLY A 215 33.24 -22.91 47.02
CA GLY A 215 34.67 -22.60 47.16
C GLY A 215 35.22 -21.61 46.12
N VAL A 216 34.36 -20.86 45.43
CA VAL A 216 34.77 -19.82 44.48
C VAL A 216 35.09 -18.53 45.24
N THR A 217 36.38 -18.18 45.35
CA THR A 217 36.86 -17.04 46.15
C THR A 217 36.86 -15.71 45.40
N GLU A 218 36.90 -15.72 44.07
CA GLU A 218 36.88 -14.51 43.22
C GLU A 218 35.62 -14.46 42.36
N LEU A 219 34.68 -13.58 42.73
CA LEU A 219 33.42 -13.42 41.98
C LEU A 219 33.62 -12.77 40.61
N ALA A 220 34.77 -12.15 40.35
CA ALA A 220 35.14 -11.67 39.03
C ALA A 220 35.27 -12.81 38.00
N MET A 221 35.46 -14.05 38.45
CA MET A 221 35.46 -15.23 37.58
C MET A 221 34.04 -15.64 37.13
N LEU A 222 32.98 -15.06 37.70
CA LEU A 222 31.62 -15.30 37.27
C LEU A 222 31.18 -14.25 36.24
N PRO A 223 30.50 -14.67 35.15
CA PRO A 223 30.02 -13.76 34.13
C PRO A 223 28.99 -12.75 34.70
N GLN A 224 29.18 -11.48 34.35
CA GLN A 224 28.17 -10.44 34.61
C GLN A 224 27.19 -10.39 33.43
N PHE A 225 25.95 -10.81 33.67
CA PHE A 225 24.93 -10.90 32.63
C PHE A 225 24.06 -9.66 32.49
N GLU A 226 24.09 -8.73 33.44
CA GLU A 226 23.17 -7.60 33.43
C GLU A 226 23.85 -6.29 33.82
N SER A 227 23.34 -5.22 33.24
CA SER A 227 23.62 -3.84 33.63
C SER A 227 22.36 -3.18 34.23
N PRO A 228 22.50 -2.09 35.01
CA PRO A 228 21.36 -1.36 35.56
C PRO A 228 20.37 -0.93 34.48
N TRP A 229 19.07 -1.12 34.74
CA TRP A 229 18.03 -0.73 33.79
C TRP A 229 17.96 0.79 33.64
N SER A 230 17.83 1.26 32.40
CA SER A 230 17.73 2.69 32.11
C SER A 230 16.44 3.30 32.67
N THR A 231 16.45 4.62 32.91
CA THR A 231 15.26 5.37 33.33
C THR A 231 14.11 5.26 32.32
N LEU A 232 14.44 5.11 31.03
CA LEU A 232 13.48 4.87 29.95
C LEU A 232 12.71 3.55 30.12
N VAL A 233 13.32 2.55 30.73
CA VAL A 233 12.68 1.27 31.06
C VAL A 233 11.90 1.40 32.37
N LEU A 234 12.56 1.92 33.41
CA LEU A 234 12.02 1.93 34.76
C LEU A 234 10.71 2.73 34.88
N LEU A 235 10.60 3.86 34.18
CA LEU A 235 9.42 4.73 34.24
C LEU A 235 8.12 4.00 33.82
N PRO A 236 8.00 3.46 32.59
CA PRO A 236 6.81 2.70 32.20
C PRO A 236 6.70 1.38 32.97
N TYR A 237 7.81 0.71 33.29
CA TYR A 237 7.76 -0.59 33.98
C TYR A 237 7.21 -0.49 35.40
N LEU A 238 7.82 0.34 36.25
CA LEU A 238 7.35 0.60 37.62
C LEU A 238 6.00 1.33 37.61
N GLY A 239 5.79 2.22 36.64
CA GLY A 239 4.51 2.87 36.42
C GLY A 239 3.38 1.87 36.18
N GLY A 240 3.63 0.77 35.46
CA GLY A 240 2.68 -0.34 35.31
C GLY A 240 2.25 -0.95 36.65
N PHE A 241 3.21 -1.27 37.54
CA PHE A 241 2.90 -1.77 38.89
C PHE A 241 2.13 -0.75 39.74
N ALA A 242 2.53 0.51 39.71
CA ALA A 242 1.85 1.59 40.41
C ALA A 242 0.40 1.73 39.92
N LEU A 243 0.18 1.73 38.60
CA LEU A 243 -1.15 1.80 38.00
C LEU A 243 -2.01 0.59 38.33
N TYR A 244 -1.43 -0.61 38.40
CA TYR A 244 -2.15 -1.80 38.85
C TYR A 244 -2.60 -1.67 40.32
N ALA A 245 -1.69 -1.24 41.21
CA ALA A 245 -1.98 -1.04 42.62
C ALA A 245 -3.03 0.07 42.86
N VAL A 246 -2.95 1.18 42.12
CA VAL A 246 -3.96 2.24 42.15
C VAL A 246 -5.29 1.74 41.59
N GLY A 247 -5.27 1.05 40.46
CA GLY A 247 -6.48 0.57 39.78
C GLY A 247 -7.27 -0.48 40.55
N THR A 248 -6.65 -1.24 41.46
CA THR A 248 -7.38 -2.16 42.34
C THR A 248 -8.25 -1.44 43.38
N ARG A 249 -7.89 -0.21 43.75
CA ARG A 249 -8.65 0.62 44.71
C ARG A 249 -9.49 1.70 44.03
N VAL A 250 -8.92 2.40 43.04
CA VAL A 250 -9.49 3.58 42.40
C VAL A 250 -9.29 3.51 40.87
N PRO A 251 -10.16 2.79 40.12
CA PRO A 251 -10.04 2.64 38.66
C PRO A 251 -10.02 3.97 37.89
N ARG A 252 -10.81 4.97 38.33
CA ARG A 252 -10.84 6.29 37.69
C ARG A 252 -9.50 7.02 37.75
N LEU A 253 -8.76 6.87 38.86
CA LEU A 253 -7.45 7.50 39.02
C LEU A 253 -6.40 6.80 38.14
N ARG A 254 -6.45 5.47 38.03
CA ARG A 254 -5.64 4.72 37.05
C ARG A 254 -5.86 5.30 35.66
N ASP A 255 -7.12 5.41 35.21
CA ASP A 255 -7.43 5.88 33.85
C ASP A 255 -6.91 7.30 33.60
N LEU A 256 -7.02 8.19 34.57
CA LEU A 256 -6.48 9.55 34.50
C LEU A 256 -4.94 9.57 34.45
N LEU A 257 -4.26 8.66 35.14
CA LEU A 257 -2.79 8.62 35.22
C LEU A 257 -2.13 7.88 34.03
N THR A 258 -2.85 7.03 33.31
CA THR A 258 -2.28 6.26 32.18
C THR A 258 -1.73 7.15 31.05
N VAL A 259 -2.51 8.12 30.57
CA VAL A 259 -2.10 8.99 29.46
C VAL A 259 -0.90 9.88 29.83
N PRO A 260 -0.87 10.54 31.01
CA PRO A 260 0.31 11.29 31.46
C PRO A 260 1.57 10.42 31.58
N LEU A 261 1.47 9.20 32.11
CA LEU A 261 2.63 8.30 32.22
C LEU A 261 3.19 7.91 30.85
N ALA A 262 2.32 7.59 29.89
CA ALA A 262 2.73 7.28 28.53
C ALA A 262 3.33 8.48 27.81
N LEU A 263 2.77 9.68 28.02
CA LEU A 263 3.32 10.93 27.48
C LEU A 263 4.69 11.24 28.10
N ALA A 264 4.86 11.07 29.40
CA ALA A 264 6.14 11.25 30.08
C ALA A 264 7.20 10.28 29.55
N THR A 265 6.82 9.04 29.26
CA THR A 265 7.71 8.06 28.63
C THR A 265 8.13 8.51 27.22
N LEU A 266 7.18 8.98 26.40
CA LEU A 266 7.47 9.52 25.06
C LEU A 266 8.40 10.74 25.11
N LEU A 267 8.12 11.72 25.98
CA LEU A 267 8.94 12.92 26.12
C LEU A 267 10.36 12.57 26.58
N LEU A 268 10.48 11.64 27.54
CA LEU A 268 11.78 11.15 28.01
C LEU A 268 12.56 10.49 26.86
N THR A 269 11.90 9.67 26.03
CA THR A 269 12.50 9.04 24.84
C THR A 269 12.97 10.09 23.82
N LEU A 270 12.15 11.11 23.52
CA LEU A 270 12.53 12.16 22.58
C LEU A 270 13.73 12.98 23.07
N SER A 271 13.85 13.17 24.38
CA SER A 271 14.97 13.86 25.03
C SER A 271 16.19 12.98 25.32
N ALA A 272 16.14 11.68 24.99
CA ALA A 272 17.19 10.75 25.36
C ALA A 272 18.50 11.05 24.62
N THR A 273 19.55 11.37 25.38
CA THR A 273 20.91 11.54 24.87
C THR A 273 21.73 10.28 25.11
N GLY A 274 22.57 9.88 24.14
CA GLY A 274 23.48 8.75 24.30
C GLY A 274 23.02 7.41 23.71
N LEU A 275 21.83 7.36 23.10
CA LEU A 275 21.44 6.23 22.25
C LEU A 275 22.06 6.39 20.85
N ASP A 276 22.55 5.30 20.27
CA ASP A 276 22.93 5.29 18.86
C ASP A 276 21.69 5.43 17.95
N ALA A 277 21.92 5.77 16.68
CA ALA A 277 20.84 6.06 15.75
C ALA A 277 19.81 4.92 15.61
N ALA A 278 20.25 3.65 15.62
CA ALA A 278 19.34 2.51 15.46
C ALA A 278 18.44 2.37 16.70
N SER A 279 19.05 2.43 17.89
CA SER A 279 18.35 2.38 19.17
C SER A 279 17.41 3.57 19.35
N TYR A 280 17.82 4.78 18.97
CA TYR A 280 16.99 5.99 19.07
C TYR A 280 15.75 5.89 18.16
N LEU A 281 15.94 5.53 16.88
CA LEU A 281 14.82 5.38 15.93
C LEU A 281 13.81 4.34 16.43
N PHE A 282 14.28 3.18 16.89
CA PHE A 282 13.41 2.14 17.42
C PHE A 282 12.69 2.58 18.70
N ALA A 283 13.39 3.23 19.64
CA ALA A 283 12.79 3.73 20.87
C ALA A 283 11.69 4.77 20.60
N VAL A 284 11.92 5.72 19.69
CA VAL A 284 10.92 6.74 19.31
C VAL A 284 9.68 6.10 18.68
N VAL A 285 9.85 5.13 17.78
CA VAL A 285 8.73 4.39 17.18
C VAL A 285 7.94 3.62 18.25
N VAL A 286 8.63 2.95 19.18
CA VAL A 286 8.01 2.20 20.29
C VAL A 286 7.24 3.14 21.21
N ALA A 287 7.86 4.20 21.72
CA ALA A 287 7.24 5.13 22.65
C ALA A 287 6.08 5.90 22.01
N GLY A 288 6.23 6.33 20.75
CA GLY A 288 5.20 7.05 20.01
C GLY A 288 3.95 6.19 19.78
N ILE A 289 4.13 4.94 19.32
CA ILE A 289 3.00 4.02 19.14
C ILE A 289 2.41 3.59 20.48
N ALA A 290 3.22 3.33 21.51
CA ALA A 290 2.74 3.00 22.85
C ALA A 290 1.87 4.11 23.44
N PHE A 291 2.27 5.38 23.28
CA PHE A 291 1.47 6.54 23.67
C PHE A 291 0.10 6.54 22.97
N LEU A 292 0.08 6.32 21.66
CA LEU A 292 -1.17 6.26 20.88
C LEU A 292 -2.04 5.04 21.23
N VAL A 293 -1.42 3.91 21.57
CA VAL A 293 -2.12 2.72 22.09
C VAL A 293 -2.80 3.03 23.41
N VAL A 294 -2.12 3.69 24.35
CA VAL A 294 -2.70 4.07 25.64
C VAL A 294 -3.86 5.07 25.44
N LEU A 295 -3.66 6.09 24.59
CA LEU A 295 -4.71 7.06 24.25
C LEU A 295 -5.95 6.39 23.65
N TYR A 296 -5.75 5.51 22.65
CA TYR A 296 -6.83 4.76 22.01
C TYR A 296 -7.52 3.80 23.00
N SER A 297 -6.74 3.11 23.83
CA SER A 297 -7.23 2.13 24.80
C SER A 297 -8.16 2.74 25.84
N HIS A 298 -8.00 4.02 26.16
CA HIS A 298 -8.88 4.71 27.12
C HIS A 298 -10.36 4.65 26.69
N GLY A 299 -10.64 4.83 25.39
CA GLY A 299 -12.00 4.71 24.86
C GLY A 299 -12.39 3.26 24.58
N TYR A 300 -11.46 2.47 24.03
CA TYR A 300 -11.71 1.10 23.60
C TYR A 300 -11.97 0.14 24.77
N MET A 301 -11.26 0.30 25.90
CA MET A 301 -11.36 -0.56 27.09
C MET A 301 -12.37 -0.05 28.13
N GLY A 302 -13.06 1.07 27.88
CA GLY A 302 -13.91 1.72 28.89
C GLY A 302 -15.03 0.83 29.46
N HIS A 303 -15.46 -0.20 28.72
CA HIS A 303 -16.50 -1.16 29.13
C HIS A 303 -15.96 -2.60 29.22
N ALA A 304 -14.65 -2.79 29.08
CA ALA A 304 -14.03 -4.11 29.03
C ALA A 304 -13.70 -4.63 30.44
N GLU A 305 -13.89 -5.94 30.63
CA GLU A 305 -13.47 -6.62 31.85
C GLU A 305 -11.92 -6.62 31.96
N HIS A 306 -11.42 -6.74 33.19
CA HIS A 306 -9.97 -6.87 33.45
C HIS A 306 -9.07 -5.72 32.96
N THR A 307 -9.61 -4.50 32.83
CA THR A 307 -8.83 -3.32 32.39
C THR A 307 -7.57 -3.05 33.24
N ASN A 308 -7.58 -3.35 34.56
CA ASN A 308 -6.36 -3.24 35.40
C ASN A 308 -5.21 -4.11 34.88
N ARG A 309 -5.53 -5.36 34.53
CA ARG A 309 -4.56 -6.32 34.01
C ARG A 309 -4.07 -5.89 32.63
N TYR A 310 -4.98 -5.41 31.78
CA TYR A 310 -4.64 -4.88 30.46
C TYR A 310 -3.60 -3.75 30.56
N THR A 311 -3.91 -2.70 31.33
CA THR A 311 -3.05 -1.53 31.49
C THR A 311 -1.68 -1.91 32.05
N PHE A 312 -1.65 -2.80 33.05
CA PHE A 312 -0.42 -3.33 33.61
C PHE A 312 0.49 -3.93 32.52
N PHE A 313 -0.03 -4.87 31.72
CA PHE A 313 0.78 -5.52 30.70
C PHE A 313 1.16 -4.62 29.52
N VAL A 314 0.35 -3.61 29.16
CA VAL A 314 0.73 -2.62 28.13
C VAL A 314 1.97 -1.83 28.56
N PHE A 315 2.04 -1.40 29.82
CA PHE A 315 3.17 -0.64 30.34
C PHE A 315 4.42 -1.50 30.54
N LEU A 316 4.28 -2.73 31.03
CA LEU A 316 5.41 -3.66 31.11
C LEU A 316 5.94 -4.03 29.72
N MET A 317 5.05 -4.24 28.75
CA MET A 317 5.46 -4.45 27.34
C MET A 317 6.22 -3.24 26.82
N THR A 318 5.70 -2.03 27.03
CA THR A 318 6.37 -0.77 26.62
C THR A 318 7.77 -0.65 27.24
N GLY A 319 7.89 -0.88 28.56
CA GLY A 319 9.18 -0.88 29.25
C GLY A 319 10.15 -1.93 28.72
N SER A 320 9.69 -3.16 28.51
CA SER A 320 10.54 -4.22 27.93
C SER A 320 11.01 -3.92 26.51
N MET A 321 10.17 -3.30 25.67
CA MET A 321 10.55 -2.91 24.31
C MET A 321 11.53 -1.74 24.28
N LEU A 322 11.38 -0.77 25.19
CA LEU A 322 12.39 0.27 25.38
C LEU A 322 13.69 -0.33 25.94
N GLY A 323 13.59 -1.37 26.77
CA GLY A 323 14.76 -2.09 27.29
C GLY A 323 15.59 -2.74 26.19
N LEU A 324 14.96 -3.28 25.15
CA LEU A 324 15.67 -3.75 23.95
C LEU A 324 16.45 -2.63 23.27
N ALA A 325 15.86 -1.43 23.16
CA ALA A 325 16.51 -0.28 22.54
C ALA A 325 17.69 0.23 23.36
N THR A 326 17.58 0.22 24.68
CA THR A 326 18.61 0.74 25.60
C THR A 326 19.59 -0.32 26.10
N ALA A 327 19.54 -1.55 25.57
CA ALA A 327 20.48 -2.59 25.98
C ALA A 327 21.89 -2.29 25.42
N HIS A 328 22.90 -2.47 26.28
CA HIS A 328 24.32 -2.33 25.92
C HIS A 328 25.06 -3.68 25.96
N ASP A 329 24.40 -4.72 26.43
CA ASP A 329 24.91 -6.07 26.59
C ASP A 329 23.85 -7.11 26.19
N PHE A 330 24.30 -8.31 25.84
CA PHE A 330 23.43 -9.38 25.39
C PHE A 330 22.50 -9.93 26.47
N GLY A 331 22.86 -9.87 27.75
CA GLY A 331 22.04 -10.46 28.79
C GLY A 331 20.80 -9.60 29.09
N ASN A 332 20.94 -8.27 29.20
CA ASN A 332 19.80 -7.37 29.24
C ASN A 332 18.97 -7.42 27.95
N PHE A 333 19.62 -7.49 26.78
CA PHE A 333 18.89 -7.64 25.52
C PHE A 333 18.03 -8.91 25.49
N TYR A 334 18.58 -10.05 25.93
CA TYR A 334 17.85 -11.31 26.02
C TYR A 334 16.71 -11.26 27.07
N LEU A 335 17.00 -10.70 28.24
CA LEU A 335 16.02 -10.52 29.31
C LEU A 335 14.81 -9.72 28.83
N PHE A 336 15.05 -8.57 28.20
CA PHE A 336 13.98 -7.73 27.68
C PHE A 336 13.24 -8.38 26.50
N TRP A 337 13.93 -9.20 25.69
CA TRP A 337 13.31 -9.98 24.62
C TRP A 337 12.26 -10.96 25.16
N GLU A 338 12.63 -11.69 26.21
CA GLU A 338 11.76 -12.65 26.88
C GLU A 338 10.63 -11.96 27.65
N LEU A 339 10.94 -10.86 28.35
CA LEU A 339 9.96 -10.07 29.08
C LEU A 339 8.91 -9.46 28.13
N MET A 340 9.34 -9.02 26.96
CA MET A 340 8.44 -8.57 25.89
C MET A 340 7.54 -9.72 25.40
N THR A 341 8.08 -10.92 25.17
CA THR A 341 7.29 -12.10 24.77
C THR A 341 6.26 -12.48 25.84
N TRP A 342 6.67 -12.46 27.10
CA TRP A 342 5.83 -12.77 28.26
C TRP A 342 4.68 -11.75 28.45
N THR A 343 4.99 -10.45 28.43
CA THR A 343 3.99 -9.39 28.59
C THR A 343 2.98 -9.37 27.44
N SER A 344 3.44 -9.46 26.20
CA SER A 344 2.58 -9.48 25.01
C SER A 344 1.71 -10.73 24.93
N TYR A 345 2.17 -11.88 25.44
CA TYR A 345 1.34 -13.09 25.54
C TYR A 345 0.05 -12.84 26.34
N PHE A 346 0.16 -12.18 27.51
CA PHE A 346 -1.02 -11.88 28.33
C PHE A 346 -1.99 -10.89 27.67
N LEU A 347 -1.48 -10.04 26.78
CA LEU A 347 -2.28 -9.13 25.97
C LEU A 347 -2.98 -9.87 24.82
N VAL A 348 -2.33 -10.87 24.20
CA VAL A 348 -2.95 -11.75 23.19
C VAL A 348 -4.09 -12.59 23.79
N ILE A 349 -3.89 -13.15 24.98
CA ILE A 349 -4.91 -13.98 25.66
C ILE A 349 -5.92 -13.18 26.48
N HIS A 350 -5.99 -11.85 26.30
CA HIS A 350 -6.80 -10.97 27.15
C HIS A 350 -8.26 -11.41 27.27
N GLU A 351 -8.88 -11.74 26.13
CA GLU A 351 -10.28 -12.20 26.02
C GLU A 351 -10.54 -13.58 26.66
N GLN A 352 -9.49 -14.38 26.92
CA GLN A 352 -9.56 -15.72 27.53
C GLN A 352 -10.53 -16.70 26.84
N THR A 353 -10.86 -16.49 25.56
CA THR A 353 -11.63 -17.46 24.78
C THR A 353 -10.74 -18.65 24.39
N PRO A 354 -11.32 -19.83 24.07
CA PRO A 354 -10.54 -20.97 23.59
C PRO A 354 -9.66 -20.65 22.37
N LYS A 355 -10.15 -19.77 21.48
CA LYS A 355 -9.39 -19.29 20.32
C LYS A 355 -8.24 -18.38 20.73
N ALA A 356 -8.47 -17.42 21.62
CA ALA A 356 -7.43 -16.53 22.14
C ALA A 356 -6.34 -17.30 22.89
N LEU A 357 -6.71 -18.27 23.73
CA LEU A 357 -5.75 -19.11 24.45
C LEU A 357 -4.90 -19.97 23.50
N ARG A 358 -5.52 -20.58 22.49
CA ARG A 358 -4.79 -21.32 21.45
C ARG A 358 -3.85 -20.42 20.66
N ALA A 359 -4.29 -19.23 20.27
CA ALA A 359 -3.47 -18.26 19.55
C ALA A 359 -2.28 -17.80 20.39
N GLY A 360 -2.53 -17.45 21.67
CA GLY A 360 -1.48 -17.09 22.62
C GLY A 360 -0.50 -18.23 22.91
N PHE A 361 -0.98 -19.48 22.96
CA PHE A 361 -0.12 -20.66 23.13
C PHE A 361 0.89 -20.78 21.98
N ILE A 362 0.40 -20.76 20.74
CA ILE A 362 1.26 -20.85 19.54
C ILE A 362 2.23 -19.66 19.51
N TYR A 363 1.73 -18.46 19.79
CA TYR A 363 2.56 -17.25 19.88
C TYR A 363 3.71 -17.39 20.87
N PHE A 364 3.41 -17.72 22.12
CA PHE A 364 4.42 -17.80 23.17
C PHE A 364 5.42 -18.90 22.88
N ILE A 365 4.97 -20.10 22.52
CA ILE A 365 5.88 -21.23 22.25
C ILE A 365 6.79 -20.94 21.08
N MET A 366 6.29 -20.36 19.99
CA MET A 366 7.16 -19.99 18.87
C MET A 366 8.19 -18.94 19.28
N CYS A 367 7.76 -17.83 19.90
CA CYS A 367 8.67 -16.75 20.28
C CYS A 367 9.69 -17.17 21.35
N ALA A 368 9.26 -17.91 22.38
CA ALA A 368 10.16 -18.42 23.43
C ALA A 368 11.15 -19.44 22.87
N SER A 369 10.72 -20.35 21.97
CA SER A 369 11.64 -21.28 21.31
C SER A 369 12.70 -20.55 20.47
N GLY A 370 12.28 -19.54 19.71
CA GLY A 370 13.20 -18.70 18.95
C GLY A 370 14.20 -17.95 19.84
N ALA A 371 13.75 -17.47 21.00
CA ALA A 371 14.61 -16.85 21.99
C ALA A 371 15.61 -17.84 22.61
N TYR A 372 15.18 -19.05 22.99
CA TYR A 372 16.10 -20.07 23.49
C TYR A 372 17.18 -20.46 22.46
N VAL A 373 16.83 -20.50 21.17
CA VAL A 373 17.83 -20.68 20.10
C VAL A 373 18.76 -19.47 19.98
N MET A 374 18.22 -18.25 20.05
CA MET A 374 19.02 -17.02 20.07
C MET A 374 19.99 -16.98 21.25
N HIS A 375 19.55 -17.42 22.42
CA HIS A 375 20.35 -17.51 23.64
C HIS A 375 21.55 -18.43 23.47
N PHE A 376 21.38 -19.60 22.84
CA PHE A 376 22.48 -20.48 22.48
C PHE A 376 23.55 -19.75 21.64
N GLY A 377 23.12 -18.93 20.66
CA GLY A 377 24.02 -18.09 19.87
C GLY A 377 24.74 -17.04 20.71
N ILE A 378 24.05 -16.38 21.64
CA ILE A 378 24.62 -15.40 22.57
C ILE A 378 25.74 -16.03 23.43
N LEU A 379 25.49 -17.21 24.01
CA LEU A 379 26.47 -17.90 24.85
C LEU A 379 27.73 -18.28 24.06
N MET A 380 27.56 -18.70 22.80
CA MET A 380 28.68 -19.08 21.96
C MET A 380 29.54 -17.88 21.53
N VAL A 381 28.93 -16.72 21.30
CA VAL A 381 29.68 -15.46 21.09
C VAL A 381 30.52 -15.16 22.33
N HIS A 382 29.91 -15.24 23.51
CA HIS A 382 30.64 -14.99 24.75
C HIS A 382 31.76 -16.01 24.97
N ALA A 383 31.54 -17.30 24.71
CA ALA A 383 32.60 -18.32 24.87
C ALA A 383 33.87 -18.02 24.04
N GLN A 384 33.75 -17.22 22.98
CA GLN A 384 34.86 -16.83 22.12
C GLN A 384 35.46 -15.45 22.48
N VAL A 385 34.63 -14.51 22.96
CA VAL A 385 35.03 -13.12 23.26
C VAL A 385 35.33 -12.88 24.75
N GLY A 386 34.66 -13.60 25.63
CA GLY A 386 34.73 -13.41 27.09
C GLY A 386 33.93 -12.21 27.62
N SER A 387 33.03 -11.62 26.82
CA SER A 387 32.18 -10.50 27.25
C SER A 387 30.80 -10.51 26.58
N PHE A 388 29.78 -10.05 27.31
CA PHE A 388 28.43 -9.83 26.78
C PHE A 388 28.21 -8.41 26.26
N GLU A 389 29.14 -7.48 26.53
CA GLU A 389 29.00 -6.09 26.11
C GLU A 389 29.10 -5.95 24.59
N PHE A 390 28.15 -5.23 23.99
CA PHE A 390 28.12 -5.01 22.55
C PHE A 390 29.36 -4.30 22.03
N ALA A 391 29.93 -3.38 22.80
CA ALA A 391 31.15 -2.66 22.43
C ALA A 391 32.36 -3.61 22.33
N VAL A 392 32.56 -4.45 23.35
CA VAL A 392 33.65 -5.42 23.39
C VAL A 392 33.48 -6.48 22.31
N VAL A 393 32.26 -7.00 22.12
CA VAL A 393 31.95 -7.95 21.05
C VAL A 393 32.23 -7.33 19.67
N ALA A 394 31.84 -6.09 19.43
CA ALA A 394 32.09 -5.43 18.14
C ALA A 394 33.59 -5.19 17.87
N GLU A 395 34.40 -4.96 18.90
CA GLU A 395 35.85 -4.81 18.79
C GLU A 395 36.54 -6.15 18.51
N GLN A 396 36.11 -7.21 19.20
CA GLN A 396 36.71 -8.53 19.13
C GLN A 396 36.03 -9.48 18.15
N ILE A 397 35.00 -9.06 17.41
CA ILE A 397 34.30 -9.93 16.46
C ILE A 397 35.25 -10.56 15.43
N GLY A 398 36.34 -9.84 15.12
CA GLY A 398 37.42 -10.29 14.25
C GLY A 398 38.24 -11.48 14.79
N SER A 399 38.20 -11.80 16.07
CA SER A 399 38.93 -12.96 16.64
C SER A 399 38.08 -14.24 16.71
N ILE A 400 36.76 -14.15 16.55
CA ILE A 400 35.85 -15.30 16.65
C ILE A 400 36.09 -16.28 15.49
N ASP A 401 36.21 -17.58 15.82
CA ASP A 401 36.25 -18.66 14.82
C ASP A 401 35.09 -18.56 13.81
N ALA A 402 35.38 -18.79 12.53
CA ALA A 402 34.40 -18.57 11.47
C ALA A 402 33.19 -19.51 11.59
N THR A 403 33.39 -20.76 12.00
CA THR A 403 32.32 -21.75 12.14
C THR A 403 31.45 -21.43 13.35
N ALA A 404 32.08 -21.15 14.50
CA ALA A 404 31.36 -20.74 15.70
C ALA A 404 30.58 -19.43 15.47
N GLY A 405 31.20 -18.45 14.82
CA GLY A 405 30.55 -17.19 14.43
C GLY A 405 29.37 -17.39 13.48
N ALA A 406 29.47 -18.31 12.51
CA ALA A 406 28.38 -18.67 11.61
C ALA A 406 27.18 -19.27 12.33
N ILE A 407 27.42 -20.25 13.20
CA ILE A 407 26.36 -20.88 14.00
C ILE A 407 25.73 -19.84 14.94
N ALA A 408 26.54 -18.95 15.55
CA ALA A 408 26.04 -17.90 16.43
C ALA A 408 25.14 -16.93 15.67
N ALA A 409 25.61 -16.42 14.53
CA ALA A 409 24.87 -15.51 13.69
C ALA A 409 23.56 -16.14 13.18
N PHE A 410 23.59 -17.43 12.81
CA PHE A 410 22.40 -18.17 12.40
C PHE A 410 21.40 -18.37 13.54
N CYS A 411 21.86 -18.75 14.74
CA CYS A 411 21.01 -18.88 15.93
C CYS A 411 20.34 -17.54 16.30
N LEU A 412 21.09 -16.45 16.29
CA LEU A 412 20.58 -15.08 16.49
C LEU A 412 19.55 -14.73 15.43
N PHE A 413 19.88 -14.98 14.16
CA PHE A 413 18.99 -14.75 13.02
C PHE A 413 17.65 -15.50 13.17
N ILE A 414 17.66 -16.77 13.58
CA ILE A 414 16.42 -17.54 13.81
C ILE A 414 15.54 -16.86 14.86
N GLY A 415 16.10 -16.45 16.00
CA GLY A 415 15.33 -15.74 17.02
C GLY A 415 14.68 -14.45 16.50
N PHE A 416 15.44 -13.67 15.75
CA PHE A 416 14.95 -12.44 15.11
C PHE A 416 13.88 -12.74 14.04
N ALA A 417 14.09 -13.76 13.21
CA ALA A 417 13.21 -14.16 12.12
C ALA A 417 11.86 -14.68 12.63
N VAL A 418 11.84 -15.46 13.72
CA VAL A 418 10.61 -15.89 14.39
C VAL A 418 9.80 -14.66 14.84
N LYS A 419 10.47 -13.67 15.45
CA LYS A 419 9.79 -12.47 15.95
C LYS A 419 9.34 -11.53 14.84
N ALA A 420 10.10 -11.43 13.75
CA ALA A 420 9.69 -10.72 12.54
C ALA A 420 8.53 -11.43 11.81
N GLY A 421 8.40 -12.75 11.97
CA GLY A 421 7.39 -13.56 11.30
C GLY A 421 7.75 -13.88 9.85
N LEU A 422 9.03 -14.11 9.55
CA LEU A 422 9.49 -14.54 8.23
C LEU A 422 9.05 -15.98 7.94
N VAL A 423 8.71 -16.29 6.70
CA VAL A 423 8.40 -17.67 6.26
C VAL A 423 9.66 -18.52 6.34
N PRO A 424 9.64 -19.75 6.93
CA PRO A 424 8.49 -20.55 7.40
C PRO A 424 8.15 -20.42 8.92
N LEU A 425 8.62 -19.37 9.59
CA LEU A 425 8.49 -19.12 11.04
C LEU A 425 7.33 -18.17 11.40
N GLN A 426 6.38 -17.95 10.47
CA GLN A 426 5.34 -16.92 10.53
C GLN A 426 4.05 -17.32 11.27
N SER A 427 3.86 -18.61 11.54
CA SER A 427 2.53 -19.19 11.85
C SER A 427 1.78 -18.54 13.01
N TRP A 428 2.48 -17.95 13.99
CA TRP A 428 1.85 -17.29 15.12
C TRP A 428 1.13 -15.98 14.74
N LEU A 429 1.64 -15.24 13.75
CA LEU A 429 1.22 -13.86 13.49
C LEU A 429 -0.24 -13.81 13.00
N PRO A 430 -0.66 -14.53 11.93
CA PRO A 430 -2.05 -14.50 11.47
C PRO A 430 -3.06 -15.08 12.48
N LEU A 431 -2.59 -15.84 13.48
CA LEU A 431 -3.43 -16.43 14.53
C LEU A 431 -3.63 -15.48 15.73
N ALA A 432 -2.59 -14.75 16.13
CA ALA A 432 -2.64 -13.85 17.28
C ALA A 432 -3.48 -12.57 17.02
N HIS A 433 -3.30 -11.95 15.86
CA HIS A 433 -3.94 -10.66 15.54
C HIS A 433 -5.47 -10.65 15.59
N PRO A 434 -6.19 -11.65 15.03
CA PRO A 434 -7.66 -11.67 15.04
C PRO A 434 -8.24 -11.84 16.45
N GLU A 435 -7.51 -12.48 17.36
CA GLU A 435 -8.00 -12.81 18.71
C GLU A 435 -7.60 -11.77 19.75
N ALA A 436 -6.46 -11.08 19.57
CA ALA A 436 -6.07 -9.98 20.45
C ALA A 436 -7.04 -8.78 20.34
N PRO A 437 -7.21 -7.99 21.43
CA PRO A 437 -7.90 -6.71 21.38
C PRO A 437 -7.30 -5.81 20.29
N ALA A 438 -8.11 -5.02 19.58
CA ALA A 438 -7.59 -4.24 18.44
C ALA A 438 -6.53 -3.21 18.84
N SER A 439 -6.64 -2.66 20.05
CA SER A 439 -5.62 -1.82 20.68
C SER A 439 -4.26 -2.52 20.86
N ILE A 440 -4.22 -3.86 20.87
CA ILE A 440 -3.02 -4.70 20.94
C ILE A 440 -2.63 -5.26 19.56
N SER A 441 -3.60 -5.61 18.70
CA SER A 441 -3.31 -5.99 17.32
C SER A 441 -2.49 -4.91 16.59
N ALA A 442 -2.73 -3.64 16.90
CA ALA A 442 -1.95 -2.52 16.39
C ALA A 442 -0.45 -2.58 16.79
N PRO A 443 -0.04 -2.58 18.07
CA PRO A 443 1.37 -2.70 18.45
C PRO A 443 1.99 -4.06 18.10
N LEU A 444 1.23 -5.16 18.08
CA LEU A 444 1.75 -6.44 17.55
C LEU A 444 2.27 -6.28 16.11
N SER A 445 1.56 -5.49 15.30
CA SER A 445 1.94 -5.23 13.91
C SER A 445 2.94 -4.08 13.81
N GLY A 446 2.73 -2.99 14.55
CA GLY A 446 3.47 -1.75 14.42
C GLY A 446 4.85 -1.78 15.05
N ILE A 447 5.00 -2.45 16.20
CA ILE A 447 6.25 -2.45 16.97
C ILE A 447 6.81 -3.85 17.23
N LEU A 448 5.99 -4.84 17.57
CA LEU A 448 6.49 -6.15 18.02
C LEU A 448 7.24 -6.90 16.91
N THR A 449 6.69 -6.93 15.70
CA THR A 449 7.38 -7.51 14.53
C THR A 449 8.66 -6.74 14.16
N LYS A 450 8.72 -5.44 14.50
CA LYS A 450 9.89 -4.58 14.24
C LYS A 450 11.03 -4.87 15.21
N ALA A 451 10.76 -5.46 16.38
CA ALA A 451 11.81 -5.93 17.28
C ALA A 451 12.71 -6.98 16.60
N GLY A 452 12.14 -7.84 15.74
CA GLY A 452 12.91 -8.77 14.90
C GLY A 452 13.86 -8.06 13.94
N ILE A 453 13.34 -7.09 13.19
CA ILE A 453 14.14 -6.29 12.25
C ILE A 453 15.20 -5.45 13.01
N PHE A 454 14.84 -4.87 14.15
CA PHE A 454 15.77 -4.14 15.02
C PHE A 454 16.89 -5.05 15.52
N GLY A 455 16.59 -6.29 15.94
CA GLY A 455 17.61 -7.27 16.32
C GLY A 455 18.58 -7.57 15.17
N MET A 456 18.07 -7.76 13.94
CA MET A 456 18.91 -7.96 12.76
C MET A 456 19.83 -6.76 12.49
N VAL A 457 19.29 -5.54 12.53
CA VAL A 457 20.07 -4.32 12.29
C VAL A 457 21.08 -4.08 13.40
N LYS A 458 20.63 -4.06 14.66
CA LYS A 458 21.47 -3.75 15.82
C LYS A 458 22.54 -4.82 16.04
N ILE A 459 22.15 -6.09 16.10
CA ILE A 459 23.08 -7.16 16.50
C ILE A 459 23.89 -7.64 15.30
N LEU A 460 23.24 -8.02 14.19
CA LEU A 460 23.97 -8.60 13.05
C LEU A 460 24.69 -7.52 12.24
N MET A 461 24.06 -6.38 11.96
CA MET A 461 24.66 -5.37 11.08
C MET A 461 25.54 -4.34 11.79
N VAL A 462 25.19 -3.92 13.02
CA VAL A 462 25.97 -2.91 13.76
C VAL A 462 27.01 -3.54 14.69
N VAL A 463 26.63 -4.54 15.52
CA VAL A 463 27.56 -5.17 16.47
C VAL A 463 28.50 -6.14 15.77
N PHE A 464 27.99 -7.08 14.97
CA PHE A 464 28.86 -8.01 14.24
C PHE A 464 29.52 -7.33 13.02
N GLY A 465 28.74 -6.56 12.26
CA GLY A 465 29.24 -5.87 11.06
C GLY A 465 29.32 -6.76 9.83
N ALA A 466 29.24 -6.15 8.63
CA ALA A 466 29.20 -6.88 7.37
C ALA A 466 30.47 -7.72 7.11
N GLY A 467 31.65 -7.23 7.51
CA GLY A 467 32.91 -7.95 7.33
C GLY A 467 32.95 -9.28 8.11
N ALA A 468 32.46 -9.29 9.35
CA ALA A 468 32.36 -10.51 10.14
C ALA A 468 31.30 -11.46 9.57
N LEU A 469 30.13 -10.95 9.19
CA LEU A 469 29.07 -11.76 8.57
C LEU A 469 29.52 -12.41 7.25
N ALA A 470 30.30 -11.71 6.44
CA ALA A 470 30.88 -12.26 5.22
C ALA A 470 31.91 -13.38 5.53
N ARG A 471 32.75 -13.20 6.55
CA ARG A 471 33.69 -14.24 7.00
C ARG A 471 32.99 -15.47 7.57
N PHE A 472 31.88 -15.26 8.27
CA PHE A 472 31.04 -16.33 8.80
C PHE A 472 30.24 -17.05 7.69
N GLY A 473 30.18 -16.50 6.48
CA GLY A 473 29.58 -17.16 5.33
C GLY A 473 30.37 -18.40 4.91
N GLY A 474 29.79 -19.58 5.11
CA GLY A 474 30.27 -20.84 4.52
C GLY A 474 29.71 -21.04 3.09
N PRO A 475 30.14 -22.10 2.37
CA PRO A 475 29.60 -22.40 1.04
C PRO A 475 28.09 -22.61 1.08
N GLY A 476 27.31 -21.59 0.69
CA GLY A 476 25.87 -21.65 0.52
C GLY A 476 24.98 -21.08 1.64
N ILE A 477 25.53 -20.50 2.72
CA ILE A 477 24.71 -19.87 3.78
C ILE A 477 25.25 -18.47 4.13
N GLU A 478 24.87 -17.49 3.32
CA GLU A 478 25.09 -16.07 3.60
C GLU A 478 23.79 -15.43 4.09
N ILE A 479 23.85 -14.67 5.20
CA ILE A 479 22.67 -14.10 5.85
C ILE A 479 21.95 -13.08 4.95
N GLY A 480 22.69 -12.29 4.16
CA GLY A 480 22.09 -11.31 3.24
C GLY A 480 21.19 -11.95 2.18
N PRO A 481 21.73 -12.81 1.29
CA PRO A 481 20.94 -13.56 0.31
C PRO A 481 19.83 -14.42 0.93
N LEU A 482 20.09 -15.04 2.09
CA LEU A 482 19.06 -15.78 2.83
C LEU A 482 17.90 -14.85 3.24
N LEU A 483 18.21 -13.66 3.77
CA LEU A 483 17.20 -12.69 4.16
C LEU A 483 16.43 -12.15 2.94
N VAL A 484 17.10 -11.94 1.79
CA VAL A 484 16.42 -11.62 0.52
C VAL A 484 15.43 -12.72 0.14
N LEU A 485 15.87 -13.98 0.15
CA LEU A 485 15.06 -15.14 -0.20
C LEU A 485 13.84 -15.29 0.72
N LEU A 486 14.07 -15.28 2.04
CA LEU A 486 12.99 -15.40 3.03
C LEU A 486 12.08 -14.19 2.99
N GLY A 487 12.60 -12.98 2.78
CA GLY A 487 11.82 -11.76 2.60
C GLY A 487 10.88 -11.85 1.39
N CYS A 488 11.40 -12.28 0.23
CA CYS A 488 10.60 -12.50 -0.99
C CYS A 488 9.53 -13.58 -0.79
N ALA A 489 9.89 -14.71 -0.16
CA ALA A 489 8.93 -15.78 0.15
C ALA A 489 7.82 -15.30 1.11
N THR A 490 8.20 -14.47 2.09
CA THR A 490 7.28 -13.85 3.04
C THR A 490 6.34 -12.88 2.32
N LEU A 491 6.87 -12.00 1.46
CA LEU A 491 6.08 -11.09 0.62
C LEU A 491 5.00 -11.85 -0.16
N VAL A 492 5.40 -12.83 -0.95
CA VAL A 492 4.50 -13.61 -1.81
C VAL A 492 3.44 -14.34 -0.99
N TYR A 493 3.86 -15.04 0.07
CA TYR A 493 2.94 -15.76 0.94
C TYR A 493 1.93 -14.82 1.62
N GLY A 494 2.39 -13.66 2.10
CA GLY A 494 1.55 -12.64 2.74
C GLY A 494 0.49 -12.08 1.80
N GLU A 495 0.88 -11.69 0.58
CA GLU A 495 -0.04 -11.12 -0.40
C GLU A 495 -1.11 -12.12 -0.86
N VAL A 496 -0.70 -13.35 -1.19
CA VAL A 496 -1.62 -14.41 -1.61
C VAL A 496 -2.60 -14.75 -0.49
N MET A 497 -2.11 -14.90 0.74
CA MET A 497 -2.96 -15.24 1.88
C MET A 497 -3.88 -14.09 2.27
N ALA A 498 -3.45 -12.83 2.17
CA ALA A 498 -4.29 -11.66 2.42
C ALA A 498 -5.47 -11.60 1.44
N LEU A 499 -5.22 -11.84 0.15
CA LEU A 499 -6.24 -11.78 -0.90
C LEU A 499 -7.44 -12.70 -0.61
N VAL A 500 -7.17 -13.91 -0.09
CA VAL A 500 -8.20 -14.92 0.19
C VAL A 500 -8.90 -14.73 1.53
N GLN A 501 -8.47 -13.80 2.39
CA GLN A 501 -9.11 -13.57 3.68
C GLN A 501 -10.46 -12.88 3.57
N LYS A 502 -11.39 -13.28 4.44
CA LYS A 502 -12.73 -12.72 4.60
C LYS A 502 -12.92 -11.91 5.89
N GLU A 503 -12.05 -12.09 6.88
CA GLU A 503 -12.08 -11.38 8.17
C GLU A 503 -11.07 -10.23 8.16
N LEU A 504 -11.49 -9.05 8.65
CA LEU A 504 -10.72 -7.81 8.50
C LEU A 504 -9.35 -7.87 9.20
N LYS A 505 -9.29 -8.22 10.49
CA LYS A 505 -8.02 -8.22 11.24
C LYS A 505 -7.04 -9.28 10.74
N ARG A 506 -7.53 -10.43 10.30
CA ARG A 506 -6.72 -11.51 9.71
C ARG A 506 -6.16 -11.10 8.35
N MET A 507 -6.95 -10.45 7.51
CA MET A 507 -6.46 -9.87 6.26
C MET A 507 -5.34 -8.85 6.54
N LEU A 508 -5.55 -7.97 7.52
CA LEU A 508 -4.54 -7.01 7.95
C LEU A 508 -3.26 -7.71 8.46
N ALA A 509 -3.39 -8.80 9.21
CA ALA A 509 -2.25 -9.58 9.69
C ALA A 509 -1.40 -10.18 8.55
N TYR A 510 -2.02 -10.78 7.53
CA TYR A 510 -1.29 -11.27 6.35
C TYR A 510 -0.68 -10.14 5.53
N SER A 511 -1.36 -9.01 5.40
CA SER A 511 -0.76 -7.82 4.76
C SER A 511 0.38 -7.21 5.60
N THR A 512 0.45 -7.45 6.92
CA THR A 512 1.64 -7.09 7.73
C THR A 512 2.80 -7.99 7.39
N LEU A 513 2.53 -9.30 7.25
CA LEU A 513 3.53 -10.26 6.83
C LEU A 513 4.12 -9.89 5.47
N ALA A 514 3.28 -9.54 4.48
CA ALA A 514 3.75 -9.12 3.17
C ALA A 514 4.73 -7.92 3.23
N GLN A 515 4.37 -6.87 3.97
CA GLN A 515 5.19 -5.66 4.11
C GLN A 515 6.46 -5.92 4.94
N ILE A 516 6.45 -6.81 5.93
CA ILE A 516 7.68 -7.27 6.60
C ILE A 516 8.56 -8.04 5.61
N GLY A 517 7.97 -8.81 4.71
CA GLY A 517 8.69 -9.46 3.60
C GLY A 517 9.39 -8.46 2.69
N GLU A 518 8.71 -7.37 2.30
CA GLU A 518 9.32 -6.27 1.53
C GLU A 518 10.51 -5.64 2.28
N ILE A 519 10.33 -5.29 3.57
CA ILE A 519 11.38 -4.72 4.43
C ILE A 519 12.58 -5.66 4.51
N ALA A 520 12.33 -6.94 4.80
CA ALA A 520 13.38 -7.95 4.92
C ALA A 520 14.13 -8.15 3.60
N ALA A 521 13.41 -8.21 2.48
CA ALA A 521 14.02 -8.39 1.17
C ALA A 521 14.97 -7.25 0.81
N ILE A 522 14.57 -5.99 1.05
CA ILE A 522 15.43 -4.84 0.79
C ILE A 522 16.58 -4.77 1.81
N LEU A 523 16.32 -5.01 3.10
CA LEU A 523 17.36 -5.01 4.11
C LEU A 523 18.46 -6.04 3.80
N GLY A 524 18.08 -7.21 3.28
CA GLY A 524 19.01 -8.27 2.87
C GLY A 524 19.94 -7.92 1.69
N ILE A 525 19.64 -6.86 0.92
CA ILE A 525 20.53 -6.35 -0.15
C ILE A 525 21.82 -5.79 0.44
N GLY A 526 21.77 -5.26 1.68
CA GLY A 526 22.97 -4.92 2.44
C GLY A 526 23.70 -3.63 2.01
N THR A 527 23.11 -2.77 1.19
CA THR A 527 23.65 -1.43 0.90
C THR A 527 23.21 -0.40 1.93
N THR A 528 23.95 0.72 2.04
CA THR A 528 23.58 1.85 2.92
C THR A 528 22.19 2.39 2.57
N LEU A 529 21.91 2.55 1.26
CA LEU A 529 20.61 3.01 0.75
C LEU A 529 19.48 2.01 1.03
N ALA A 530 19.72 0.71 0.85
CA ALA A 530 18.72 -0.32 1.14
C ALA A 530 18.38 -0.40 2.64
N THR A 531 19.38 -0.22 3.50
CA THR A 531 19.18 -0.14 4.95
C THR A 531 18.33 1.07 5.33
N THR A 532 18.67 2.26 4.81
CA THR A 532 17.88 3.49 5.00
C THR A 532 16.45 3.33 4.49
N ALA A 533 16.26 2.80 3.28
CA ALA A 533 14.95 2.59 2.67
C ALA A 533 14.06 1.65 3.50
N SER A 534 14.64 0.53 3.95
CA SER A 534 13.96 -0.45 4.79
C SER A 534 13.51 0.14 6.12
N LEU A 535 14.37 0.96 6.75
CA LEU A 535 14.07 1.57 8.05
C LEU A 535 13.09 2.74 7.96
N LEU A 536 13.15 3.52 6.87
CA LEU A 536 12.12 4.51 6.55
C LEU A 536 10.76 3.82 6.40
N HIS A 537 10.73 2.69 5.67
CA HIS A 537 9.51 1.91 5.52
C HIS A 537 9.06 1.25 6.83
N VAL A 538 9.97 0.81 7.71
CA VAL A 538 9.64 0.32 9.06
C VAL A 538 8.81 1.35 9.83
N GLY A 539 9.25 2.62 9.86
CA GLY A 539 8.54 3.71 10.54
C GLY A 539 7.18 3.99 9.91
N ASN A 540 7.13 4.15 8.59
CA ASN A 540 5.89 4.42 7.87
C ASN A 540 4.88 3.27 7.98
N HIS A 541 5.33 2.03 7.85
CA HIS A 541 4.52 0.83 8.03
C HIS A 541 3.98 0.72 9.46
N ALA A 542 4.76 1.11 10.47
CA ALA A 542 4.33 1.11 11.85
C ALA A 542 3.15 2.09 12.09
N VAL A 543 3.22 3.31 11.53
CA VAL A 543 2.14 4.30 11.59
C VAL A 543 0.91 3.82 10.81
N MET A 544 1.08 3.40 9.55
CA MET A 544 -0.02 2.98 8.68
C MET A 544 -0.78 1.77 9.24
N LYS A 545 -0.08 0.72 9.72
CA LYS A 545 -0.75 -0.45 10.30
C LYS A 545 -1.42 -0.15 11.63
N THR A 546 -0.80 0.67 12.47
CA THR A 546 -1.44 1.09 13.73
C THR A 546 -2.79 1.76 13.43
N LEU A 547 -2.84 2.64 12.43
CA LEU A 547 -4.08 3.29 12.00
C LEU A 547 -5.10 2.28 11.46
N LEU A 548 -4.69 1.37 10.58
CA LEU A 548 -5.58 0.35 10.01
C LEU A 548 -6.18 -0.57 11.10
N PHE A 549 -5.39 -0.99 12.08
CA PHE A 549 -5.87 -1.82 13.19
C PHE A 549 -6.74 -1.03 14.18
N PHE A 550 -6.43 0.23 14.46
CA PHE A 550 -7.29 1.10 15.27
C PHE A 550 -8.64 1.37 14.61
N ALA A 551 -8.65 1.71 13.31
CA ALA A 551 -9.91 1.89 12.60
C ALA A 551 -10.70 0.58 12.47
N ALA A 552 -10.03 -0.56 12.22
CA ALA A 552 -10.68 -1.87 12.28
C ALA A 552 -11.28 -2.17 13.67
N GLY A 553 -10.56 -1.81 14.74
CA GLY A 553 -11.03 -1.92 16.12
C GLY A 553 -12.26 -1.06 16.40
N ALA A 554 -12.28 0.17 15.89
CA ALA A 554 -13.44 1.06 15.99
C ALA A 554 -14.66 0.48 15.27
N PHE A 555 -14.49 -0.07 14.06
CA PHE A 555 -15.57 -0.74 13.33
C PHE A 555 -16.12 -1.94 14.12
N ILE A 556 -15.23 -2.79 14.65
CA ILE A 556 -15.63 -3.98 15.41
C ILE A 556 -16.31 -3.59 16.72
N LEU A 557 -15.79 -2.59 17.43
CA LEU A 557 -16.37 -2.12 18.70
C LEU A 557 -17.79 -1.63 18.52
N GLN A 558 -18.05 -0.86 17.46
CA GLN A 558 -19.35 -0.24 17.25
C GLN A 558 -20.36 -1.17 16.56
N SER A 559 -19.92 -2.02 15.64
CA SER A 559 -20.82 -2.92 14.89
C SER A 559 -20.95 -4.32 15.47
N GLY A 560 -19.99 -4.77 16.28
CA GLY A 560 -19.86 -6.16 16.72
C GLY A 560 -19.47 -7.15 15.61
N ARG A 561 -19.27 -6.67 14.38
CA ARG A 561 -19.00 -7.49 13.18
C ARG A 561 -17.52 -7.55 12.86
N ARG A 562 -17.07 -8.68 12.31
CA ARG A 562 -15.65 -8.93 11.97
C ARG A 562 -15.44 -9.30 10.50
N GLN A 563 -16.46 -9.83 9.83
CA GLN A 563 -16.36 -10.23 8.43
C GLN A 563 -16.49 -9.03 7.51
N LEU A 564 -15.71 -9.00 6.43
CA LEU A 564 -15.71 -7.90 5.45
C LEU A 564 -17.10 -7.63 4.85
N SER A 565 -17.86 -8.68 4.56
CA SER A 565 -19.22 -8.56 4.01
C SER A 565 -20.20 -7.89 4.96
N GLU A 566 -19.98 -8.02 6.27
CA GLU A 566 -20.85 -7.45 7.31
C GLU A 566 -20.49 -5.98 7.62
N LEU A 567 -19.36 -5.49 7.12
CA LEU A 567 -18.91 -4.10 7.28
C LEU A 567 -19.34 -3.21 6.11
N ALA A 568 -20.11 -3.76 5.16
CA ALA A 568 -20.59 -3.02 4.00
C ALA A 568 -21.40 -1.78 4.41
N GLY A 569 -21.06 -0.63 3.81
CA GLY A 569 -21.70 0.66 4.08
C GLY A 569 -21.34 1.33 5.41
N LEU A 570 -20.56 0.69 6.29
CA LEU A 570 -20.22 1.24 7.60
C LEU A 570 -19.48 2.59 7.52
N GLY A 571 -18.77 2.85 6.41
CA GLY A 571 -18.10 4.12 6.17
C GLY A 571 -19.04 5.30 5.94
N ARG A 572 -20.34 5.06 5.69
CA ARG A 572 -21.35 6.12 5.60
C ARG A 572 -21.81 6.62 6.97
N VAL A 573 -21.81 5.73 7.96
CA VAL A 573 -22.24 6.03 9.35
C VAL A 573 -21.06 6.36 10.28
N MET A 574 -19.86 5.89 9.94
CA MET A 574 -18.60 6.24 10.61
C MET A 574 -17.61 6.92 9.63
N PRO A 575 -17.94 8.11 9.09
CA PRO A 575 -17.19 8.73 8.00
C PRO A 575 -15.78 9.19 8.36
N PHE A 576 -15.52 9.59 9.61
CA PHE A 576 -14.18 9.99 10.03
C PHE A 576 -13.28 8.76 10.17
N THR A 577 -13.75 7.73 10.89
CA THR A 577 -12.99 6.49 11.08
C THR A 577 -12.72 5.82 9.73
N ALA A 578 -13.73 5.73 8.85
CA ALA A 578 -13.55 5.16 7.53
C ALA A 578 -12.70 6.03 6.60
N GLY A 579 -12.79 7.37 6.71
CA GLY A 579 -11.93 8.28 5.94
C GLY A 579 -10.46 8.08 6.28
N CYS A 580 -10.12 7.99 7.57
CA CYS A 580 -8.77 7.68 8.04
C CYS A 580 -8.33 6.26 7.64
N TYR A 581 -9.23 5.27 7.65
CA TYR A 581 -8.94 3.93 7.15
C TYR A 581 -8.61 3.93 5.65
N ALA A 582 -9.39 4.64 4.83
CA ALA A 582 -9.14 4.77 3.40
C ALA A 582 -7.83 5.50 3.12
N LEU A 583 -7.52 6.56 3.87
CA LEU A 583 -6.24 7.26 3.80
C LEU A 583 -5.07 6.32 4.08
N ALA A 584 -5.13 5.54 5.18
CA ALA A 584 -4.10 4.55 5.51
C ALA A 584 -3.98 3.45 4.45
N THR A 585 -5.10 3.08 3.83
CA THR A 585 -5.19 2.08 2.76
C THR A 585 -4.51 2.58 1.49
N VAL A 586 -4.80 3.81 1.06
CA VAL A 586 -4.16 4.45 -0.09
C VAL A 586 -2.67 4.67 0.18
N ALA A 587 -2.30 5.05 1.40
CA ALA A 587 -0.90 5.22 1.79
C ALA A 587 -0.11 3.91 1.76
N ILE A 588 -0.65 2.81 2.30
CA ILE A 588 0.07 1.51 2.34
C ILE A 588 0.16 0.85 0.95
N MET A 589 -0.79 1.15 0.06
CA MET A 589 -0.68 0.82 -1.37
C MET A 589 0.49 1.53 -2.04
N GLY A 590 1.09 2.54 -1.41
CA GLY A 590 2.22 3.30 -1.95
C GLY A 590 1.78 4.42 -2.88
N LEU A 591 0.60 5.02 -2.66
CA LEU A 591 0.10 6.09 -3.52
C LEU A 591 0.41 7.48 -2.95
N PRO A 592 0.78 8.46 -3.81
CA PRO A 592 1.06 9.82 -3.40
C PRO A 592 -0.22 10.58 -3.00
N PRO A 593 -0.10 11.61 -2.14
CA PRO A 593 1.14 12.18 -1.59
C PRO A 593 1.48 11.64 -0.18
N PHE A 594 1.19 10.38 0.12
CA PHE A 594 1.32 9.84 1.48
C PHE A 594 2.67 9.20 1.77
N SER A 595 3.06 9.09 3.05
CA SER A 595 4.40 8.63 3.45
C SER A 595 4.78 7.22 2.94
N GLY A 596 3.79 6.34 2.73
CA GLY A 596 4.03 5.01 2.16
C GLY A 596 4.52 5.02 0.70
N PHE A 597 4.21 6.06 -0.08
CA PHE A 597 4.78 6.26 -1.42
C PHE A 597 6.28 6.56 -1.34
N ILE A 598 6.69 7.48 -0.47
CA ILE A 598 8.09 7.88 -0.30
C ILE A 598 8.97 6.68 0.08
N SER A 599 8.54 5.90 1.08
CA SER A 599 9.34 4.76 1.54
C SER A 599 9.41 3.64 0.51
N LYS A 600 8.31 3.31 -0.20
CA LYS A 600 8.33 2.31 -1.28
C LYS A 600 9.15 2.77 -2.48
N PHE A 601 9.10 4.07 -2.82
CA PHE A 601 9.94 4.65 -3.86
C PHE A 601 11.42 4.50 -3.54
N LEU A 602 11.81 4.81 -2.30
CA LEU A 602 13.19 4.62 -1.88
C LEU A 602 13.61 3.14 -1.85
N MET A 603 12.72 2.22 -1.48
CA MET A 603 12.98 0.77 -1.50
C MET A 603 13.20 0.22 -2.92
N ILE A 604 12.34 0.61 -3.86
CA ILE A 604 12.45 0.21 -5.27
C ILE A 604 13.73 0.82 -5.87
N THR A 605 14.02 2.08 -5.56
CA THR A 605 15.26 2.77 -5.96
C THR A 605 16.49 2.04 -5.41
N ALA A 606 16.49 1.67 -4.13
CA ALA A 606 17.60 0.94 -3.51
C ALA A 606 17.86 -0.44 -4.15
N ALA A 607 16.79 -1.15 -4.52
CA ALA A 607 16.92 -2.42 -5.23
C ALA A 607 17.46 -2.24 -6.65
N ALA A 608 16.96 -1.24 -7.39
CA ALA A 608 17.46 -0.93 -8.73
C ALA A 608 18.92 -0.46 -8.72
N ASP A 609 19.31 0.37 -7.75
CA ASP A 609 20.69 0.84 -7.54
C ASP A 609 21.67 -0.31 -7.29
N ALA A 610 21.24 -1.32 -6.52
CA ALA A 610 22.00 -2.55 -6.28
C ALA A 610 21.96 -3.56 -7.45
N GLY A 611 21.35 -3.21 -8.60
CA GLY A 611 21.17 -4.11 -9.74
C GLY A 611 20.14 -5.23 -9.52
N ARG A 612 19.40 -5.22 -8.41
CA ARG A 612 18.38 -6.22 -8.02
C ARG A 612 16.99 -5.85 -8.51
N VAL A 613 16.88 -5.67 -9.83
CA VAL A 613 15.61 -5.33 -10.52
C VAL A 613 14.56 -6.43 -10.30
N ASP A 614 14.99 -7.68 -10.08
CA ASP A 614 14.15 -8.82 -9.71
C ASP A 614 13.36 -8.57 -8.41
N VAL A 615 14.03 -8.06 -7.38
CA VAL A 615 13.40 -7.75 -6.08
C VAL A 615 12.46 -6.55 -6.21
N ALA A 616 12.88 -5.51 -6.93
CA ALA A 616 12.04 -4.34 -7.22
C ALA A 616 10.74 -4.73 -7.95
N ALA A 617 10.83 -5.57 -8.98
CA ALA A 617 9.68 -6.08 -9.71
C ALA A 617 8.74 -6.90 -8.82
N LEU A 618 9.28 -7.73 -7.93
CA LEU A 618 8.47 -8.52 -7.01
C LEU A 618 7.68 -7.66 -6.01
N ILE A 619 8.29 -6.58 -5.49
CA ILE A 619 7.62 -5.61 -4.62
C ILE A 619 6.46 -4.91 -5.34
N LEU A 620 6.66 -4.56 -6.61
CA LEU A 620 5.62 -3.95 -7.45
C LEU A 620 4.48 -4.94 -7.73
N ILE A 621 4.78 -6.20 -8.04
CA ILE A 621 3.78 -7.27 -8.19
C ILE A 621 2.99 -7.45 -6.89
N GLY A 622 3.67 -7.47 -5.74
CA GLY A 622 3.04 -7.52 -4.43
C GLY A 622 2.10 -6.33 -4.21
N SER A 623 2.54 -5.12 -4.56
CA SER A 623 1.73 -3.90 -4.44
C SER A 623 0.48 -3.92 -5.35
N ILE A 624 0.56 -4.52 -6.53
CA ILE A 624 -0.60 -4.76 -7.40
C ILE A 624 -1.59 -5.71 -6.71
N VAL A 625 -1.13 -6.84 -6.17
CA VAL A 625 -1.99 -7.78 -5.42
C VAL A 625 -2.61 -7.09 -4.20
N ALA A 626 -1.84 -6.28 -3.48
CA ALA A 626 -2.31 -5.49 -2.36
C ALA A 626 -3.47 -4.56 -2.73
N ALA A 627 -3.36 -3.89 -3.88
CA ALA A 627 -4.40 -3.02 -4.40
C ALA A 627 -5.76 -3.72 -4.53
N PHE A 628 -5.80 -5.00 -4.94
CA PHE A 628 -7.05 -5.75 -5.07
C PHE A 628 -7.81 -5.85 -3.75
N TYR A 629 -7.18 -6.34 -2.69
CA TYR A 629 -7.89 -6.55 -1.43
C TYR A 629 -8.10 -5.24 -0.64
N TYR A 630 -7.22 -4.25 -0.79
CA TYR A 630 -7.37 -2.96 -0.13
C TYR A 630 -8.51 -2.14 -0.74
N LEU A 631 -8.59 -2.04 -2.06
CA LEU A 631 -9.72 -1.39 -2.74
C LEU A 631 -11.02 -2.12 -2.52
N ARG A 632 -11.01 -3.46 -2.41
CA ARG A 632 -12.20 -4.24 -2.06
C ARG A 632 -12.80 -3.73 -0.74
N ILE A 633 -11.99 -3.38 0.25
CA ILE A 633 -12.49 -2.85 1.53
C ILE A 633 -13.03 -1.43 1.36
N VAL A 634 -12.29 -0.54 0.70
CA VAL A 634 -12.76 0.84 0.45
C VAL A 634 -14.09 0.82 -0.30
N ARG A 635 -14.21 -0.06 -1.32
CA ARG A 635 -15.44 -0.32 -2.06
C ARG A 635 -16.58 -0.70 -1.11
N LEU A 636 -16.37 -1.71 -0.26
CA LEU A 636 -17.38 -2.19 0.68
C LEU A 636 -17.80 -1.13 1.69
N LEU A 637 -16.85 -0.39 2.28
CA LEU A 637 -17.13 0.59 3.34
C LEU A 637 -17.95 1.79 2.85
N PHE A 638 -17.63 2.35 1.69
CA PHE A 638 -18.20 3.63 1.23
C PHE A 638 -19.29 3.47 0.17
N PHE A 639 -19.13 2.49 -0.70
CA PHE A 639 -19.95 2.35 -1.89
C PHE A 639 -20.87 1.14 -1.74
N HIS A 640 -21.43 0.88 -0.57
CA HIS A 640 -22.57 -0.02 -0.37
C HIS A 640 -23.50 0.64 0.66
N PRO A 641 -24.82 0.39 0.61
CA PRO A 641 -25.72 0.84 1.67
C PRO A 641 -25.40 0.12 2.98
N TYR A 642 -25.64 0.79 4.10
CA TYR A 642 -25.52 0.19 5.42
C TYR A 642 -26.89 -0.31 5.88
N GLU A 643 -27.01 -1.61 6.09
CA GLU A 643 -28.27 -2.28 6.50
C GLU A 643 -28.20 -2.80 7.95
N GLY A 644 -27.25 -2.31 8.74
CA GLY A 644 -27.05 -2.71 10.14
C GLY A 644 -27.77 -1.85 11.18
N PRO A 645 -27.63 -2.19 12.47
CA PRO A 645 -28.18 -1.39 13.57
C PRO A 645 -27.59 0.02 13.60
N ALA A 646 -28.29 1.00 14.18
CA ALA A 646 -27.78 2.36 14.26
C ALA A 646 -26.42 2.43 15.01
N VAL A 647 -25.38 2.83 14.30
CA VAL A 647 -24.01 2.96 14.80
C VAL A 647 -23.61 4.43 14.87
N LYS A 648 -22.82 4.81 15.88
CA LYS A 648 -22.19 6.12 16.01
C LYS A 648 -20.68 6.02 15.78
N GLU A 649 -20.03 7.16 15.57
CA GLU A 649 -18.57 7.23 15.56
C GLU A 649 -17.94 6.71 16.85
N ALA A 650 -16.65 6.35 16.77
CA ALA A 650 -15.89 5.88 17.92
C ALA A 650 -15.78 6.96 19.02
N PRO A 651 -15.54 6.57 20.29
CA PRO A 651 -15.19 7.49 21.36
C PRO A 651 -14.09 8.49 21.00
N ALA A 652 -14.16 9.70 21.55
CA ALA A 652 -13.27 10.81 21.19
C ALA A 652 -11.77 10.50 21.32
N SER A 653 -11.37 9.74 22.34
CA SER A 653 -9.98 9.31 22.54
C SER A 653 -9.47 8.39 21.41
N MET A 654 -10.34 7.50 20.91
CA MET A 654 -10.04 6.64 19.76
C MET A 654 -9.94 7.47 18.47
N LEU A 655 -10.87 8.39 18.25
CA LEU A 655 -10.85 9.30 17.09
C LEU A 655 -9.60 10.19 17.10
N ALA A 656 -9.18 10.68 18.28
CA ALA A 656 -7.96 11.48 18.42
C ALA A 656 -6.72 10.66 18.02
N ALA A 657 -6.57 9.43 18.51
CA ALA A 657 -5.45 8.57 18.13
C ALA A 657 -5.44 8.23 16.63
N ILE A 658 -6.62 7.92 16.06
CA ILE A 658 -6.80 7.68 14.61
C ILE A 658 -6.43 8.94 13.80
N GLY A 659 -6.89 10.11 14.23
CA GLY A 659 -6.63 11.39 13.57
C GLY A 659 -5.15 11.80 13.61
N ILE A 660 -4.47 11.60 14.74
CA ILE A 660 -3.03 11.87 14.87
C ILE A 660 -2.23 11.00 13.91
N LEU A 661 -2.55 9.70 13.81
CA LEU A 661 -1.88 8.79 12.87
C LEU A 661 -2.17 9.17 11.41
N ALA A 662 -3.41 9.55 11.08
CA ALA A 662 -3.75 10.01 9.74
C ALA A 662 -2.96 11.27 9.37
N ALA A 663 -2.85 12.23 10.29
CA ALA A 663 -2.02 13.41 10.12
C ALA A 663 -0.53 13.05 9.94
N ALA A 664 0.00 12.12 10.72
CA ALA A 664 1.38 11.65 10.58
C ALA A 664 1.67 11.03 9.20
N ILE A 665 0.72 10.29 8.61
CA ILE A 665 0.84 9.72 7.26
C ILE A 665 0.89 10.82 6.19
N VAL A 666 0.04 11.85 6.31
CA VAL A 666 0.04 12.99 5.37
C VAL A 666 1.32 13.80 5.52
N LEU A 667 1.69 14.16 6.76
CA LEU A 667 2.91 14.93 7.04
C LEU A 667 4.17 14.20 6.60
N GLY A 668 4.26 12.89 6.84
CA GLY A 668 5.41 12.09 6.39
C GLY A 668 5.51 11.94 4.86
N GLY A 669 4.44 12.23 4.12
CA GLY A 669 4.47 12.25 2.66
C GLY A 669 4.77 13.64 2.08
N VAL A 670 4.22 14.70 2.70
CA VAL A 670 4.43 16.10 2.26
C VAL A 670 5.79 16.65 2.72
N ALA A 671 6.28 16.21 3.89
CA ALA A 671 7.54 16.64 4.49
C ALA A 671 8.34 15.41 4.99
N PRO A 672 8.86 14.57 4.08
CA PRO A 672 9.50 13.31 4.45
C PRO A 672 10.88 13.47 5.09
N ASN A 673 11.52 14.64 4.99
CA ASN A 673 12.93 14.86 5.36
C ASN A 673 13.25 14.43 6.79
N LEU A 674 12.39 14.76 7.76
CA LEU A 674 12.61 14.35 9.16
C LEU A 674 12.71 12.82 9.32
N GLN A 675 11.87 12.08 8.59
CA GLN A 675 11.87 10.61 8.63
C GLN A 675 13.06 10.04 7.85
N ILE A 676 13.39 10.64 6.71
CA ILE A 676 14.55 10.26 5.88
C ILE A 676 15.83 10.46 6.68
N GLU A 677 16.04 11.61 7.32
CA GLU A 677 17.23 11.90 8.12
C GLU A 677 17.40 10.89 9.26
N ALA A 678 16.32 10.59 9.99
CA ALA A 678 16.34 9.60 11.06
C ALA A 678 16.72 8.20 10.55
N ALA A 679 16.19 7.76 9.40
CA ALA A 679 16.55 6.48 8.79
C ALA A 679 17.97 6.48 8.17
N SER A 680 18.40 7.61 7.59
CA SER A 680 19.73 7.82 7.02
C SER A 680 20.82 7.75 8.07
N ALA A 681 20.57 8.27 9.28
CA ALA A 681 21.50 8.15 10.40
C ALA A 681 21.81 6.68 10.72
N VAL A 682 20.80 5.80 10.67
CA VAL A 682 21.00 4.36 10.87
C VAL A 682 21.69 3.71 9.68
N GLY A 683 21.28 4.05 8.46
CA GLY A 683 21.94 3.57 7.24
C GLY A 683 23.42 3.89 7.25
N ASN A 684 23.80 5.14 7.57
CA ASN A 684 25.19 5.57 7.72
C ASN A 684 25.94 4.83 8.82
N LEU A 685 25.29 4.56 9.96
CA LEU A 685 25.90 3.78 11.04
C LEU A 685 26.23 2.35 10.57
N VAL A 686 25.29 1.69 9.90
CA VAL A 686 25.49 0.35 9.32
C VAL A 686 26.53 0.38 8.20
N GLY A 687 26.46 1.37 7.31
CA GLY A 687 27.38 1.55 6.21
C GLY A 687 28.82 1.75 6.69
N ALA A 688 29.03 2.61 7.70
CA ALA A 688 30.33 2.82 8.32
C ALA A 688 30.91 1.53 8.92
N ARG A 689 30.08 0.69 9.57
CA ARG A 689 30.48 -0.63 10.09
C ARG A 689 30.77 -1.65 9.00
N ALA A 690 30.18 -1.46 7.82
CA ALA A 690 30.37 -2.33 6.65
C ALA A 690 31.48 -1.85 5.70
N GLY A 691 32.12 -0.70 5.96
CA GLY A 691 33.06 -0.07 5.03
C GLY A 691 32.39 0.45 3.74
N LEU A 692 31.07 0.68 3.78
CA LEU A 692 30.29 1.21 2.68
C LEU A 692 30.27 2.75 2.70
N PRO A 693 30.11 3.39 1.53
CA PRO A 693 29.99 4.84 1.46
C PRO A 693 28.74 5.33 2.23
N PRO A 694 28.77 6.60 2.68
CA PRO A 694 27.61 7.22 3.30
C PRO A 694 26.43 7.24 2.33
N VAL A 695 25.23 7.23 2.88
CA VAL A 695 24.00 7.18 2.10
C VAL A 695 23.85 8.46 1.28
N VAL A 696 23.58 8.30 0.00
CA VAL A 696 23.12 9.36 -0.88
C VAL A 696 21.65 9.10 -1.15
N VAL A 697 20.78 9.86 -0.49
CA VAL A 697 19.33 9.74 -0.68
C VAL A 697 18.93 10.70 -1.80
N PRO A 698 18.19 10.24 -2.82
CA PRO A 698 17.63 11.13 -3.84
C PRO A 698 16.67 12.15 -3.23
N ASP A 699 16.50 13.30 -3.86
CA ASP A 699 15.48 14.26 -3.45
C ASP A 699 14.08 13.69 -3.74
N LEU A 700 13.34 13.38 -2.68
CA LEU A 700 11.99 12.80 -2.73
C LEU A 700 10.94 13.80 -2.23
N VAL A 701 11.18 15.10 -2.39
CA VAL A 701 10.20 16.13 -2.04
C VAL A 701 9.28 16.41 -3.22
N MET A 702 7.97 16.31 -2.98
CA MET A 702 6.99 16.63 -4.01
C MET A 702 6.82 18.15 -4.14
N VAL A 703 7.26 18.71 -5.26
CA VAL A 703 7.22 20.15 -5.55
C VAL A 703 5.89 20.47 -6.21
N TRP A 704 5.02 21.21 -5.52
CA TRP A 704 3.68 21.55 -6.01
C TRP A 704 3.66 22.86 -6.83
N PRO A 705 3.35 22.82 -8.14
CA PRO A 705 3.07 24.03 -8.90
C PRO A 705 1.84 24.76 -8.35
N ALA A 706 1.80 26.09 -8.46
CA ALA A 706 0.71 26.91 -7.93
C ALA A 706 -0.67 26.45 -8.46
N ALA A 707 -0.76 26.13 -9.76
CA ALA A 707 -1.99 25.65 -10.38
C ALA A 707 -2.46 24.30 -9.78
N ALA A 708 -1.54 23.36 -9.55
CA ALA A 708 -1.84 22.08 -8.91
C ALA A 708 -2.26 22.25 -7.44
N LEU A 709 -1.59 23.14 -6.70
CA LEU A 709 -1.92 23.45 -5.32
C LEU A 709 -3.31 24.08 -5.20
N ILE A 710 -3.65 25.05 -6.07
CA ILE A 710 -4.97 25.67 -6.15
C ILE A 710 -6.05 24.62 -6.38
N ALA A 711 -5.83 23.70 -7.33
CA ALA A 711 -6.79 22.64 -7.63
C ALA A 711 -6.94 21.63 -6.48
N THR A 712 -5.84 21.26 -5.81
CA THR A 712 -5.88 20.35 -4.65
C THR A 712 -6.61 20.97 -3.47
N LEU A 713 -6.20 22.16 -3.03
CA LEU A 713 -6.82 22.87 -1.91
C LEU A 713 -8.27 23.25 -2.23
N GLY A 714 -8.53 23.66 -3.46
CA GLY A 714 -9.86 23.94 -3.97
C GLY A 714 -10.76 22.70 -3.94
N GLY A 715 -10.26 21.55 -4.38
CA GLY A 715 -10.98 20.27 -4.31
C GLY A 715 -11.33 19.87 -2.87
N VAL A 716 -10.39 20.00 -1.94
CA VAL A 716 -10.63 19.75 -0.51
C VAL A 716 -11.68 20.72 0.05
N ALA A 717 -11.59 22.00 -0.28
CA ALA A 717 -12.56 23.01 0.14
C ALA A 717 -13.97 22.72 -0.41
N VAL A 718 -14.08 22.33 -1.69
CA VAL A 718 -15.35 21.93 -2.32
C VAL A 718 -15.94 20.69 -1.62
N TRP A 719 -15.12 19.72 -1.26
CA TRP A 719 -15.57 18.53 -0.53
C TRP A 719 -16.13 18.87 0.85
N LEU A 720 -15.40 19.67 1.65
CA LEU A 720 -15.79 20.08 3.00
C LEU A 720 -17.05 20.95 3.01
N LEU A 721 -17.08 21.97 2.14
CA LEU A 721 -18.20 22.92 2.05
C LEU A 721 -19.41 22.35 1.34
N GLY A 722 -19.26 21.25 0.59
CA GLY A 722 -20.33 20.63 -0.17
C GLY A 722 -21.53 20.16 0.66
N LYS A 723 -21.31 19.87 1.95
CA LYS A 723 -22.38 19.46 2.88
C LYS A 723 -23.05 20.63 3.58
N THR A 724 -22.33 21.72 3.83
CA THR A 724 -22.81 22.87 4.62
C THR A 724 -23.30 24.02 3.75
N ALA A 725 -22.67 24.23 2.58
CA ALA A 725 -22.93 25.34 1.67
C ALA A 725 -22.85 24.89 0.18
N PRO A 726 -23.78 24.04 -0.29
CA PRO A 726 -23.70 23.40 -1.62
C PRO A 726 -23.68 24.40 -2.80
N ALA A 727 -24.43 25.50 -2.70
CA ALA A 727 -24.44 26.54 -3.74
C ALA A 727 -23.09 27.30 -3.83
N PHE A 728 -22.40 27.47 -2.70
CA PHE A 728 -21.07 28.06 -2.69
C PHE A 728 -20.03 27.06 -3.20
N ALA A 729 -20.10 25.80 -2.76
CA ALA A 729 -19.23 24.71 -3.23
C ALA A 729 -19.32 24.52 -4.76
N THR A 730 -20.51 24.65 -5.34
CA THR A 730 -20.70 24.56 -6.80
C THR A 730 -20.06 25.73 -7.55
N ARG A 731 -20.18 26.96 -7.04
CA ARG A 731 -19.49 28.13 -7.62
C ARG A 731 -17.97 28.02 -7.49
N LEU A 732 -17.51 27.55 -6.33
CA LEU A 732 -16.10 27.30 -6.06
C LEU A 732 -15.54 26.22 -7.00
N ALA A 733 -16.31 25.17 -7.28
CA ALA A 733 -15.90 24.11 -8.20
C ALA A 733 -15.52 24.66 -9.59
N ILE A 734 -16.22 25.69 -10.09
CA ILE A 734 -15.88 26.37 -11.36
C ILE A 734 -14.72 27.36 -11.19
N ALA A 735 -14.70 28.11 -10.08
CA ALA A 735 -13.69 29.13 -9.84
C ALA A 735 -12.27 28.55 -9.66
N VAL A 736 -12.16 27.35 -9.07
CA VAL A 736 -10.89 26.65 -8.83
C VAL A 736 -10.10 26.36 -10.12
N PRO A 737 -10.64 25.66 -11.14
CA PRO A 737 -9.93 25.42 -12.38
C PRO A 737 -9.67 26.71 -13.17
N ALA A 738 -10.55 27.71 -13.08
CA ALA A 738 -10.33 29.02 -13.68
C ALA A 738 -9.15 29.76 -13.02
N ALA A 739 -9.05 29.71 -11.69
CA ALA A 739 -7.90 30.26 -10.95
C ALA A 739 -6.61 29.51 -11.26
N ALA A 740 -6.67 28.19 -11.43
CA ALA A 740 -5.52 27.39 -11.86
C ALA A 740 -5.07 27.75 -13.28
N PHE A 741 -6.00 28.00 -14.21
CA PHE A 741 -5.70 28.49 -15.56
C PHE A 741 -5.00 29.86 -15.52
N VAL A 742 -5.49 30.80 -14.71
CA VAL A 742 -4.83 32.09 -14.51
C VAL A 742 -3.44 31.90 -13.89
N ALA A 743 -3.27 30.99 -12.93
CA ALA A 743 -1.96 30.72 -12.33
C ALA A 743 -0.94 30.18 -13.36
N VAL A 744 -1.36 29.34 -14.30
CA VAL A 744 -0.50 28.90 -15.42
C VAL A 744 -0.09 30.09 -16.28
N LEU A 745 -1.05 30.96 -16.66
CA LEU A 745 -0.78 32.16 -17.48
C LEU A 745 0.17 33.17 -16.81
N LEU A 746 0.14 33.26 -15.47
CA LEU A 746 1.00 34.16 -14.71
C LEU A 746 2.40 33.59 -14.47
N GLN A 747 2.65 32.32 -14.77
CA GLN A 747 3.92 31.64 -14.52
C GLN A 747 4.44 30.89 -15.76
N PRO A 748 4.51 31.51 -16.95
CA PRO A 748 4.97 30.82 -18.17
C PRO A 748 6.41 30.31 -18.04
N GLU A 749 7.28 31.07 -17.38
CA GLU A 749 8.71 30.78 -17.15
C GLU A 749 8.96 29.46 -16.40
N ARG A 750 7.94 28.91 -15.73
CA ARG A 750 8.05 27.65 -14.97
C ARG A 750 7.97 26.42 -15.90
N TYR A 751 7.48 26.58 -17.11
CA TYR A 751 7.20 25.47 -18.01
C TYR A 751 8.03 25.62 -19.29
N ASP A 752 8.46 24.49 -19.86
CA ASP A 752 8.84 24.46 -21.28
C ASP A 752 7.59 24.67 -22.16
N GLY A 753 7.76 25.01 -23.44
CA GLY A 753 6.66 25.36 -24.33
C GLY A 753 5.60 24.27 -24.47
N LEU A 754 6.02 22.99 -24.47
CA LEU A 754 5.12 21.83 -24.55
C LEU A 754 4.30 21.69 -23.26
N SER A 755 4.96 21.74 -22.11
CA SER A 755 4.38 21.64 -20.77
C SER A 755 3.45 22.82 -20.48
N PHE A 756 3.81 24.03 -20.93
CA PHE A 756 2.99 25.23 -20.81
C PHE A 756 1.69 25.07 -21.59
N ALA A 757 1.78 24.69 -22.87
CA ALA A 757 0.62 24.47 -23.72
C ALA A 757 -0.29 23.37 -23.14
N PHE A 758 0.28 22.28 -22.64
CA PHE A 758 -0.48 21.21 -22.03
C PHE A 758 -1.19 21.65 -20.74
N ALA A 759 -0.50 22.35 -19.83
CA ALA A 759 -1.09 22.88 -18.60
C ALA A 759 -2.24 23.88 -18.88
N LEU A 760 -2.09 24.72 -19.90
CA LEU A 760 -3.10 25.68 -20.33
C LEU A 760 -4.35 24.97 -20.86
N LEU A 761 -4.17 23.92 -21.67
CA LEU A 761 -5.28 23.13 -22.21
C LEU A 761 -5.99 22.32 -21.13
N VAL A 762 -5.24 21.70 -20.22
CA VAL A 762 -5.77 20.96 -19.06
C VAL A 762 -6.69 21.86 -18.23
N SER A 763 -6.20 23.04 -17.84
CA SER A 763 -6.95 23.96 -16.99
C SER A 763 -8.09 24.67 -17.73
N GLY A 764 -7.91 25.02 -19.00
CA GLY A 764 -8.92 25.66 -19.83
C GLY A 764 -10.11 24.75 -20.15
N VAL A 765 -9.83 23.56 -20.71
CA VAL A 765 -10.86 22.55 -20.98
C VAL A 765 -11.51 22.09 -19.68
N GLY A 766 -10.72 21.92 -18.61
CA GLY A 766 -11.23 21.55 -17.29
C GLY A 766 -12.21 22.57 -16.71
N THR A 767 -11.96 23.87 -16.91
CA THR A 767 -12.87 24.93 -16.48
C THR A 767 -14.21 24.87 -17.22
N LEU A 768 -14.18 24.69 -18.53
CA LEU A 768 -15.38 24.59 -19.36
C LEU A 768 -16.19 23.33 -19.01
N ASN A 769 -15.51 22.20 -18.85
CA ASN A 769 -16.16 20.93 -18.51
C ASN A 769 -16.73 20.95 -17.09
N MET A 770 -16.05 21.58 -16.13
CA MET A 770 -16.57 21.79 -14.78
C MET A 770 -17.82 22.69 -14.79
N ALA A 771 -17.81 23.78 -15.57
CA ALA A 771 -18.99 24.63 -15.74
C ALA A 771 -20.18 23.83 -16.31
N TYR A 772 -19.95 23.04 -17.36
CA TYR A 772 -20.94 22.13 -17.92
C TYR A 772 -21.46 21.11 -16.88
N ALA A 773 -20.56 20.53 -16.10
CA ALA A 773 -20.88 19.51 -15.10
C ALA A 773 -21.89 20.01 -14.07
N THR A 774 -21.86 21.30 -13.72
CA THR A 774 -22.84 21.88 -12.79
C THR A 774 -24.27 21.83 -13.33
N GLY A 775 -24.46 22.06 -14.63
CA GLY A 775 -25.77 21.94 -15.28
C GLY A 775 -26.18 20.47 -15.44
N TYR A 776 -25.25 19.61 -15.87
CA TYR A 776 -25.50 18.18 -16.05
C TYR A 776 -25.91 17.49 -14.75
N LEU A 777 -25.16 17.72 -13.66
CA LEU A 777 -25.42 17.08 -12.37
C LEU A 777 -26.64 17.66 -11.65
N ALA A 778 -27.13 18.85 -12.02
CA ALA A 778 -28.35 19.41 -11.44
C ALA A 778 -29.57 18.48 -11.64
N HIS A 779 -29.56 17.65 -12.69
CA HIS A 779 -30.61 16.64 -12.95
C HIS A 779 -30.48 15.38 -12.07
N HIS A 780 -29.31 15.13 -11.48
CA HIS A 780 -29.02 13.99 -10.61
C HIS A 780 -28.23 14.47 -9.38
N PRO A 781 -28.90 14.99 -8.33
CA PRO A 781 -28.25 15.69 -7.20
C PRO A 781 -27.43 14.80 -6.24
N HIS A 782 -27.10 13.57 -6.63
CA HIS A 782 -26.36 12.63 -5.80
C HIS A 782 -24.90 13.09 -5.59
N ALA A 783 -24.50 13.32 -4.33
CA ALA A 783 -23.10 13.52 -3.91
C ALA A 783 -22.22 14.43 -4.80
N GLN A 784 -22.77 15.51 -5.36
CA GLN A 784 -22.08 16.36 -6.36
C GLN A 784 -20.72 16.91 -5.89
N HIS A 785 -20.62 17.31 -4.62
CA HIS A 785 -19.38 17.82 -4.03
C HIS A 785 -18.23 16.82 -4.08
N ARG A 786 -18.51 15.51 -3.96
CA ARG A 786 -17.52 14.45 -4.11
C ARG A 786 -17.00 14.38 -5.54
N PHE A 787 -17.91 14.49 -6.52
CA PHE A 787 -17.53 14.53 -7.93
C PHE A 787 -16.63 15.72 -8.23
N TYR A 788 -17.06 16.93 -7.84
CA TYR A 788 -16.29 18.16 -8.08
C TYR A 788 -14.90 18.10 -7.43
N ALA A 789 -14.81 17.61 -6.20
CA ALA A 789 -13.53 17.45 -5.51
C ALA A 789 -12.60 16.44 -6.22
N ALA A 790 -13.12 15.27 -6.60
CA ALA A 790 -12.35 14.25 -7.32
C ALA A 790 -11.87 14.76 -8.69
N PHE A 791 -12.72 15.51 -9.41
CA PHE A 791 -12.37 16.13 -10.68
C PHE A 791 -11.26 17.18 -10.51
N ALA A 792 -11.36 18.05 -9.49
CA ALA A 792 -10.33 19.04 -9.21
C ALA A 792 -8.98 18.39 -8.85
N LEU A 793 -8.98 17.29 -8.07
CA LEU A 793 -7.76 16.54 -7.74
C LEU A 793 -7.14 15.87 -8.98
N MET A 794 -7.98 15.34 -9.88
CA MET A 794 -7.51 14.80 -11.17
C MET A 794 -6.84 15.90 -12.01
N MET A 795 -7.40 17.12 -12.04
CA MET A 795 -6.76 18.27 -12.68
C MET A 795 -5.44 18.65 -12.01
N ALA A 796 -5.39 18.62 -10.67
CA ALA A 796 -4.18 18.91 -9.92
C ALA A 796 -3.03 17.95 -10.31
N GLY A 797 -3.32 16.66 -10.45
CA GLY A 797 -2.35 15.68 -10.95
C GLY A 797 -1.87 16.00 -12.37
N LEU A 798 -2.77 16.32 -13.31
CA LEU A 798 -2.39 16.70 -14.68
C LEU A 798 -1.48 17.94 -14.73
N MET A 799 -1.82 18.99 -13.98
CA MET A 799 -1.05 20.24 -13.95
C MET A 799 0.28 20.06 -13.22
N GLY A 800 0.31 19.24 -12.16
CA GLY A 800 1.53 18.88 -11.45
C GLY A 800 2.50 18.11 -12.34
N MET A 801 1.99 17.13 -13.10
CA MET A 801 2.77 16.37 -14.08
C MET A 801 3.31 17.28 -15.20
N ALA A 802 2.51 18.26 -15.64
CA ALA A 802 2.97 19.27 -16.60
C ALA A 802 4.13 20.11 -16.04
N GLY A 803 4.00 20.60 -14.80
CA GLY A 803 5.00 21.42 -14.11
C GLY A 803 6.13 20.66 -13.41
N SER A 804 6.33 19.38 -13.71
CA SER A 804 7.40 18.55 -13.13
C SER A 804 8.70 18.72 -13.93
N HIS A 805 9.82 18.80 -13.21
CA HIS A 805 11.19 18.90 -13.76
C HIS A 805 12.02 17.62 -13.52
N ASP A 806 11.46 16.64 -12.83
CA ASP A 806 12.08 15.36 -12.50
C ASP A 806 11.05 14.23 -12.59
N PHE A 807 11.53 13.00 -12.72
CA PHE A 807 10.67 11.82 -12.84
C PHE A 807 9.92 11.47 -11.57
N PHE A 808 10.45 11.78 -10.39
CA PHE A 808 9.78 11.48 -9.12
C PHE A 808 8.48 12.28 -9.02
N ASN A 809 8.55 13.61 -9.23
CA ASN A 809 7.40 14.50 -9.28
C ASN A 809 6.45 14.13 -10.43
N PHE A 810 6.99 13.87 -11.63
CA PHE A 810 6.17 13.46 -12.76
C PHE A 810 5.36 12.20 -12.44
N PHE A 811 6.01 11.18 -11.86
CA PHE A 811 5.36 9.93 -11.46
C PHE A 811 4.36 10.15 -10.32
N ALA A 812 4.71 10.95 -9.31
CA ALA A 812 3.84 11.21 -8.18
C ALA A 812 2.53 11.90 -8.60
N PHE A 813 2.63 12.90 -9.49
CA PHE A 813 1.47 13.58 -10.05
C PHE A 813 0.70 12.71 -11.05
N TRP A 814 1.40 11.85 -11.79
CA TRP A 814 0.77 10.84 -12.63
C TRP A 814 -0.17 9.94 -11.81
N GLU A 815 0.34 9.38 -10.70
CA GLU A 815 -0.43 8.52 -9.80
C GLU A 815 -1.58 9.27 -9.11
N LEU A 816 -1.36 10.53 -8.70
CA LEU A 816 -2.41 11.36 -8.12
C LEU A 816 -3.59 11.55 -9.10
N MET A 817 -3.28 11.82 -10.38
CA MET A 817 -4.28 11.91 -11.44
C MET A 817 -4.97 10.57 -11.71
N SER A 818 -4.20 9.47 -11.83
CA SER A 818 -4.68 8.22 -12.42
C SER A 818 -5.35 7.25 -11.46
N SER A 819 -5.01 7.32 -10.18
CA SER A 819 -5.30 6.24 -9.24
C SER A 819 -6.55 6.58 -8.43
N TRP A 820 -6.43 7.17 -7.26
CA TRP A 820 -7.56 7.28 -6.33
C TRP A 820 -8.54 8.42 -6.68
N ALA A 821 -8.07 9.56 -7.20
CA ALA A 821 -8.94 10.67 -7.61
C ALA A 821 -9.89 10.23 -8.73
N LEU A 822 -9.34 9.55 -9.75
CA LEU A 822 -10.11 9.04 -10.86
C LEU A 822 -11.09 7.93 -10.46
N TYR A 823 -10.68 7.02 -9.59
CA TYR A 823 -11.58 5.98 -9.06
C TYR A 823 -12.82 6.58 -8.41
N VAL A 824 -12.65 7.60 -7.55
CA VAL A 824 -13.78 8.26 -6.88
C VAL A 824 -14.71 8.97 -7.88
N ALA A 825 -14.15 9.55 -8.95
CA ALA A 825 -14.95 10.17 -10.01
C ALA A 825 -15.73 9.14 -10.84
N LEU A 826 -15.15 7.97 -11.13
CA LEU A 826 -15.80 6.90 -11.89
C LEU A 826 -16.90 6.18 -11.10
N VAL A 827 -16.72 5.98 -9.79
CA VAL A 827 -17.72 5.33 -8.92
C VAL A 827 -18.88 6.28 -8.56
N HIS A 828 -18.92 7.51 -9.07
CA HIS A 828 -19.86 8.55 -8.64
C HIS A 828 -21.34 8.10 -8.57
N GLU A 829 -21.82 7.39 -9.59
CA GLU A 829 -23.20 6.88 -9.69
C GLU A 829 -23.49 5.73 -8.72
N GLU A 830 -22.44 5.07 -8.22
CA GLU A 830 -22.50 3.94 -7.29
C GLU A 830 -23.37 2.78 -7.76
N THR A 831 -23.62 2.62 -9.06
CA THR A 831 -24.25 1.41 -9.60
C THR A 831 -23.29 0.23 -9.54
N GLU A 832 -23.80 -1.00 -9.64
CA GLU A 832 -22.95 -2.19 -9.63
C GLU A 832 -21.93 -2.15 -10.79
N ASP A 833 -22.39 -1.78 -11.98
CA ASP A 833 -21.55 -1.55 -13.14
C ASP A 833 -20.49 -0.46 -12.89
N ALA A 834 -20.87 0.71 -12.36
CA ALA A 834 -19.91 1.79 -12.08
C ALA A 834 -18.80 1.34 -11.11
N ARG A 835 -19.18 0.60 -10.05
CA ARG A 835 -18.22 0.05 -9.08
C ARG A 835 -17.29 -1.00 -9.70
N ARG A 836 -17.85 -1.90 -10.51
CA ARG A 836 -17.11 -2.97 -11.18
C ARG A 836 -16.11 -2.39 -12.17
N GLU A 837 -16.55 -1.47 -13.02
CA GLU A 837 -15.70 -0.89 -14.06
C GLU A 837 -14.64 0.06 -13.50
N ALA A 838 -14.97 0.88 -12.50
CA ALA A 838 -13.97 1.72 -11.84
C ALA A 838 -12.88 0.89 -11.16
N PHE A 839 -13.24 -0.25 -10.56
CA PHE A 839 -12.27 -1.19 -9.98
C PHE A 839 -11.34 -1.76 -11.05
N LYS A 840 -11.89 -2.21 -12.19
CA LYS A 840 -11.08 -2.69 -13.33
C LYS A 840 -10.10 -1.61 -13.81
N TYR A 841 -10.60 -0.39 -14.02
CA TYR A 841 -9.81 0.74 -14.51
C TYR A 841 -8.69 1.13 -13.55
N PHE A 842 -8.96 1.14 -12.24
CA PHE A 842 -7.93 1.42 -11.23
C PHE A 842 -6.80 0.40 -11.28
N ILE A 843 -7.14 -0.90 -11.21
CA ILE A 843 -6.15 -1.97 -11.23
C ILE A 843 -5.31 -1.89 -12.51
N PHE A 844 -5.97 -1.65 -13.64
CA PHE A 844 -5.29 -1.49 -14.91
C PHE A 844 -4.25 -0.36 -14.88
N ASN A 845 -4.60 0.81 -14.34
CA ASN A 845 -3.66 1.92 -14.18
C ASN A 845 -2.51 1.57 -13.23
N THR A 846 -2.79 0.91 -12.11
CA THR A 846 -1.75 0.49 -11.15
C THR A 846 -0.73 -0.44 -11.79
N VAL A 847 -1.16 -1.33 -12.70
CA VAL A 847 -0.25 -2.19 -13.47
C VAL A 847 0.63 -1.36 -14.40
N GLY A 848 0.05 -0.45 -15.18
CA GLY A 848 0.82 0.43 -16.08
C GLY A 848 1.79 1.34 -15.34
N ALA A 849 1.36 1.88 -14.20
CA ALA A 849 2.20 2.65 -13.31
C ALA A 849 3.35 1.85 -12.72
N SER A 850 3.15 0.57 -12.39
CA SER A 850 4.20 -0.29 -11.86
C SER A 850 5.32 -0.51 -12.89
N PHE A 851 4.99 -0.72 -14.17
CA PHE A 851 6.00 -0.75 -15.24
C PHE A 851 6.76 0.56 -15.34
N MET A 852 6.04 1.69 -15.34
CA MET A 852 6.66 3.00 -15.41
C MET A 852 7.57 3.28 -14.21
N PHE A 853 7.15 2.91 -13.00
CA PHE A 853 7.92 3.06 -11.77
C PHE A 853 9.25 2.32 -11.87
N LEU A 854 9.22 1.05 -12.28
CA LEU A 854 10.45 0.26 -12.42
C LEU A 854 11.43 0.91 -13.40
N GLY A 855 10.94 1.35 -14.57
CA GLY A 855 11.76 2.05 -15.55
C GLY A 855 12.31 3.38 -15.04
N VAL A 856 11.50 4.17 -14.33
CA VAL A 856 11.93 5.42 -13.68
C VAL A 856 13.02 5.18 -12.65
N ALA A 857 12.86 4.16 -11.80
CA ALA A 857 13.86 3.80 -10.80
C ALA A 857 15.19 3.40 -11.47
N MET A 858 15.15 2.56 -12.51
CA MET A 858 16.35 2.14 -13.25
C MET A 858 17.08 3.30 -13.92
N LEU A 859 16.36 4.26 -14.51
CA LEU A 859 16.95 5.44 -15.14
C LEU A 859 17.54 6.39 -14.10
N GLY A 860 16.80 6.66 -13.03
CA GLY A 860 17.22 7.58 -11.98
C GLY A 860 18.42 7.09 -11.20
N THR A 861 18.51 5.79 -10.88
CA THR A 861 19.67 5.22 -10.19
C THR A 861 20.91 5.24 -11.06
N ALA A 862 20.78 4.89 -12.35
CA ALA A 862 21.90 4.96 -13.29
C ALA A 862 22.44 6.39 -13.49
N ALA A 863 21.58 7.41 -13.34
CA ALA A 863 21.97 8.82 -13.42
C ALA A 863 22.41 9.42 -12.07
N GLY A 864 22.14 8.74 -10.95
CA GLY A 864 22.32 9.28 -9.60
C GLY A 864 21.34 10.40 -9.21
N SER A 865 20.31 10.65 -10.04
CA SER A 865 19.30 11.69 -9.84
C SER A 865 18.04 11.37 -10.65
N PHE A 866 16.89 11.80 -10.15
CA PHE A 866 15.62 11.75 -10.90
C PHE A 866 15.38 12.99 -11.77
N ASP A 867 16.25 13.99 -11.67
CA ASP A 867 16.20 15.19 -12.48
C ASP A 867 16.34 14.85 -13.96
N PHE A 868 15.48 15.47 -14.77
CA PHE A 868 15.42 15.21 -16.19
C PHE A 868 16.71 15.56 -16.93
N ALA A 869 17.36 16.69 -16.59
CA ALA A 869 18.60 17.11 -17.23
C ALA A 869 19.78 16.23 -16.78
N ALA A 870 19.80 15.80 -15.51
CA ALA A 870 20.81 14.87 -15.02
C ALA A 870 20.74 13.51 -15.73
N ILE A 871 19.52 12.98 -15.90
CA ILE A 871 19.29 11.73 -16.63
C ILE A 871 19.69 11.87 -18.11
N ALA A 872 19.32 12.97 -18.76
CA ALA A 872 19.72 13.27 -20.13
C ALA A 872 21.25 13.27 -20.31
N ALA A 873 21.96 13.91 -19.39
CA ALA A 873 23.43 13.99 -19.38
C ALA A 873 24.09 12.63 -19.12
N ALA A 874 23.48 11.79 -18.29
CA ALA A 874 23.99 10.45 -17.97
C ALA A 874 23.65 9.40 -19.05
N ALA A 875 22.59 9.59 -19.83
CA ALA A 875 22.09 8.61 -20.79
C ALA A 875 23.17 8.10 -21.79
N PRO A 876 24.08 8.93 -22.34
CA PRO A 876 25.16 8.48 -23.20
C PRO A 876 26.19 7.57 -22.52
N ALA A 877 26.26 7.55 -21.19
CA ALA A 877 27.18 6.68 -20.43
C ALA A 877 26.52 5.34 -20.03
N MET A 878 25.19 5.25 -20.10
CA MET A 878 24.46 4.04 -19.72
C MET A 878 24.64 2.91 -20.75
N SER A 879 24.60 1.67 -20.29
CA SER A 879 24.57 0.52 -21.21
C SER A 879 23.26 0.53 -21.99
N THR A 880 23.32 0.16 -23.27
CA THR A 880 22.16 0.14 -24.16
C THR A 880 21.08 -0.84 -23.67
N ALA A 881 21.48 -1.97 -23.08
CA ALA A 881 20.54 -2.93 -22.49
C ALA A 881 19.78 -2.33 -21.28
N TRP A 882 20.48 -1.64 -20.39
CA TRP A 882 19.87 -1.03 -19.21
C TRP A 882 18.96 0.15 -19.58
N ALA A 883 19.49 1.11 -20.34
CA ALA A 883 18.73 2.28 -20.78
C ALA A 883 17.54 1.88 -21.67
N GLY A 884 17.74 0.93 -22.59
CA GLY A 884 16.68 0.43 -23.48
C GLY A 884 15.56 -0.28 -22.73
N SER A 885 15.90 -1.19 -21.81
CA SER A 885 14.88 -1.89 -21.00
C SER A 885 14.12 -0.94 -20.08
N ALA A 886 14.81 -0.01 -19.42
CA ALA A 886 14.17 0.99 -18.57
C ALA A 886 13.23 1.91 -19.38
N LEU A 887 13.67 2.38 -20.55
CA LEU A 887 12.86 3.20 -21.44
C LEU A 887 11.63 2.44 -21.94
N VAL A 888 11.77 1.17 -22.34
CA VAL A 888 10.64 0.32 -22.74
C VAL A 888 9.63 0.19 -21.60
N LEU A 889 10.07 -0.02 -20.36
CA LEU A 889 9.18 -0.12 -19.19
C LEU A 889 8.39 1.18 -18.95
N VAL A 890 9.05 2.34 -19.06
CA VAL A 890 8.40 3.65 -18.98
C VAL A 890 7.36 3.83 -20.11
N LEU A 891 7.75 3.53 -21.35
CA LEU A 891 6.88 3.67 -22.51
C LEU A 891 5.69 2.72 -22.45
N VAL A 892 5.85 1.48 -21.99
CA VAL A 892 4.74 0.54 -21.78
C VAL A 892 3.70 1.13 -20.83
N GLY A 893 4.13 1.70 -19.70
CA GLY A 893 3.22 2.37 -18.77
C GLY A 893 2.46 3.55 -19.39
N MET A 894 3.12 4.34 -20.23
CA MET A 894 2.51 5.47 -20.94
C MET A 894 1.54 5.03 -22.05
N LEU A 895 1.90 4.01 -22.84
CA LEU A 895 1.07 3.46 -23.92
C LEU A 895 -0.15 2.71 -23.36
N MET A 896 0.00 2.04 -22.21
CA MET A 896 -1.11 1.47 -21.46
C MET A 896 -2.15 2.54 -21.12
N LYS A 897 -1.70 3.74 -20.74
CA LYS A 897 -2.58 4.87 -20.46
C LYS A 897 -3.25 5.44 -21.71
N ALA A 898 -2.57 5.40 -22.84
CA ALA A 898 -3.09 5.87 -24.12
C ALA A 898 -4.09 4.89 -24.79
N ALA A 899 -4.41 3.77 -24.14
CA ALA A 899 -5.29 2.71 -24.64
C ALA A 899 -4.82 2.05 -25.96
N MET A 900 -3.50 1.81 -26.08
CA MET A 900 -2.89 1.22 -27.27
C MET A 900 -2.97 -0.32 -27.25
N LEU A 901 -3.19 -0.95 -28.42
CA LEU A 901 -3.11 -2.40 -28.62
C LEU A 901 -1.69 -2.94 -28.37
N PRO A 902 -1.48 -4.23 -28.02
CA PRO A 902 -2.43 -5.36 -27.99
C PRO A 902 -3.30 -5.43 -26.72
N ILE A 903 -3.24 -4.41 -25.89
CA ILE A 903 -3.94 -4.42 -24.61
C ILE A 903 -5.42 -4.06 -24.84
N ARG A 904 -6.32 -4.74 -24.11
CA ARG A 904 -7.77 -4.65 -24.27
C ARG A 904 -8.33 -3.25 -23.98
N ILE A 905 -8.84 -2.59 -25.01
CA ILE A 905 -9.44 -1.24 -24.94
C ILE A 905 -10.60 -1.16 -23.94
N ASP A 906 -11.42 -2.21 -23.84
CA ASP A 906 -12.56 -2.30 -22.94
C ASP A 906 -12.17 -2.30 -21.45
N TYR A 907 -10.95 -2.72 -21.11
CA TYR A 907 -10.41 -2.65 -19.76
C TYR A 907 -9.72 -1.31 -19.47
N GLN A 908 -9.21 -0.66 -20.52
CA GLN A 908 -8.39 0.55 -20.47
C GLN A 908 -9.20 1.84 -20.43
N MET A 909 -10.41 1.83 -20.98
CA MET A 909 -11.22 3.04 -21.14
C MET A 909 -12.26 3.19 -20.04
N HIS A 910 -12.69 4.44 -19.82
CA HIS A 910 -13.72 4.74 -18.84
C HIS A 910 -15.05 4.03 -19.18
N PRO A 911 -15.84 3.66 -18.17
CA PRO A 911 -17.08 2.95 -18.41
C PRO A 911 -18.18 3.84 -18.97
N ALA A 912 -19.10 3.20 -19.71
CA ALA A 912 -20.34 3.82 -20.15
C ALA A 912 -21.26 4.25 -18.98
N THR A 913 -20.98 3.84 -17.75
CA THR A 913 -21.71 4.26 -16.55
C THR A 913 -21.13 5.49 -15.86
N ALA A 914 -19.92 5.95 -16.23
CA ALA A 914 -19.34 7.16 -15.63
C ALA A 914 -20.14 8.42 -16.03
N PRO A 915 -20.21 9.46 -15.18
CA PRO A 915 -20.85 10.72 -15.53
C PRO A 915 -20.25 11.32 -16.79
N THR A 916 -21.09 11.80 -17.70
CA THR A 916 -20.61 12.22 -19.02
C THR A 916 -19.57 13.37 -19.00
N PRO A 917 -19.65 14.37 -18.10
CA PRO A 917 -18.60 15.39 -17.98
C PRO A 917 -17.21 14.79 -17.71
N VAL A 918 -17.10 13.83 -16.77
CA VAL A 918 -15.82 13.17 -16.49
C VAL A 918 -15.39 12.24 -17.63
N SER A 919 -16.31 11.51 -18.27
CA SER A 919 -16.01 10.73 -19.48
C SER A 919 -15.44 11.59 -20.61
N GLY A 920 -16.02 12.78 -20.81
CA GLY A 920 -15.53 13.78 -21.75
C GLY A 920 -14.11 14.21 -21.40
N TYR A 921 -13.88 14.61 -20.15
CA TYR A 921 -12.56 15.05 -19.70
C TYR A 921 -11.49 13.96 -19.74
N ILE A 922 -11.84 12.72 -19.38
CA ILE A 922 -10.91 11.57 -19.49
C ILE A 922 -10.48 11.40 -20.95
N SER A 923 -11.47 11.35 -21.85
CA SER A 923 -11.25 11.16 -23.27
C SER A 923 -10.49 12.32 -23.90
N ALA A 924 -10.84 13.55 -23.51
CA ALA A 924 -10.35 14.79 -24.06
C ALA A 924 -8.98 15.17 -23.52
N VAL A 925 -8.68 14.93 -22.25
CA VAL A 925 -7.49 15.46 -21.56
C VAL A 925 -6.68 14.36 -20.88
N LEU A 926 -7.31 13.52 -20.04
CA LEU A 926 -6.54 12.59 -19.20
C LEU A 926 -5.73 11.59 -20.01
N LEU A 927 -6.32 10.97 -21.04
CA LEU A 927 -5.61 9.98 -21.87
C LEU A 927 -4.47 10.60 -22.71
N LYS A 928 -4.46 11.93 -22.85
CA LYS A 928 -3.40 12.65 -23.56
C LYS A 928 -2.11 12.73 -22.72
N SER A 929 -2.17 12.46 -21.42
CA SER A 929 -0.97 12.36 -20.58
C SER A 929 0.01 11.30 -21.09
N GLY A 930 -0.49 10.21 -21.69
CA GLY A 930 0.34 9.16 -22.30
C GLY A 930 1.19 9.68 -23.45
N PRO A 931 0.59 10.13 -24.57
CA PRO A 931 1.35 10.69 -25.70
C PRO A 931 2.17 11.93 -25.34
N TYR A 932 1.68 12.78 -24.42
CA TYR A 932 2.46 13.90 -23.86
C TYR A 932 3.72 13.39 -23.14
N GLY A 933 3.58 12.37 -22.29
CA GLY A 933 4.71 11.73 -21.61
C GLY A 933 5.70 11.15 -22.61
N VAL A 934 5.24 10.39 -23.60
CA VAL A 934 6.11 9.82 -24.66
C VAL A 934 6.92 10.94 -25.33
N LEU A 935 6.28 12.03 -25.73
CA LEU A 935 6.97 13.15 -26.36
C LEU A 935 7.97 13.81 -25.40
N LYS A 936 7.57 14.09 -24.16
CA LYS A 936 8.45 14.69 -23.15
C LYS A 936 9.70 13.83 -22.93
N LEU A 937 9.56 12.50 -22.90
CA LEU A 937 10.71 11.59 -22.78
C LEU A 937 11.60 11.61 -24.02
N MET A 938 11.02 11.54 -25.22
CA MET A 938 11.81 11.58 -26.46
C MET A 938 12.66 12.85 -26.55
N VAL A 939 12.16 13.96 -26.01
CA VAL A 939 12.88 15.24 -25.92
C VAL A 939 13.97 15.20 -24.85
N LEU A 940 13.62 14.73 -23.66
CA LEU A 940 14.52 14.71 -22.50
C LEU A 940 15.77 13.87 -22.74
N PHE A 941 15.67 12.76 -23.45
CA PHE A 941 16.82 11.89 -23.73
C PHE A 941 17.69 12.33 -24.94
N GLY A 942 17.56 13.58 -25.39
CA GLY A 942 18.46 14.17 -26.39
C GLY A 942 18.18 13.73 -27.83
N GLY A 943 16.91 13.51 -28.19
CA GLY A 943 16.50 13.16 -29.55
C GLY A 943 17.23 11.93 -30.10
N ALA A 944 17.44 11.89 -31.43
CA ALA A 944 17.93 10.73 -32.19
C ALA A 944 19.17 10.01 -31.61
N THR A 945 20.00 10.63 -30.78
CA THR A 945 21.27 10.03 -30.31
C THR A 945 21.14 8.80 -29.40
N LEU A 946 20.24 8.80 -28.41
CA LEU A 946 20.00 7.61 -27.56
C LEU A 946 19.16 6.57 -28.31
N LEU A 947 18.19 7.03 -29.11
CA LEU A 947 17.32 6.18 -29.93
C LEU A 947 18.09 5.50 -31.09
N ASP A 948 19.08 6.16 -31.68
CA ASP A 948 20.01 5.62 -32.68
C ASP A 948 20.85 4.49 -32.09
N ARG A 949 21.34 4.67 -30.84
CA ARG A 949 22.11 3.64 -30.13
C ARG A 949 21.31 2.38 -29.83
N LEU A 950 19.99 2.50 -29.73
CA LEU A 950 19.07 1.37 -29.57
C LEU A 950 18.72 0.69 -30.90
N GLY A 951 19.30 1.17 -32.01
CA GLY A 951 19.15 0.61 -33.34
C GLY A 951 18.16 1.39 -34.21
N LEU A 952 18.52 1.52 -35.48
CA LEU A 952 17.67 2.10 -36.52
C LEU A 952 17.19 1.01 -37.49
N VAL A 953 15.92 1.12 -37.89
CA VAL A 953 15.33 0.36 -39.00
C VAL A 953 14.79 1.39 -39.97
N GLU A 954 15.27 1.36 -41.23
CA GLU A 954 14.85 2.29 -42.28
C GLU A 954 15.04 3.79 -41.93
N GLY A 955 16.05 4.10 -41.11
CA GLY A 955 16.36 5.48 -40.70
C GLY A 955 15.54 6.01 -39.52
N GLN A 956 14.68 5.18 -38.92
CA GLN A 956 13.88 5.48 -37.73
C GLN A 956 14.25 4.53 -36.57
N SER A 957 14.13 4.97 -35.32
CA SER A 957 14.44 4.10 -34.18
C SER A 957 13.49 2.91 -34.08
N VAL A 958 14.02 1.75 -33.68
CA VAL A 958 13.22 0.51 -33.51
C VAL A 958 12.02 0.74 -32.59
N ILE A 959 12.23 1.49 -31.50
CA ILE A 959 11.17 1.82 -30.54
C ILE A 959 10.11 2.72 -31.17
N ALA A 960 10.51 3.79 -31.88
CA ALA A 960 9.56 4.69 -32.51
C ALA A 960 8.79 3.99 -33.63
N ASN A 961 9.44 3.14 -34.44
CA ASN A 961 8.75 2.34 -35.44
C ASN A 961 7.73 1.38 -34.79
N ALA A 962 8.11 0.70 -33.70
CA ALA A 962 7.17 -0.15 -32.96
C ALA A 962 5.95 0.63 -32.43
N ILE A 963 6.17 1.83 -31.87
CA ILE A 963 5.08 2.71 -31.43
C ILE A 963 4.22 3.17 -32.61
N ALA A 964 4.83 3.48 -33.75
CA ALA A 964 4.11 3.88 -34.97
C ALA A 964 3.20 2.75 -35.49
N ILE A 965 3.71 1.51 -35.50
CA ILE A 965 2.94 0.31 -35.87
C ILE A 965 1.79 0.07 -34.88
N ILE A 966 2.08 0.11 -33.58
CA ILE A 966 1.06 -0.03 -32.53
C ILE A 966 -0.03 1.04 -32.70
N GLY A 967 0.36 2.29 -32.95
CA GLY A 967 -0.54 3.40 -33.24
C GLY A 967 -1.40 3.11 -34.48
N GLY A 968 -0.79 2.77 -35.61
CA GLY A 968 -1.49 2.50 -36.87
C GLY A 968 -2.47 1.32 -36.79
N VAL A 969 -2.09 0.23 -36.13
CA VAL A 969 -3.00 -0.91 -35.90
C VAL A 969 -4.16 -0.52 -34.98
N THR A 970 -3.87 0.27 -33.94
CA THR A 970 -4.89 0.80 -33.01
C THR A 970 -5.88 1.72 -33.72
N VAL A 971 -5.39 2.60 -34.60
CA VAL A 971 -6.22 3.49 -35.45
C VAL A 971 -7.25 2.68 -36.24
N LEU A 972 -6.80 1.62 -36.92
CA LEU A 972 -7.66 0.78 -37.76
C LEU A 972 -8.68 0.00 -36.93
N TYR A 973 -8.22 -0.71 -35.90
CA TYR A 973 -9.07 -1.53 -35.04
C TYR A 973 -10.13 -0.70 -34.31
N ALA A 974 -9.72 0.38 -33.65
CA ALA A 974 -10.64 1.22 -32.88
C ALA A 974 -11.61 1.98 -33.80
N GLY A 975 -11.17 2.36 -35.01
CA GLY A 975 -12.05 2.92 -36.04
C GLY A 975 -13.15 1.95 -36.45
N ALA A 976 -12.79 0.71 -36.80
CA ALA A 976 -13.75 -0.33 -37.14
C ALA A 976 -14.71 -0.63 -35.98
N MET A 977 -14.18 -0.72 -34.75
CA MET A 977 -15.00 -0.96 -33.56
C MET A 977 -16.00 0.18 -33.31
N ALA A 978 -15.63 1.45 -33.55
CA ALA A 978 -16.57 2.58 -33.41
C ALA A 978 -17.78 2.45 -34.34
N VAL A 979 -17.58 1.90 -35.56
CA VAL A 979 -18.66 1.68 -36.53
C VAL A 979 -19.64 0.60 -36.07
N VAL A 980 -19.22 -0.40 -35.28
CA VAL A 980 -20.11 -1.47 -34.81
C VAL A 980 -20.82 -1.16 -33.49
N GLN A 981 -20.44 -0.09 -32.78
CA GLN A 981 -21.06 0.25 -31.50
C GLN A 981 -22.39 0.99 -31.66
N THR A 982 -23.43 0.57 -30.95
CA THR A 982 -24.72 1.29 -30.87
C THR A 982 -24.86 2.14 -29.59
N GLY A 983 -24.08 1.86 -28.54
CA GLY A 983 -24.09 2.65 -27.31
C GLY A 983 -23.52 4.06 -27.50
N ILE A 984 -24.22 5.08 -27.00
CA ILE A 984 -23.90 6.51 -27.21
C ILE A 984 -22.46 6.83 -26.80
N LYS A 985 -22.09 6.54 -25.55
CA LYS A 985 -20.74 6.81 -25.04
C LYS A 985 -19.68 5.84 -25.57
N ARG A 986 -20.06 4.58 -25.82
CA ARG A 986 -19.14 3.53 -26.26
C ARG A 986 -18.60 3.78 -27.67
N LEU A 987 -19.43 4.25 -28.60
CA LEU A 987 -18.98 4.72 -29.91
C LEU A 987 -17.95 5.85 -29.79
N LEU A 988 -18.21 6.82 -28.90
CA LEU A 988 -17.30 7.94 -28.66
C LEU A 988 -15.97 7.51 -28.00
N ILE A 989 -16.00 6.49 -27.14
CA ILE A 989 -14.83 5.85 -26.53
C ILE A 989 -13.93 5.26 -27.62
N TYR A 990 -14.45 4.37 -28.47
CA TYR A 990 -13.62 3.73 -29.52
C TYR A 990 -13.08 4.75 -30.52
N SER A 991 -13.89 5.72 -30.93
CA SER A 991 -13.41 6.79 -31.81
C SER A 991 -12.38 7.72 -31.14
N THR A 992 -12.33 7.79 -29.80
CA THR A 992 -11.25 8.47 -29.07
C THR A 992 -9.94 7.69 -29.16
N VAL A 993 -9.99 6.38 -28.94
CA VAL A 993 -8.80 5.51 -29.06
C VAL A 993 -8.26 5.50 -30.49
N CYS A 994 -9.16 5.51 -31.49
CA CYS A 994 -8.79 5.68 -32.89
C CYS A 994 -7.96 6.96 -33.09
N GLN A 995 -8.42 8.13 -32.61
CA GLN A 995 -7.67 9.38 -32.72
C GLN A 995 -6.38 9.41 -31.89
N LEU A 996 -6.36 8.79 -30.70
CA LEU A 996 -5.12 8.64 -29.93
C LEU A 996 -4.09 7.82 -30.72
N GLY A 997 -4.54 6.82 -31.47
CA GLY A 997 -3.68 6.08 -32.39
C GLY A 997 -3.06 6.98 -33.47
N TYR A 998 -3.80 7.95 -34.03
CA TYR A 998 -3.25 8.92 -34.99
C TYR A 998 -2.17 9.78 -34.34
N ILE A 999 -2.43 10.27 -33.13
CA ILE A 999 -1.48 11.10 -32.37
C ILE A 999 -0.21 10.30 -32.11
N THR A 1000 -0.35 9.12 -31.49
CA THR A 1000 0.79 8.25 -31.15
C THR A 1000 1.58 7.85 -32.37
N MET A 1001 0.91 7.45 -33.47
CA MET A 1001 1.56 7.12 -34.73
C MET A 1001 2.32 8.32 -35.30
N ALA A 1002 1.69 9.49 -35.40
CA ALA A 1002 2.28 10.68 -35.99
C ALA A 1002 3.48 11.21 -35.20
N LEU A 1003 3.40 11.21 -33.87
CA LEU A 1003 4.53 11.57 -33.01
C LEU A 1003 5.69 10.58 -33.17
N ALA A 1004 5.37 9.29 -33.30
CA ALA A 1004 6.36 8.25 -33.46
C ALA A 1004 7.07 8.28 -34.82
N LEU A 1005 6.40 8.71 -35.91
CA LEU A 1005 7.05 8.92 -37.22
C LEU A 1005 8.27 9.85 -37.13
N GLY A 1006 8.33 10.75 -36.15
CA GLY A 1006 9.53 11.55 -35.84
C GLY A 1006 9.90 12.61 -36.88
N THR A 1007 9.14 12.75 -37.97
CA THR A 1007 9.35 13.81 -38.98
C THR A 1007 8.80 15.15 -38.49
N THR A 1008 9.33 16.26 -39.00
CA THR A 1008 8.83 17.61 -38.68
C THR A 1008 7.32 17.74 -38.96
N LEU A 1009 6.83 17.22 -40.09
CA LEU A 1009 5.39 17.25 -40.41
C LEU A 1009 4.59 16.28 -39.54
N GLY A 1010 5.15 15.11 -39.20
CA GLY A 1010 4.49 14.11 -38.35
C GLY A 1010 4.28 14.63 -36.94
N VAL A 1011 5.31 15.21 -36.32
CA VAL A 1011 5.22 15.81 -34.98
C VAL A 1011 4.29 17.03 -35.00
N ALA A 1012 4.39 17.90 -36.01
CA ALA A 1012 3.51 19.06 -36.12
C ALA A 1012 2.04 18.66 -36.31
N GLY A 1013 1.76 17.70 -37.20
CA GLY A 1013 0.44 17.14 -37.43
C GLY A 1013 -0.11 16.41 -36.20
N GLY A 1014 0.73 15.64 -35.51
CA GLY A 1014 0.40 14.93 -34.27
C GLY A 1014 0.04 15.88 -33.13
N LEU A 1015 0.84 16.92 -32.89
CA LEU A 1015 0.57 17.95 -31.87
C LEU A 1015 -0.66 18.81 -32.23
N MET A 1016 -0.82 19.17 -33.50
CA MET A 1016 -2.02 19.88 -33.96
C MET A 1016 -3.27 18.99 -33.76
N HIS A 1017 -3.18 17.70 -34.11
CA HIS A 1017 -4.27 16.75 -33.92
C HIS A 1017 -4.54 16.51 -32.43
N PHE A 1018 -3.50 16.49 -31.59
CA PHE A 1018 -3.60 16.39 -30.15
C PHE A 1018 -4.52 17.48 -29.59
N VAL A 1019 -4.21 18.76 -29.85
CA VAL A 1019 -5.00 19.89 -29.35
C VAL A 1019 -6.40 19.92 -29.96
N ASN A 1020 -6.51 19.71 -31.28
CA ASN A 1020 -7.80 19.63 -31.96
C ASN A 1020 -8.69 18.56 -31.34
N HIS A 1021 -8.14 17.37 -31.09
CA HIS A 1021 -8.85 16.25 -30.51
C HIS A 1021 -9.24 16.49 -29.05
N MET A 1022 -8.45 17.24 -28.27
CA MET A 1022 -8.87 17.67 -26.92
C MET A 1022 -10.18 18.45 -26.99
N MET A 1023 -10.27 19.46 -27.85
CA MET A 1023 -11.48 20.28 -27.98
C MET A 1023 -12.65 19.52 -28.62
N LEU A 1024 -12.41 18.81 -29.73
CA LEU A 1024 -13.43 18.10 -30.50
C LEU A 1024 -14.07 16.96 -29.71
N LYS A 1025 -13.27 16.17 -28.97
CA LYS A 1025 -13.86 15.09 -28.17
C LYS A 1025 -14.58 15.58 -26.96
N ASP A 1026 -14.07 16.61 -26.28
CA ASP A 1026 -14.77 17.14 -25.13
C ASP A 1026 -16.18 17.58 -25.56
N VAL A 1027 -16.29 18.42 -26.61
CA VAL A 1027 -17.60 18.89 -27.08
C VAL A 1027 -18.50 17.76 -27.57
N LEU A 1028 -17.98 16.70 -28.20
CA LEU A 1028 -18.79 15.53 -28.62
C LEU A 1028 -19.34 14.74 -27.41
N PHE A 1029 -18.54 14.57 -26.35
CA PHE A 1029 -19.02 13.96 -25.12
C PHE A 1029 -20.01 14.87 -24.38
N LEU A 1030 -19.79 16.19 -24.37
CA LEU A 1030 -20.75 17.14 -23.81
C LEU A 1030 -22.07 17.11 -24.59
N CYS A 1031 -22.05 17.03 -25.92
CA CYS A 1031 -23.26 16.83 -26.74
C CYS A 1031 -23.97 15.51 -26.38
N ALA A 1032 -23.22 14.42 -26.24
CA ALA A 1032 -23.79 13.14 -25.81
C ALA A 1032 -24.44 13.24 -24.42
N GLY A 1033 -23.83 13.98 -23.50
CA GLY A 1033 -24.39 14.22 -22.17
C GLY A 1033 -25.68 15.03 -22.22
N ALA A 1034 -25.75 16.05 -23.07
CA ALA A 1034 -26.97 16.85 -23.28
C ALA A 1034 -28.10 15.99 -23.86
N ILE A 1035 -27.79 15.12 -24.83
CA ILE A 1035 -28.75 14.16 -25.39
C ILE A 1035 -29.25 13.21 -24.29
N MET A 1036 -28.34 12.58 -23.55
CA MET A 1036 -28.70 11.60 -22.52
C MET A 1036 -29.54 12.21 -21.40
N VAL A 1037 -29.27 13.46 -20.99
CA VAL A 1037 -30.08 14.16 -19.99
C VAL A 1037 -31.46 14.52 -20.54
N ALA A 1038 -31.54 14.93 -21.80
CA ALA A 1038 -32.79 15.37 -22.41
C ALA A 1038 -33.72 14.20 -22.82
N SER A 1039 -33.16 13.04 -23.17
CA SER A 1039 -33.91 11.90 -23.71
C SER A 1039 -33.95 10.67 -22.79
N HIS A 1040 -33.07 10.60 -21.78
CA HIS A 1040 -32.82 9.41 -20.93
C HIS A 1040 -32.36 8.15 -21.69
N ALA A 1041 -32.02 8.28 -22.97
CA ALA A 1041 -31.58 7.16 -23.80
C ALA A 1041 -30.14 6.74 -23.51
N ARG A 1042 -29.85 5.46 -23.64
CA ARG A 1042 -28.50 4.88 -23.45
C ARG A 1042 -27.89 4.40 -24.78
N THR A 1043 -28.73 3.98 -25.71
CA THR A 1043 -28.32 3.52 -27.04
C THR A 1043 -28.81 4.46 -28.14
N LEU A 1044 -28.14 4.44 -29.29
CA LEU A 1044 -28.55 5.21 -30.45
C LEU A 1044 -29.85 4.69 -31.07
N ASP A 1045 -30.18 3.41 -30.87
CA ASP A 1045 -31.40 2.79 -31.42
C ASP A 1045 -32.68 3.27 -30.71
N GLU A 1046 -32.55 3.80 -29.49
CA GLU A 1046 -33.65 4.43 -28.74
C GLU A 1046 -33.98 5.86 -29.20
N LEU A 1047 -33.10 6.45 -30.02
CA LEU A 1047 -33.18 7.84 -30.43
C LEU A 1047 -33.79 7.99 -31.82
N GLY A 1048 -34.26 9.19 -32.14
CA GLY A 1048 -34.77 9.53 -33.46
C GLY A 1048 -35.35 10.92 -33.47
N GLY A 1049 -35.02 11.72 -34.49
CA GLY A 1049 -35.63 13.02 -34.73
C GLY A 1049 -35.32 14.13 -33.71
N LEU A 1050 -34.30 13.98 -32.85
CA LEU A 1050 -33.95 14.99 -31.84
C LEU A 1050 -33.52 16.34 -32.44
N GLY A 1051 -33.03 16.38 -33.68
CA GLY A 1051 -32.49 17.60 -34.28
C GLY A 1051 -33.50 18.74 -34.38
N ARG A 1052 -34.81 18.42 -34.41
CA ARG A 1052 -35.88 19.43 -34.40
C ARG A 1052 -36.13 20.03 -33.01
N LYS A 1053 -35.80 19.30 -31.94
CA LYS A 1053 -36.01 19.68 -30.54
C LYS A 1053 -34.75 20.29 -29.91
N MET A 1054 -33.58 19.85 -30.36
CA MET A 1054 -32.26 20.29 -29.91
C MET A 1054 -31.41 20.80 -31.09
N PRO A 1055 -31.83 21.85 -31.80
CA PRO A 1055 -31.15 22.30 -33.03
C PRO A 1055 -29.75 22.85 -32.79
N VAL A 1056 -29.48 23.44 -31.61
CA VAL A 1056 -28.15 23.98 -31.27
C VAL A 1056 -27.21 22.82 -30.94
N THR A 1057 -27.66 21.89 -30.10
CA THR A 1057 -26.87 20.67 -29.80
C THR A 1057 -26.59 19.86 -31.07
N PHE A 1058 -27.58 19.72 -31.97
CA PHE A 1058 -27.38 19.09 -33.28
C PHE A 1058 -26.32 19.80 -34.12
N GLY A 1059 -26.41 21.13 -34.26
CA GLY A 1059 -25.45 21.91 -35.02
C GLY A 1059 -24.02 21.79 -34.48
N ILE A 1060 -23.86 21.86 -33.16
CA ILE A 1060 -22.56 21.70 -32.49
C ILE A 1060 -22.02 20.27 -32.69
N PHE A 1061 -22.86 19.25 -32.49
CA PHE A 1061 -22.46 17.85 -32.68
C PHE A 1061 -22.02 17.60 -34.12
N LEU A 1062 -22.80 18.05 -35.10
CA LEU A 1062 -22.50 17.84 -36.52
C LEU A 1062 -21.20 18.56 -36.91
N PHE A 1063 -21.01 19.79 -36.46
CA PHE A 1063 -19.77 20.54 -36.67
C PHE A 1063 -18.56 19.79 -36.09
N ALA A 1064 -18.63 19.40 -34.82
CA ALA A 1064 -17.53 18.72 -34.14
C ALA A 1064 -17.26 17.32 -34.72
N GLY A 1065 -18.31 16.59 -35.10
CA GLY A 1065 -18.22 15.27 -35.70
C GLY A 1065 -17.60 15.31 -37.10
N LEU A 1066 -18.06 16.22 -37.97
CA LEU A 1066 -17.48 16.40 -39.31
C LEU A 1066 -16.04 16.90 -39.23
N SER A 1067 -15.73 17.74 -38.24
CA SER A 1067 -14.35 18.14 -38.00
C SER A 1067 -13.48 16.95 -37.58
N LEU A 1068 -13.95 16.12 -36.64
CA LEU A 1068 -13.27 14.90 -36.22
C LEU A 1068 -13.04 13.92 -37.39
N ALA A 1069 -14.01 13.80 -38.29
CA ALA A 1069 -13.89 13.01 -39.51
C ALA A 1069 -12.81 13.58 -40.45
N GLY A 1070 -12.59 14.90 -40.43
CA GLY A 1070 -11.59 15.58 -41.24
C GLY A 1070 -12.17 16.11 -42.55
N ILE A 1071 -13.30 16.84 -42.49
CA ILE A 1071 -13.88 17.49 -43.66
C ILE A 1071 -13.31 18.91 -43.84
N PRO A 1072 -12.78 19.30 -45.01
CA PRO A 1072 -12.37 20.68 -45.29
C PRO A 1072 -13.57 21.64 -45.18
N PRO A 1073 -13.44 22.82 -44.53
CA PRO A 1073 -12.23 23.49 -44.06
C PRO A 1073 -12.00 23.34 -42.54
N LEU A 1074 -12.57 22.32 -41.91
CA LEU A 1074 -12.58 22.18 -40.45
C LEU A 1074 -11.20 21.80 -39.89
N ASN A 1075 -10.92 22.14 -38.63
CA ASN A 1075 -9.60 21.98 -38.02
C ASN A 1075 -9.05 20.55 -38.03
N GLY A 1076 -9.92 19.53 -37.89
CA GLY A 1076 -9.46 18.14 -37.91
C GLY A 1076 -8.86 17.71 -39.25
N PHE A 1077 -9.30 18.29 -40.38
CA PHE A 1077 -8.73 17.99 -41.70
C PHE A 1077 -7.27 18.45 -41.79
N GLY A 1078 -6.98 19.68 -41.38
CA GLY A 1078 -5.61 20.22 -41.44
C GLY A 1078 -4.60 19.35 -40.67
N SER A 1079 -4.97 18.92 -39.47
CA SER A 1079 -4.10 18.03 -38.67
C SER A 1079 -3.89 16.65 -39.30
N LYS A 1080 -4.96 16.00 -39.80
CA LYS A 1080 -4.84 14.67 -40.44
C LYS A 1080 -4.08 14.72 -41.76
N TRP A 1081 -4.27 15.78 -42.54
CA TRP A 1081 -3.52 16.00 -43.78
C TRP A 1081 -2.01 15.95 -43.54
N LEU A 1082 -1.52 16.67 -42.52
CA LEU A 1082 -0.10 16.65 -42.14
C LEU A 1082 0.36 15.25 -41.73
N ILE A 1083 -0.46 14.50 -41.00
CA ILE A 1083 -0.15 13.11 -40.61
C ILE A 1083 -0.05 12.19 -41.84
N TYR A 1084 -0.95 12.35 -42.82
CA TYR A 1084 -0.89 11.59 -44.06
C TYR A 1084 0.39 11.90 -44.83
N VAL A 1085 0.63 13.18 -45.11
CA VAL A 1085 1.83 13.62 -45.84
C VAL A 1085 3.08 13.09 -45.15
N ALA A 1086 3.17 13.21 -43.83
CA ALA A 1086 4.28 12.68 -43.04
C ALA A 1086 4.47 11.16 -43.21
N ALA A 1087 3.40 10.36 -43.17
CA ALA A 1087 3.49 8.91 -43.33
C ALA A 1087 3.92 8.48 -44.74
N PHE A 1088 3.42 9.16 -45.78
CA PHE A 1088 3.78 8.87 -47.17
C PHE A 1088 5.21 9.35 -47.51
N GLU A 1089 5.61 10.55 -47.07
CA GLU A 1089 6.96 11.09 -47.32
C GLU A 1089 8.06 10.32 -46.56
N SER A 1090 7.73 9.74 -45.40
CA SER A 1090 8.65 8.87 -44.64
C SER A 1090 8.69 7.41 -45.12
N GLY A 1091 7.95 7.05 -46.17
CA GLY A 1091 7.93 5.70 -46.73
C GLY A 1091 7.04 4.70 -45.99
N HIS A 1092 6.37 5.09 -44.90
CA HIS A 1092 5.44 4.25 -44.15
C HIS A 1092 4.04 4.17 -44.80
N TYR A 1093 4.00 3.74 -46.06
CA TYR A 1093 2.78 3.71 -46.89
C TYR A 1093 1.61 2.94 -46.24
N VAL A 1094 1.90 1.80 -45.61
CA VAL A 1094 0.86 0.97 -44.94
C VAL A 1094 0.22 1.72 -43.78
N LEU A 1095 1.01 2.41 -42.96
CA LEU A 1095 0.50 3.22 -41.85
C LEU A 1095 -0.33 4.41 -42.37
N GLY A 1096 0.12 5.03 -43.48
CA GLY A 1096 -0.66 6.05 -44.19
C GLY A 1096 -2.01 5.53 -44.68
N ILE A 1097 -2.06 4.33 -45.25
CA ILE A 1097 -3.31 3.67 -45.70
C ILE A 1097 -4.23 3.36 -44.50
N PHE A 1098 -3.70 2.82 -43.40
CA PHE A 1098 -4.48 2.58 -42.18
C PHE A 1098 -5.12 3.86 -41.66
N ALA A 1099 -4.33 4.94 -41.64
CA ALA A 1099 -4.78 6.27 -41.25
C ALA A 1099 -5.84 6.85 -42.21
N LEU A 1100 -5.84 6.51 -43.50
CA LEU A 1100 -6.90 6.93 -44.42
C LEU A 1100 -8.20 6.12 -44.20
N ILE A 1101 -8.10 4.79 -44.10
CA ILE A 1101 -9.25 3.90 -43.87
C ILE A 1101 -9.96 4.24 -42.55
N ALA A 1102 -9.21 4.46 -41.48
CA ALA A 1102 -9.81 4.83 -40.20
C ALA A 1102 -10.51 6.19 -40.22
N SER A 1103 -10.13 7.09 -41.13
CA SER A 1103 -10.82 8.36 -41.32
C SER A 1103 -12.21 8.14 -41.91
N LEU A 1104 -12.33 7.20 -42.86
CA LEU A 1104 -13.61 6.73 -43.40
C LEU A 1104 -14.47 6.10 -42.30
N PHE A 1105 -13.90 5.24 -41.44
CA PHE A 1105 -14.62 4.69 -40.30
C PHE A 1105 -15.09 5.76 -39.32
N THR A 1106 -14.26 6.77 -39.07
CA THR A 1106 -14.62 7.91 -38.23
C THR A 1106 -15.81 8.68 -38.83
N LEU A 1107 -15.79 8.93 -40.14
CA LEU A 1107 -16.91 9.57 -40.85
C LEU A 1107 -18.17 8.70 -40.76
N ALA A 1108 -18.07 7.41 -41.03
CA ALA A 1108 -19.20 6.48 -40.95
C ALA A 1108 -19.83 6.47 -39.54
N ALA A 1109 -19.00 6.38 -38.49
CA ALA A 1109 -19.48 6.39 -37.10
C ALA A 1109 -20.16 7.73 -36.72
N VAL A 1110 -19.60 8.87 -37.16
CA VAL A 1110 -20.18 10.19 -36.93
C VAL A 1110 -21.53 10.33 -37.65
N LEU A 1111 -21.59 9.94 -38.93
CA LEU A 1111 -22.83 10.02 -39.72
C LEU A 1111 -23.90 9.08 -39.16
N LYS A 1112 -23.51 7.89 -38.70
CA LYS A 1112 -24.42 6.97 -38.02
C LYS A 1112 -25.03 7.59 -36.77
N PHE A 1113 -24.19 8.16 -35.91
CA PHE A 1113 -24.65 8.85 -34.71
C PHE A 1113 -25.58 10.01 -35.09
N ALA A 1114 -25.16 10.86 -36.04
CA ALA A 1114 -25.95 12.02 -36.47
C ALA A 1114 -27.32 11.60 -37.02
N HIS A 1115 -27.36 10.56 -37.85
CA HIS A 1115 -28.58 10.02 -38.43
C HIS A 1115 -29.51 9.45 -37.37
N ALA A 1116 -29.03 8.47 -36.59
CA ALA A 1116 -29.84 7.78 -35.59
C ALA A 1116 -30.35 8.72 -34.50
N ALA A 1117 -29.50 9.63 -33.99
CA ALA A 1117 -29.89 10.52 -32.90
C ALA A 1117 -30.81 11.65 -33.38
N PHE A 1118 -30.44 12.35 -34.46
CA PHE A 1118 -31.03 13.65 -34.79
C PHE A 1118 -31.99 13.65 -35.99
N MET A 1119 -31.86 12.70 -36.92
CA MET A 1119 -32.66 12.65 -38.14
C MET A 1119 -33.85 11.69 -38.00
N GLY A 1120 -34.73 11.67 -39.01
CA GLY A 1120 -35.91 10.79 -39.03
C GLY A 1120 -37.11 11.33 -38.25
N ALA A 1121 -38.10 10.46 -38.03
CA ALA A 1121 -39.27 10.76 -37.21
C ALA A 1121 -38.88 10.85 -35.73
N PRO A 1122 -39.46 11.79 -34.95
CA PRO A 1122 -39.25 11.83 -33.51
C PRO A 1122 -39.68 10.52 -32.85
N GLY A 1123 -38.72 9.83 -32.21
CA GLY A 1123 -39.01 8.66 -31.38
C GLY A 1123 -39.66 9.06 -30.04
N ALA A 1124 -40.10 8.08 -29.26
CA ALA A 1124 -40.70 8.32 -27.93
C ALA A 1124 -39.76 9.13 -27.01
N ALA A 1125 -38.45 8.84 -27.05
CA ALA A 1125 -37.43 9.55 -26.28
C ALA A 1125 -37.26 11.03 -26.69
N ALA A 1126 -37.69 11.42 -27.89
CA ALA A 1126 -37.59 12.80 -28.40
C ALA A 1126 -38.84 13.65 -28.13
N GLU A 1127 -39.94 13.07 -27.65
CA GLU A 1127 -41.22 13.76 -27.49
C GLU A 1127 -41.12 14.91 -26.46
N HIS A 1128 -40.53 14.60 -25.31
CA HIS A 1128 -40.38 15.48 -24.16
C HIS A 1128 -39.01 16.19 -24.11
N ALA A 1129 -38.09 15.82 -25.01
CA ALA A 1129 -36.76 16.40 -25.06
C ALA A 1129 -36.82 17.91 -25.37
N LYS A 1130 -36.00 18.67 -24.65
CA LYS A 1130 -35.78 20.11 -24.86
C LYS A 1130 -34.31 20.38 -25.08
N GLU A 1131 -34.02 21.53 -25.66
CA GLU A 1131 -32.65 21.99 -25.81
C GLU A 1131 -31.94 22.10 -24.45
N ALA A 1132 -30.63 21.85 -24.45
CA ALA A 1132 -29.82 21.91 -23.24
C ALA A 1132 -29.85 23.31 -22.61
N PRO A 1133 -29.78 23.43 -21.28
CA PRO A 1133 -29.72 24.73 -20.62
C PRO A 1133 -28.44 25.50 -20.97
N ALA A 1134 -28.47 26.83 -20.83
CA ALA A 1134 -27.35 27.71 -21.18
C ALA A 1134 -26.03 27.33 -20.47
N VAL A 1135 -26.11 26.85 -19.22
CA VAL A 1135 -24.94 26.38 -18.43
C VAL A 1135 -24.21 25.23 -19.13
N MET A 1136 -24.92 24.40 -19.90
CA MET A 1136 -24.35 23.31 -20.69
C MET A 1136 -23.98 23.78 -22.11
N LEU A 1137 -24.82 24.60 -22.76
CA LEU A 1137 -24.58 25.08 -24.12
C LEU A 1137 -23.38 26.03 -24.22
N VAL A 1138 -23.17 26.94 -23.27
CA VAL A 1138 -22.09 27.94 -23.36
C VAL A 1138 -20.71 27.27 -23.45
N PRO A 1139 -20.34 26.31 -22.56
CA PRO A 1139 -19.11 25.53 -22.72
C PRO A 1139 -18.99 24.84 -24.08
N MET A 1140 -20.07 24.22 -24.55
CA MET A 1140 -20.10 23.53 -25.86
C MET A 1140 -19.84 24.49 -27.03
N ILE A 1141 -20.46 25.67 -27.00
CA ILE A 1141 -20.29 26.71 -28.02
C ILE A 1141 -18.86 27.25 -28.01
N LEU A 1142 -18.28 27.49 -26.83
CA LEU A 1142 -16.90 27.99 -26.71
C LEU A 1142 -15.88 26.99 -27.27
N LEU A 1143 -16.04 25.70 -26.98
CA LEU A 1143 -15.18 24.63 -27.54
C LEU A 1143 -15.34 24.52 -29.07
N ALA A 1144 -16.57 24.59 -29.58
CA ALA A 1144 -16.85 24.55 -31.01
C ALA A 1144 -16.29 25.79 -31.73
N ALA A 1145 -16.41 26.98 -31.12
CA ALA A 1145 -15.84 28.22 -31.63
C ALA A 1145 -14.31 28.17 -31.68
N GLY A 1146 -13.65 27.59 -30.67
CA GLY A 1146 -12.21 27.35 -30.67
C GLY A 1146 -11.79 26.43 -31.83
N CYS A 1147 -12.51 25.34 -32.06
CA CYS A 1147 -12.26 24.45 -33.21
C CYS A 1147 -12.45 25.16 -34.55
N PHE A 1148 -13.48 26.01 -34.67
CA PHE A 1148 -13.74 26.79 -35.87
C PHE A 1148 -12.61 27.80 -36.14
N ALA A 1149 -12.17 28.52 -35.11
CA ALA A 1149 -11.08 29.48 -35.22
C ALA A 1149 -9.77 28.82 -35.68
N VAL A 1150 -9.41 27.67 -35.11
CA VAL A 1150 -8.23 26.90 -35.52
C VAL A 1150 -8.39 26.34 -36.95
N GLY A 1151 -9.60 26.00 -37.38
CA GLY A 1151 -9.85 25.49 -38.74
C GLY A 1151 -9.63 26.57 -39.80
N MET A 1152 -10.12 27.78 -39.52
CA MET A 1152 -9.89 28.94 -40.38
C MET A 1152 -8.43 29.41 -40.35
N LEU A 1153 -7.81 29.41 -39.17
CA LEU A 1153 -6.46 29.91 -38.93
C LEU A 1153 -5.59 28.85 -38.24
N PRO A 1154 -5.09 27.84 -38.97
CA PRO A 1154 -4.22 26.81 -38.39
C PRO A 1154 -2.95 27.34 -37.73
N GLY A 1155 -2.50 28.53 -38.13
CA GLY A 1155 -1.38 29.23 -37.51
C GLY A 1155 -1.54 29.46 -36.00
N LEU A 1156 -2.79 29.51 -35.48
CA LEU A 1156 -3.07 29.59 -34.04
C LEU A 1156 -2.43 28.43 -33.25
N LEU A 1157 -2.29 27.26 -33.88
CA LEU A 1157 -1.59 26.11 -33.29
C LEU A 1157 -0.22 25.90 -33.92
N LEU A 1158 -0.10 26.03 -35.25
CA LEU A 1158 1.14 25.71 -35.95
C LEU A 1158 2.31 26.63 -35.61
N VAL A 1159 2.06 27.92 -35.31
CA VAL A 1159 3.13 28.85 -34.90
C VAL A 1159 3.69 28.49 -33.52
N PRO A 1160 2.85 28.30 -32.46
CA PRO A 1160 3.35 27.75 -31.20
C PRO A 1160 4.00 26.38 -31.33
N ILE A 1161 3.45 25.49 -32.17
CA ILE A 1161 4.04 24.16 -32.42
C ILE A 1161 5.43 24.27 -33.07
N ALA A 1162 5.63 25.22 -33.99
CA ALA A 1162 6.94 25.47 -34.57
C ALA A 1162 7.97 25.92 -33.51
N ALA A 1163 7.55 26.77 -32.57
CA ALA A 1163 8.40 27.16 -31.44
C ALA A 1163 8.71 25.96 -30.52
N ILE A 1164 7.71 25.13 -30.21
CA ILE A 1164 7.92 23.88 -29.46
C ILE A 1164 8.93 23.00 -30.21
N GLN A 1165 8.75 22.75 -31.51
CA GLN A 1165 9.69 21.93 -32.30
C GLN A 1165 11.12 22.47 -32.24
N GLN A 1166 11.29 23.79 -32.28
CA GLN A 1166 12.59 24.42 -32.11
C GLN A 1166 13.18 24.17 -30.72
N GLU A 1167 12.39 24.27 -29.65
CA GLU A 1167 12.80 23.88 -28.29
C GLU A 1167 13.15 22.39 -28.18
N LEU A 1168 12.46 21.52 -28.93
CA LEU A 1168 12.75 20.09 -29.01
C LEU A 1168 14.00 19.77 -29.84
N GLY A 1169 14.70 20.76 -30.41
CA GLY A 1169 15.85 20.57 -31.28
C GLY A 1169 15.50 20.03 -32.67
N MET A 1170 14.22 20.07 -33.07
CA MET A 1170 13.77 19.68 -34.40
C MET A 1170 13.80 20.87 -35.36
N VAL A 1171 13.85 20.60 -36.67
CA VAL A 1171 13.59 21.63 -37.68
C VAL A 1171 12.13 22.09 -37.50
N PRO A 1172 11.88 23.38 -37.22
CA PRO A 1172 10.53 23.87 -37.00
C PRO A 1172 9.72 23.81 -38.29
N VAL A 1173 8.45 23.45 -38.17
CA VAL A 1173 7.53 23.47 -39.31
C VAL A 1173 7.40 24.90 -39.85
N ALA A 1174 7.43 25.06 -41.17
CA ALA A 1174 7.25 26.34 -41.83
C ALA A 1174 5.79 26.82 -41.70
N ALA A 1175 5.46 27.46 -40.58
CA ALA A 1175 4.13 27.93 -40.24
C ALA A 1175 4.01 29.45 -40.32
N THR A 1176 2.85 29.92 -40.76
CA THR A 1176 2.47 31.34 -40.71
C THR A 1176 1.05 31.47 -40.16
N TRP A 1177 0.67 32.66 -39.70
CA TRP A 1177 -0.66 32.89 -39.10
C TRP A 1177 -1.82 32.67 -40.10
N THR A 1178 -1.63 33.03 -41.37
CA THR A 1178 -2.67 33.02 -42.41
C THR A 1178 -2.28 32.31 -43.72
N GLY A 1179 -1.06 31.76 -43.79
CA GLY A 1179 -0.55 31.11 -45.01
C GLY A 1179 -1.09 29.69 -45.23
N PRO A 1180 -0.56 29.00 -46.25
CA PRO A 1180 -1.00 27.64 -46.59
C PRO A 1180 -0.55 26.64 -45.51
N LEU A 1181 -1.15 25.45 -45.51
CA LEU A 1181 -0.65 24.38 -44.65
C LEU A 1181 0.79 23.99 -45.06
N PRO A 1182 1.65 23.65 -44.09
CA PRO A 1182 3.01 23.17 -44.37
C PRO A 1182 3.02 21.85 -45.16
N GLY A 1183 4.05 21.65 -45.99
CA GLY A 1183 4.24 20.44 -46.81
C GLY A 1183 4.05 20.68 -48.32
N THR A 1184 4.31 19.65 -49.12
CA THR A 1184 4.24 19.72 -50.59
C THR A 1184 2.79 19.94 -51.06
N GLY A 1185 2.53 21.03 -51.78
CA GLY A 1185 1.19 21.35 -52.32
C GLY A 1185 0.15 21.81 -51.30
N GLY A 1186 0.57 22.39 -50.16
CA GLY A 1186 -0.32 22.91 -49.12
C GLY A 1186 -1.36 23.92 -49.64
N TRP A 1187 -2.63 23.72 -49.27
CA TRP A 1187 -3.75 24.61 -49.63
C TRP A 1187 -3.98 25.68 -48.55
N HIS A 1188 -4.75 26.74 -48.89
CA HIS A 1188 -5.05 27.87 -47.98
C HIS A 1188 -6.38 27.68 -47.22
N PRO A 1189 -6.35 27.43 -45.89
CA PRO A 1189 -7.55 27.14 -45.10
C PRO A 1189 -8.50 28.32 -44.92
N ALA A 1190 -7.94 29.51 -44.71
CA ALA A 1190 -8.71 30.74 -44.64
C ALA A 1190 -9.46 31.02 -45.94
N LEU A 1191 -8.78 30.88 -47.09
CA LEU A 1191 -9.36 31.13 -48.41
C LEU A 1191 -10.52 30.16 -48.69
N LEU A 1192 -10.33 28.85 -48.48
CA LEU A 1192 -11.41 27.87 -48.69
C LEU A 1192 -12.60 28.14 -47.75
N SER A 1193 -12.33 28.49 -46.49
CA SER A 1193 -13.38 28.83 -45.52
C SER A 1193 -14.21 30.02 -46.01
N ILE A 1194 -13.56 31.08 -46.48
CA ILE A 1194 -14.23 32.26 -47.04
C ILE A 1194 -15.04 31.87 -48.28
N LEU A 1195 -14.47 31.09 -49.21
CA LEU A 1195 -15.17 30.62 -50.41
C LEU A 1195 -16.42 29.80 -50.05
N LEU A 1196 -16.33 28.89 -49.08
CA LEU A 1196 -17.46 28.08 -48.62
C LEU A 1196 -18.51 28.92 -47.89
N LEU A 1197 -18.11 29.94 -47.12
CA LEU A 1197 -19.05 30.88 -46.50
C LEU A 1197 -19.79 31.71 -47.56
N VAL A 1198 -19.11 32.18 -48.59
CA VAL A 1198 -19.72 32.90 -49.72
C VAL A 1198 -20.69 31.99 -50.47
N LEU A 1199 -20.27 30.78 -50.84
CA LEU A 1199 -21.13 29.79 -51.50
C LEU A 1199 -22.34 29.41 -50.63
N GLY A 1200 -22.14 29.21 -49.33
CA GLY A 1200 -23.20 28.95 -48.37
C GLY A 1200 -24.18 30.11 -48.24
N GLY A 1201 -23.68 31.35 -48.22
CA GLY A 1201 -24.49 32.57 -48.20
C GLY A 1201 -25.32 32.75 -49.46
N VAL A 1202 -24.72 32.54 -50.63
CA VAL A 1202 -25.42 32.54 -51.93
C VAL A 1202 -26.46 31.42 -51.97
N GLY A 1203 -26.12 30.21 -51.52
CA GLY A 1203 -27.05 29.08 -51.43
C GLY A 1203 -28.20 29.33 -50.47
N TYR A 1204 -27.95 29.92 -49.30
CA TYR A 1204 -28.98 30.33 -48.36
C TYR A 1204 -29.91 31.39 -48.96
N LEU A 1205 -29.35 32.40 -49.64
CA LEU A 1205 -30.14 33.42 -50.33
C LEU A 1205 -30.98 32.80 -51.46
N TYR A 1206 -30.40 31.93 -52.28
CA TYR A 1206 -31.11 31.17 -53.32
C TYR A 1206 -32.27 30.35 -52.74
N LEU A 1207 -32.03 29.60 -51.66
CA LEU A 1207 -33.08 28.83 -50.96
C LEU A 1207 -34.15 29.73 -50.35
N ARG A 1208 -33.78 30.90 -49.80
CA ARG A 1208 -34.73 31.86 -49.21
C ARG A 1208 -35.59 32.51 -50.29
N LEU A 1209 -34.99 32.92 -51.40
CA LEU A 1209 -35.69 33.49 -52.56
C LEU A 1209 -36.62 32.45 -53.21
N GLY A 1210 -36.16 31.20 -53.35
CA GLY A 1210 -36.99 30.10 -53.84
C GLY A 1210 -38.17 29.76 -52.92
N ARG A 1211 -37.98 29.84 -51.59
CA ARG A 1211 -39.06 29.66 -50.60
C ARG A 1211 -40.09 30.79 -50.59
N ALA A 1212 -39.72 31.99 -51.05
CA ALA A 1212 -40.66 33.10 -51.20
C ALA A 1212 -41.76 32.83 -52.25
N GLY A 1213 -41.55 31.84 -53.15
CA GLY A 1213 -42.50 31.42 -54.18
C GLY A 1213 -43.58 30.42 -53.76
N GLY A 1214 -43.61 29.96 -52.50
CA GLY A 1214 -44.76 29.22 -51.94
C GLY A 1214 -44.52 27.76 -51.53
N ALA A 1215 -44.85 27.49 -50.26
CA ALA A 1215 -45.03 26.21 -49.56
C ALA A 1215 -43.87 25.19 -49.52
N VAL A 1216 -43.24 25.04 -48.35
CA VAL A 1216 -42.50 23.82 -47.99
C VAL A 1216 -43.49 22.65 -47.94
N ILE A 1217 -43.42 21.75 -48.93
CA ILE A 1217 -44.25 20.55 -48.97
C ILE A 1217 -43.75 19.57 -47.90
N ARG A 1218 -44.55 19.37 -46.84
CA ARG A 1218 -44.30 18.31 -45.84
C ARG A 1218 -45.03 17.05 -46.29
N SER A 1219 -44.32 16.16 -46.97
CA SER A 1219 -44.84 14.81 -47.27
C SER A 1219 -44.54 13.86 -46.09
N PRO A 1220 -45.42 12.90 -45.79
CA PRO A 1220 -45.03 11.75 -44.97
C PRO A 1220 -43.82 11.02 -45.61
N ILE A 1221 -43.07 10.29 -44.78
CA ILE A 1221 -41.92 9.48 -45.21
C ILE A 1221 -42.39 8.52 -46.31
N HIS A 1222 -41.60 8.42 -47.39
CA HIS A 1222 -41.91 7.53 -48.50
C HIS A 1222 -41.65 6.08 -48.09
N LEU A 1223 -42.69 5.36 -47.71
CA LEU A 1223 -42.66 3.94 -47.33
C LEU A 1223 -43.05 3.03 -48.50
N CYS A 1224 -42.61 3.37 -49.72
CA CYS A 1224 -42.94 2.64 -50.95
C CYS A 1224 -44.45 2.39 -51.16
N GLY A 1225 -45.31 3.29 -50.68
CA GLY A 1225 -46.78 3.19 -50.80
C GLY A 1225 -47.50 2.52 -49.64
N VAL A 1226 -46.78 1.99 -48.64
CA VAL A 1226 -47.37 1.41 -47.42
C VAL A 1226 -47.83 2.54 -46.48
N LYS A 1227 -49.09 2.51 -46.04
CA LYS A 1227 -49.69 3.55 -45.19
C LYS A 1227 -49.85 3.16 -43.72
N ASP A 1228 -49.65 1.88 -43.40
CA ASP A 1228 -50.07 1.28 -42.13
C ASP A 1228 -48.90 0.87 -41.22
N ILE A 1229 -47.71 1.45 -41.42
CA ILE A 1229 -46.53 1.21 -40.57
C ILE A 1229 -46.57 2.19 -39.40
N ALA A 1230 -46.47 1.66 -38.18
CA ALA A 1230 -46.37 2.49 -36.98
C ALA A 1230 -45.13 3.40 -37.06
N SER A 1231 -45.21 4.62 -36.55
CA SER A 1231 -44.11 5.60 -36.60
C SER A 1231 -42.78 5.06 -36.02
N GLY A 1232 -42.84 4.17 -35.03
CA GLY A 1232 -41.68 3.48 -34.46
C GLY A 1232 -41.04 2.43 -35.37
N GLN A 1233 -41.82 1.79 -36.25
CA GLN A 1233 -41.32 0.80 -37.22
C GLN A 1233 -40.72 1.46 -38.48
N ALA A 1234 -41.03 2.73 -38.72
CA ALA A 1234 -40.44 3.52 -39.81
C ALA A 1234 -39.04 4.09 -39.47
N HIS A 1235 -38.56 3.90 -38.23
CA HIS A 1235 -37.26 4.37 -37.80
C HIS A 1235 -36.17 3.33 -38.09
N MET A 1236 -35.13 3.72 -38.85
CA MET A 1236 -33.94 2.88 -39.02
C MET A 1236 -32.97 3.11 -37.86
N GLY A 1237 -32.79 2.08 -37.03
CA GLY A 1237 -31.82 2.08 -35.94
C GLY A 1237 -30.37 2.22 -36.43
N ALA A 1238 -29.48 2.57 -35.51
CA ALA A 1238 -28.05 2.70 -35.77
C ALA A 1238 -27.43 1.37 -36.23
N GLY A 1239 -27.88 0.23 -35.69
CA GLY A 1239 -27.40 -1.09 -36.11
C GLY A 1239 -27.68 -1.42 -37.58
N SER A 1240 -28.79 -0.94 -38.13
CA SER A 1240 -29.25 -1.26 -39.48
C SER A 1240 -28.63 -0.37 -40.57
N LEU A 1241 -27.98 0.74 -40.21
CA LEU A 1241 -27.48 1.71 -41.20
C LEU A 1241 -26.31 1.16 -42.04
N TYR A 1242 -25.51 0.26 -41.47
CA TYR A 1242 -24.34 -0.34 -42.12
C TYR A 1242 -24.30 -1.86 -41.91
N GLU A 1243 -25.42 -2.54 -42.11
CA GLU A 1243 -25.58 -3.98 -41.81
C GLU A 1243 -24.46 -4.86 -42.43
N ALA A 1244 -24.16 -4.69 -43.72
CA ALA A 1244 -23.11 -5.48 -44.39
C ALA A 1244 -21.69 -5.19 -43.85
N PRO A 1245 -21.21 -3.93 -43.76
CA PRO A 1245 -19.95 -3.63 -43.09
C PRO A 1245 -19.90 -4.09 -41.62
N ASP A 1246 -20.99 -3.94 -40.87
CA ASP A 1246 -21.07 -4.36 -39.47
C ASP A 1246 -20.91 -5.89 -39.33
N ALA A 1247 -21.60 -6.67 -40.17
CA ALA A 1247 -21.46 -8.13 -40.21
C ALA A 1247 -20.03 -8.59 -40.54
N VAL A 1248 -19.39 -7.93 -41.51
CA VAL A 1248 -17.99 -8.22 -41.88
C VAL A 1248 -17.04 -7.91 -40.72
N ILE A 1249 -17.16 -6.72 -40.12
CA ILE A 1249 -16.30 -6.32 -39.00
C ILE A 1249 -16.49 -7.25 -37.80
N ARG A 1250 -17.74 -7.60 -37.45
CA ARG A 1250 -18.03 -8.54 -36.35
C ARG A 1250 -17.49 -9.94 -36.62
N GLY A 1251 -17.61 -10.42 -37.86
CA GLY A 1251 -17.05 -11.71 -38.28
C GLY A 1251 -15.54 -11.76 -38.16
N LEU A 1252 -14.85 -10.70 -38.62
CA LEU A 1252 -13.39 -10.60 -38.56
C LEU A 1252 -12.84 -10.42 -37.14
N LEU A 1253 -13.54 -9.68 -36.29
CA LEU A 1253 -13.07 -9.32 -34.94
C LEU A 1253 -13.69 -10.17 -33.82
N HIS A 1254 -14.56 -11.15 -34.15
CA HIS A 1254 -15.38 -11.90 -33.18
C HIS A 1254 -16.12 -11.00 -32.17
N ALA A 1255 -16.57 -9.82 -32.61
CA ALA A 1255 -17.15 -8.81 -31.73
C ALA A 1255 -18.63 -9.13 -31.39
N LYS A 1256 -18.95 -9.31 -30.10
CA LYS A 1256 -20.32 -9.53 -29.62
C LYS A 1256 -21.17 -8.25 -29.66
N HIS A 1257 -22.50 -8.41 -29.72
CA HIS A 1257 -23.43 -7.32 -29.46
C HIS A 1257 -23.39 -7.03 -27.96
N ASP A 1258 -22.81 -5.89 -27.57
CA ASP A 1258 -22.71 -5.49 -26.17
C ASP A 1258 -22.95 -3.97 -26.10
N THR A 1259 -23.99 -3.59 -25.36
CA THR A 1259 -24.43 -2.20 -25.16
C THR A 1259 -23.61 -1.49 -24.08
N GLY A 1260 -22.87 -2.26 -23.25
CA GLY A 1260 -22.06 -1.77 -22.15
C GLY A 1260 -22.77 -1.44 -20.86
N TYR A 1261 -24.00 -1.95 -20.72
CA TYR A 1261 -24.79 -1.93 -19.51
C TYR A 1261 -25.16 -3.38 -19.15
N SER A 1262 -25.24 -3.74 -17.87
CA SER A 1262 -25.85 -5.01 -17.47
C SER A 1262 -27.31 -5.04 -17.93
N ASP A 1263 -27.75 -6.18 -18.48
CA ASP A 1263 -29.17 -6.49 -18.70
C ASP A 1263 -29.84 -6.72 -17.34
N ASP A 1264 -29.99 -5.67 -16.54
CA ASP A 1264 -30.80 -5.73 -15.33
C ASP A 1264 -32.27 -5.56 -15.69
N GLY A 1265 -32.96 -6.70 -15.86
CA GLY A 1265 -34.41 -6.83 -15.76
C GLY A 1265 -35.19 -6.82 -17.07
N ASP A 1266 -35.74 -8.00 -17.43
CA ASP A 1266 -36.93 -8.25 -18.26
C ASP A 1266 -37.37 -7.12 -19.21
N VAL A 1267 -36.71 -7.02 -20.36
CA VAL A 1267 -37.40 -6.65 -21.61
C VAL A 1267 -37.04 -7.71 -22.64
N PRO A 1268 -38.00 -8.51 -23.15
CA PRO A 1268 -37.70 -9.46 -24.20
C PRO A 1268 -37.24 -8.68 -25.42
N HIS A 1269 -35.99 -8.90 -25.85
CA HIS A 1269 -35.62 -8.60 -27.21
C HIS A 1269 -36.57 -9.37 -28.13
N PRO A 1270 -37.28 -8.71 -29.06
CA PRO A 1270 -37.94 -9.45 -30.11
C PRO A 1270 -36.83 -10.10 -30.92
N VAL A 1271 -36.71 -11.42 -30.76
CA VAL A 1271 -35.94 -12.27 -31.67
C VAL A 1271 -36.48 -11.99 -33.06
N HIS A 1272 -35.70 -11.28 -33.86
CA HIS A 1272 -35.90 -11.25 -35.30
C HIS A 1272 -35.59 -12.66 -35.82
N THR A 1273 -36.60 -13.52 -35.86
CA THR A 1273 -36.66 -14.60 -36.83
C THR A 1273 -37.04 -13.98 -38.17
N ALA A 1274 -36.06 -13.93 -39.07
CA ALA A 1274 -36.28 -14.02 -40.50
C ALA A 1274 -35.44 -15.20 -40.99
#